data_AF-Q385U8-F1
#
_entry.id   AF-Q385U8-F1
#
_cell.length_a   1.000
_cell.length_b   1.000
_cell.length_c   1.000
_cell.angle_alpha   90.00
_cell.angle_beta   90.00
_cell.angle_gamma   90.00
#
_symmetry.space_group_name_H-M   'P 1'
#
loop_
_entity.id
_entity.type
_entity.pdbx_description
1 polymer ?
#
loop_
_entity_poly.entity_id
_entity_poly.type
_entity_poly.pdbx_seq_one_letter_code
_entity_poly.pdbx_strand_id
1 'polypeptide(L)'
;MRLNSCWIRRVHRGIAQSNLRCVSTFAALVKVQEALKSSKPFADDAKGFAEFFRVPCLPGVGAQESVRRHYDRVLRDLKQQKDSYVMRQQGQDERVNEELPIFLVSYDTGSKNFYLFSVEKDCNAVRSPADGESDVSGLADELMQYTRGMTQAIMIPIVADEEERGALAPHLTRLSGELKRCGIIPVLSVDSLEIIKTLDPQQSPVRIVTKGRGKHASEPLTEEWFRAHWVHLRTLVFKSSEEDPIITLNRLVAPRFTIYVIHLVRAGSRGLNVALYEPLQKKRYGAKGMLSDVLGCLLERQAKQVIFLPTNRTDRPTLLRCRTALTKMGRTCYLVFPSEIGEKYRGVYQSDPARYWSSLCEVKGSLDADFSFEVYATVGNNIRTQQYKRTRENLLEKQASLSSENNMPAVTNSEVEKWLRVLSLDKRVSCEKAQMRKYKKYLVIAFMATEFAAYTRPANPHAPANYVVATSIMDYQQQVVEPWTKYSSRGEFKLPSLEGFDVIVCHDVKHFVLLIWDDPELRRFLKRGGRVWCTMFAEYLLDAQRCQSGSNSLHDVAMKYGILTPQSSVLGLSTPDLPIAFIQHYLVAAVDAISRVFQEQLKKACGNSQLICVAHRMDSLLAMASIEKAGIHIDSKEATLQAQAIRNRLLAIDKSLSLYAPDEIPLDMQRFFDWTSLQHLQAYFFGGSITLGYTDISRDSSTWTAHLIHLCHKYGNLGLMSADVHLQRFASERGLRGAGRLPQRVARFFDADGSSRRRKYRLVVFDIESTGLNTATDAIIEVAAFDPVEGTSFSSLVNPQRPIPPQSTAIHHITDSMVQGAPRLSEVTQAFARYLRLSEGQRDEDEVTILIGHNVFALDEPLLRRAFRSESVDTENLLFCDSLTILKGLKQELQGSKKDSKFDRGVLDILTNSLRLSSLVEGLRVEADGELHRADTDAKMLWFVLVNAFGIGGKDAVKQRDEVLSHAVRTLVLYPGVGCFLPQERRKDCVTVQLPGVCFKAIKEKRTIEQLRKRHLDEATFVVLQRHKLEVAGLLLQKLQLERGSANFLHSGTDGRLSILHSDNKVRQYIDLTATTTSRTTSSYPSCQNIPKDDKSSLRHLFVSRFGEKGRCVEIDYSQLEIVVMAVLCEDERLVSDLNQGVDFHVKRASFFSGISYDEIYNGYKRGEAKFLKLRKVAKTFSFQRLYGAGVPLLHKTTGIPVQDLQECIRREEEEYPGISRFHRLARTVALRANNPGLPTHFIVELPTGLRVCYKTRDVVLNLPPVKNYPIQSFGAELAQMMIGRVFRQFVRKSFYGQKAFMINFVHDSLWLDCHMSVLEECVHETRTIMEEVDTYVAKTFPGVKLKVPLKVSVDCGVDMCAMESVKDDFSALASQQRSKSSELDALIPELSKEVTDSVEITV
;
A
#
# COMPACT_ATOMS: atom_id res chain seq x y z
N MET A 1 5.08 60.57 2.17
CA MET A 1 4.67 61.60 3.15
C MET A 1 3.14 61.72 3.16
N ARG A 2 2.52 61.62 4.35
CA ARG A 2 1.14 61.95 4.78
C ARG A 2 -0.11 61.06 4.50
N LEU A 3 -0.08 59.92 3.79
CA LEU A 3 -1.33 59.14 3.55
C LEU A 3 -1.40 57.65 3.97
N ASN A 4 -0.33 56.98 4.42
CA ASN A 4 -0.35 55.51 4.62
C ASN A 4 -0.54 54.99 6.07
N SER A 5 -0.89 55.83 7.05
CA SER A 5 -0.93 55.42 8.46
C SER A 5 -2.32 55.18 9.05
N CYS A 6 -3.40 55.53 8.35
CA CYS A 6 -4.76 55.50 8.93
C CYS A 6 -5.62 54.26 8.54
N TRP A 7 -5.30 53.59 7.43
CA TRP A 7 -6.04 52.41 6.95
C TRP A 7 -5.63 51.13 7.70
N ILE A 8 -4.33 50.96 7.98
CA ILE A 8 -3.77 49.81 8.71
C ILE A 8 -4.25 49.75 10.17
N ARG A 9 -4.53 50.89 10.81
CA ARG A 9 -5.01 50.93 12.22
C ARG A 9 -6.52 50.70 12.41
N ARG A 10 -7.36 50.87 11.38
CA ARG A 10 -8.81 50.56 11.47
C ARG A 10 -9.13 49.11 11.12
N VAL A 11 -8.35 48.51 10.22
CA VAL A 11 -8.43 47.07 9.89
C VAL A 11 -7.91 46.20 11.06
N HIS A 12 -6.92 46.68 11.81
CA HIS A 12 -6.35 46.00 12.98
C HIS A 12 -7.28 45.83 14.21
N ARG A 13 -8.42 46.54 14.30
CA ARG A 13 -9.34 46.44 15.46
C ARG A 13 -10.61 45.60 15.21
N GLY A 14 -10.94 45.30 13.95
CA GLY A 14 -12.10 44.46 13.60
C GLY A 14 -11.78 42.99 13.37
N ILE A 15 -10.51 42.66 13.12
CA ILE A 15 -10.05 41.31 12.72
C ILE A 15 -9.49 40.49 13.92
N ALA A 16 -9.48 41.09 15.12
CA ALA A 16 -8.84 40.56 16.33
C ALA A 16 -9.52 39.33 16.99
N GLN A 17 -10.39 38.57 16.31
CA GLN A 17 -11.07 37.40 16.91
C GLN A 17 -11.21 36.15 16.03
N SER A 18 -10.59 36.04 14.85
CA SER A 18 -10.63 34.80 14.08
C SER A 18 -9.32 34.48 13.36
N ASN A 19 -8.78 33.30 13.68
CA ASN A 19 -7.56 32.69 13.14
C ASN A 19 -7.50 32.76 11.60
N LEU A 20 -6.44 33.40 11.09
CA LEU A 20 -6.12 33.50 9.67
C LEU A 20 -5.59 32.19 9.06
N ARG A 21 -5.33 31.17 9.89
CA ARG A 21 -5.20 29.74 9.50
C ARG A 21 -6.43 29.14 8.82
N CYS A 22 -7.56 29.83 8.91
CA CYS A 22 -8.81 29.30 8.39
C CYS A 22 -8.96 29.59 6.88
N VAL A 23 -8.39 30.66 6.31
CA VAL A 23 -8.82 31.25 5.02
C VAL A 23 -8.70 30.32 3.78
N SER A 24 -7.95 29.22 3.83
CA SER A 24 -7.85 28.23 2.76
C SER A 24 -8.74 26.97 2.93
N THR A 25 -9.53 26.88 4.00
CA THR A 25 -10.50 25.78 4.20
C THR A 25 -11.93 26.20 3.84
N PHE A 26 -12.72 25.27 3.29
CA PHE A 26 -14.14 25.49 2.97
C PHE A 26 -14.92 26.04 4.17
N ALA A 27 -14.65 25.54 5.39
CA ALA A 27 -15.32 25.99 6.61
C ALA A 27 -15.04 27.47 6.94
N ALA A 28 -13.89 27.99 6.55
CA ALA A 28 -13.55 29.39 6.75
C ALA A 28 -14.04 30.29 5.63
N LEU A 29 -14.06 29.80 4.39
CA LEU A 29 -14.77 30.48 3.31
C LEU A 29 -16.26 30.60 3.65
N VAL A 30 -16.84 29.58 4.31
CA VAL A 30 -18.19 29.65 4.89
C VAL A 30 -18.30 30.64 6.06
N LYS A 31 -17.34 30.68 6.99
CA LYS A 31 -17.35 31.68 8.08
C LYS A 31 -17.14 33.12 7.61
N VAL A 32 -16.29 33.32 6.60
CA VAL A 32 -16.09 34.61 5.91
C VAL A 32 -17.35 34.99 5.14
N GLN A 33 -18.01 34.02 4.49
CA GLN A 33 -19.30 34.21 3.85
C GLN A 33 -20.42 34.54 4.86
N GLU A 34 -20.45 33.92 6.05
CA GLU A 34 -21.39 34.22 7.13
C GLU A 34 -21.13 35.61 7.75
N ALA A 35 -19.86 36.02 7.84
CA ALA A 35 -19.48 37.37 8.25
C ALA A 35 -19.84 38.43 7.19
N LEU A 36 -19.68 38.11 5.89
CA LEU A 36 -20.04 39.02 4.79
C LEU A 36 -21.57 39.10 4.58
N LYS A 37 -22.33 38.05 4.94
CA LYS A 37 -23.80 38.01 4.87
C LYS A 37 -24.50 38.83 5.97
N SER A 38 -23.79 39.24 7.01
CA SER A 38 -24.42 39.75 8.24
C SER A 38 -24.37 41.28 8.47
N SER A 39 -24.00 42.10 7.48
CA SER A 39 -24.50 43.49 7.20
C SER A 39 -23.41 44.55 6.87
N LYS A 40 -23.51 45.07 5.63
CA LYS A 40 -23.31 46.45 5.10
C LYS A 40 -22.14 47.34 5.63
N PRO A 41 -21.33 48.03 4.79
CA PRO A 41 -21.47 48.26 3.33
C PRO A 41 -20.16 48.14 2.51
N PHE A 42 -20.11 47.29 1.48
CA PHE A 42 -19.25 47.52 0.29
C PHE A 42 -20.00 48.39 -0.74
N ALA A 43 -20.75 49.39 -0.27
CA ALA A 43 -21.58 50.24 -1.13
C ALA A 43 -20.74 51.23 -1.97
N ASP A 44 -19.57 51.63 -1.48
CA ASP A 44 -18.82 52.74 -2.10
C ASP A 44 -17.71 52.31 -3.06
N ASP A 45 -17.43 51.01 -3.18
CA ASP A 45 -16.44 50.54 -4.17
C ASP A 45 -16.84 49.22 -4.83
N ALA A 46 -18.13 49.02 -5.10
CA ALA A 46 -18.57 47.87 -5.90
C ALA A 46 -17.92 47.88 -7.31
N LYS A 47 -17.55 49.06 -7.80
CA LYS A 47 -16.84 49.27 -9.06
C LYS A 47 -15.38 48.81 -8.94
N GLY A 48 -14.65 49.26 -7.92
CA GLY A 48 -13.30 48.79 -7.63
C GLY A 48 -13.26 47.33 -7.20
N PHE A 49 -14.32 46.78 -6.59
CA PHE A 49 -14.43 45.34 -6.32
C PHE A 49 -14.63 44.55 -7.62
N ALA A 50 -15.50 45.03 -8.52
CA ALA A 50 -15.68 44.41 -9.83
C ALA A 50 -14.44 44.56 -10.72
N GLU A 51 -13.66 45.62 -10.54
CA GLU A 51 -12.41 45.89 -11.26
C GLU A 51 -11.24 45.05 -10.69
N PHE A 52 -11.09 45.03 -9.36
CA PHE A 52 -10.07 44.28 -8.62
C PHE A 52 -10.25 42.77 -8.76
N PHE A 53 -11.49 42.26 -8.66
CA PHE A 53 -11.82 40.84 -8.82
C PHE A 53 -12.31 40.48 -10.23
N ARG A 54 -12.27 41.42 -11.18
CA ARG A 54 -12.71 41.27 -12.57
C ARG A 54 -14.08 40.62 -12.74
N VAL A 55 -14.99 40.93 -11.83
CA VAL A 55 -16.37 40.42 -11.90
C VAL A 55 -17.08 41.06 -13.09
N PRO A 56 -17.64 40.27 -14.03
CA PRO A 56 -18.36 40.80 -15.18
C PRO A 56 -19.55 41.64 -14.75
N CYS A 57 -19.45 42.96 -14.93
CA CYS A 57 -20.56 43.87 -14.75
C CYS A 57 -21.58 43.62 -15.86
N LEU A 58 -22.67 42.93 -15.54
CA LEU A 58 -23.74 42.66 -16.49
C LEU A 58 -24.37 44.00 -16.92
N PRO A 59 -24.49 44.29 -18.22
CA PRO A 59 -25.13 45.49 -18.71
C PRO A 59 -26.53 45.64 -18.11
N GLY A 60 -26.83 46.81 -17.55
CA GLY A 60 -28.12 47.11 -16.91
C GLY A 60 -28.30 46.58 -15.48
N VAL A 61 -27.33 45.86 -14.91
CA VAL A 61 -27.46 45.21 -13.58
C VAL A 61 -26.62 45.91 -12.50
N GLY A 62 -25.68 46.79 -12.88
CA GLY A 62 -24.83 47.53 -11.93
C GLY A 62 -23.72 46.67 -11.31
N ALA A 63 -22.60 47.30 -10.94
CA ALA A 63 -21.43 46.60 -10.41
C ALA A 63 -21.75 45.83 -9.11
N GLN A 64 -22.62 46.41 -8.27
CA GLN A 64 -23.02 45.84 -6.99
C GLN A 64 -23.76 44.50 -7.13
N GLU A 65 -24.75 44.43 -8.03
CA GLU A 65 -25.50 43.19 -8.26
C GLU A 65 -24.68 42.18 -9.08
N SER A 66 -23.75 42.66 -9.90
CA SER A 66 -22.82 41.79 -10.64
C SER A 66 -21.86 41.06 -9.69
N VAL A 67 -21.29 41.77 -8.72
CA VAL A 67 -20.49 41.20 -7.61
C VAL A 67 -21.33 40.22 -6.78
N ARG A 68 -22.57 40.59 -6.45
CA ARG A 68 -23.50 39.71 -5.70
C ARG A 68 -23.77 38.40 -6.44
N ARG A 69 -24.14 38.46 -7.72
CA ARG A 69 -24.44 37.28 -8.55
C ARG A 69 -23.21 36.39 -8.79
N HIS A 70 -22.02 36.97 -8.86
CA HIS A 70 -20.79 36.20 -8.96
C HIS A 70 -20.55 35.37 -7.70
N TYR A 71 -20.64 36.00 -6.51
CA TYR A 71 -20.56 35.30 -5.24
C TYR A 71 -21.60 34.20 -5.10
N ASP A 72 -22.88 34.47 -5.43
CA ASP A 72 -23.96 33.47 -5.35
C ASP A 72 -23.74 32.25 -6.27
N ARG A 73 -22.97 32.40 -7.35
CA ARG A 73 -22.60 31.31 -8.26
C ARG A 73 -21.49 30.46 -7.66
N VAL A 74 -20.39 31.10 -7.25
CA VAL A 74 -19.25 30.43 -6.60
C VAL A 74 -19.71 29.61 -5.38
N LEU A 75 -20.66 30.15 -4.62
CA LEU A 75 -21.24 29.49 -3.46
C LEU A 75 -22.14 28.29 -3.79
N ARG A 76 -22.81 28.30 -4.96
CA ARG A 76 -23.58 27.15 -5.44
C ARG A 76 -22.64 26.02 -5.89
N ASP A 77 -21.60 26.35 -6.63
CA ASP A 77 -20.63 25.39 -7.14
C ASP A 77 -19.85 24.72 -6.00
N LEU A 78 -19.48 25.51 -4.98
CA LEU A 78 -18.86 25.02 -3.75
C LEU A 78 -19.78 24.10 -2.93
N LYS A 79 -21.09 24.39 -2.85
CA LYS A 79 -22.06 23.49 -2.18
C LYS A 79 -22.13 22.13 -2.88
N GLN A 80 -22.15 22.10 -4.22
CA GLN A 80 -22.17 20.84 -4.98
C GLN A 80 -20.89 20.01 -4.78
N GLN A 81 -19.73 20.65 -4.59
CA GLN A 81 -18.47 19.95 -4.34
C GLN A 81 -18.33 19.43 -2.89
N LYS A 82 -18.88 20.12 -1.89
CA LYS A 82 -18.79 19.71 -0.48
C LYS A 82 -19.51 18.39 -0.20
N ASP A 83 -20.67 18.19 -0.84
CA ASP A 83 -21.44 16.95 -0.72
C ASP A 83 -20.72 15.76 -1.39
N SER A 84 -19.82 16.04 -2.35
CA SER A 84 -19.02 15.04 -3.06
C SER A 84 -17.69 14.67 -2.37
N TYR A 85 -17.21 15.47 -1.42
CA TYR A 85 -15.89 15.31 -0.78
C TYR A 85 -15.97 14.80 0.67
N VAL A 86 -16.96 15.24 1.46
CA VAL A 86 -17.14 14.83 2.88
C VAL A 86 -17.44 13.35 3.03
N MET A 87 -18.01 12.78 1.99
CA MET A 87 -18.38 11.40 1.93
C MET A 87 -17.15 10.47 1.70
N ARG A 88 -16.02 10.97 1.17
CA ARG A 88 -14.91 10.16 0.58
C ARG A 88 -13.90 9.59 1.59
N GLN A 89 -13.98 9.98 2.86
CA GLN A 89 -12.85 9.82 3.80
C GLN A 89 -13.17 9.21 5.17
N GLN A 90 -14.28 8.49 5.33
CA GLN A 90 -14.48 7.65 6.52
C GLN A 90 -14.04 6.21 6.21
N GLY A 91 -12.82 5.83 6.60
CA GLY A 91 -12.47 4.40 6.57
C GLY A 91 -11.00 3.98 6.66
N GLN A 92 -9.99 4.85 6.44
CA GLN A 92 -8.59 4.38 6.43
C GLN A 92 -7.57 5.47 6.83
N ASP A 93 -6.81 5.10 7.86
CA ASP A 93 -5.44 5.47 8.23
C ASP A 93 -5.06 6.90 8.65
N GLU A 94 -4.75 6.98 9.94
CA GLU A 94 -3.86 7.93 10.60
C GLU A 94 -2.48 7.97 9.91
N ARG A 95 -2.25 8.98 9.04
CA ARG A 95 -0.92 9.57 8.76
C ARG A 95 -1.09 11.06 8.45
N VAL A 96 -0.55 11.92 9.31
CA VAL A 96 -0.53 13.38 9.17
C VAL A 96 0.33 13.77 7.96
N ASN A 97 -0.27 14.37 6.93
CA ASN A 97 0.44 15.05 5.85
C ASN A 97 0.76 16.49 6.28
N GLU A 98 2.02 16.81 6.53
CA GLU A 98 2.49 18.18 6.83
C GLU A 98 2.52 19.04 5.55
N GLU A 99 1.69 20.09 5.47
CA GLU A 99 1.70 21.10 4.38
C GLU A 99 2.82 22.13 4.61
N LEU A 100 3.61 22.45 3.58
CA LEU A 100 4.72 23.41 3.67
C LEU A 100 4.25 24.83 4.10
N PRO A 101 4.98 25.52 4.99
CA PRO A 101 4.66 26.88 5.43
C PRO A 101 4.81 27.87 4.27
N ILE A 102 3.88 28.82 4.15
CA ILE A 102 3.83 29.80 3.05
C ILE A 102 4.16 31.19 3.59
N PHE A 103 5.05 31.92 2.91
CA PHE A 103 5.40 33.32 3.19
C PHE A 103 5.16 34.20 1.96
N LEU A 104 4.44 35.31 2.11
CA LEU A 104 4.39 36.37 1.10
C LEU A 104 5.62 37.27 1.27
N VAL A 105 6.37 37.52 0.21
CA VAL A 105 7.64 38.26 0.26
C VAL A 105 7.46 39.58 -0.47
N SER A 106 7.44 40.71 0.24
CA SER A 106 7.59 42.02 -0.40
C SER A 106 8.99 42.57 -0.18
N TYR A 107 9.41 43.48 -1.06
CA TYR A 107 10.67 44.17 -0.93
C TYR A 107 10.43 45.67 -1.00
N ASP A 108 10.88 46.39 0.01
CA ASP A 108 10.84 47.85 0.01
C ASP A 108 12.13 48.37 -0.62
N THR A 109 12.04 48.91 -1.83
CA THR A 109 13.18 49.50 -2.56
C THR A 109 13.78 50.69 -1.83
N GLY A 110 13.00 51.41 -1.01
CA GLY A 110 13.48 52.57 -0.26
C GLY A 110 14.28 52.18 0.98
N SER A 111 13.78 51.24 1.78
CA SER A 111 14.52 50.76 2.96
C SER A 111 15.46 49.60 2.67
N LYS A 112 15.47 49.09 1.43
CA LYS A 112 16.15 47.87 1.00
C LYS A 112 15.86 46.69 1.95
N ASN A 113 14.63 46.53 2.45
CA ASN A 113 14.30 45.44 3.35
C ASN A 113 13.35 44.43 2.69
N PHE A 114 13.56 43.14 2.97
CA PHE A 114 12.54 42.11 2.73
C PHE A 114 11.55 42.05 3.88
N TYR A 115 10.28 41.92 3.53
CA TYR A 115 9.19 41.64 4.46
C TYR A 115 8.59 40.29 4.10
N LEU A 116 8.76 39.31 4.97
CA LEU A 116 8.19 37.98 4.80
C LEU A 116 6.98 37.88 5.71
N PHE A 117 5.79 37.73 5.15
CA PHE A 117 4.54 37.58 5.87
C PHE A 117 4.15 36.09 5.89
N SER A 118 4.16 35.46 7.07
CA SER A 118 3.69 34.08 7.21
C SER A 118 2.19 34.05 6.98
N VAL A 119 1.75 33.41 5.90
CA VAL A 119 0.32 33.18 5.63
C VAL A 119 -0.28 32.32 6.75
N GLU A 120 0.52 31.39 7.28
CA GLU A 120 0.07 30.45 8.30
C GLU A 120 -0.10 31.08 9.69
N LYS A 121 0.68 32.12 10.00
CA LYS A 121 0.60 32.84 11.29
C LYS A 121 -0.01 34.22 11.20
N ASP A 122 -0.26 34.69 9.98
CA ASP A 122 -0.81 36.00 9.67
C ASP A 122 -0.10 37.14 10.38
N CYS A 123 1.20 37.18 10.16
CA CYS A 123 2.05 38.22 10.67
C CYS A 123 3.28 38.33 9.76
N ASN A 124 3.91 39.50 9.78
CA ASN A 124 5.25 39.63 9.26
C ASN A 124 6.17 38.74 10.11
N ALA A 125 6.63 37.65 9.50
CA ALA A 125 7.56 36.71 10.05
C ALA A 125 8.95 37.31 10.19
N VAL A 126 9.41 38.08 9.19
CA VAL A 126 10.76 38.66 9.21
C VAL A 126 10.80 39.99 8.49
N ARG A 127 11.61 40.90 9.04
CA ARG A 127 12.03 42.16 8.43
C ARG A 127 13.56 42.17 8.32
N SER A 128 14.10 42.03 7.12
CA SER A 128 15.56 41.84 6.94
C SER A 128 16.21 42.94 6.11
N PRO A 129 17.33 43.53 6.59
CA PRO A 129 18.15 44.44 5.80
C PRO A 129 18.78 43.73 4.61
N ALA A 130 18.58 44.27 3.41
CA ALA A 130 19.27 43.84 2.20
C ALA A 130 20.63 44.53 2.03
N ASP A 131 21.20 45.19 3.02
CA ASP A 131 22.60 45.63 2.97
C ASP A 131 23.48 44.52 3.57
N GLY A 132 24.44 44.04 2.76
CA GLY A 132 25.14 42.76 2.89
C GLY A 132 26.22 42.68 3.99
N GLU A 133 26.04 43.37 5.11
CA GLU A 133 27.03 43.39 6.21
C GLU A 133 26.49 42.84 7.54
N SER A 134 25.19 42.58 7.67
CA SER A 134 24.60 42.06 8.92
C SER A 134 24.30 40.57 8.84
N ASP A 135 24.70 39.85 9.90
CA ASP A 135 24.52 38.41 10.10
C ASP A 135 23.09 37.94 9.78
N VAL A 136 22.98 37.15 8.71
CA VAL A 136 21.70 36.66 8.17
C VAL A 136 21.19 35.43 8.94
N SER A 137 21.96 34.93 9.91
CA SER A 137 21.59 33.79 10.76
C SER A 137 20.23 33.98 11.45
N GLY A 138 19.94 35.21 11.91
CA GLY A 138 18.66 35.56 12.54
C GLY A 138 17.44 35.45 11.62
N LEU A 139 17.62 35.61 10.31
CA LEU A 139 16.52 35.51 9.33
C LEU A 139 15.89 34.12 9.33
N ALA A 140 16.72 33.08 9.39
CA ALA A 140 16.24 31.71 9.35
C ALA A 140 15.72 31.24 10.70
N ASP A 141 16.31 31.69 11.80
CA ASP A 141 15.76 31.42 13.13
C ASP A 141 14.38 32.05 13.30
N GLU A 142 14.20 33.30 12.85
CA GLU A 142 12.88 33.93 12.83
C GLU A 142 11.93 33.15 11.91
N LEU A 143 12.30 32.84 10.66
CA LEU A 143 11.44 32.06 9.77
C LEU A 143 11.11 30.66 10.30
N MET A 144 12.06 29.97 10.93
CA MET A 144 11.87 28.63 11.50
C MET A 144 10.81 28.61 12.60
N GLN A 145 10.63 29.72 13.34
CA GLN A 145 9.52 29.87 14.30
C GLN A 145 8.14 29.85 13.64
N TYR A 146 8.10 30.09 12.32
CA TYR A 146 6.90 30.06 11.50
C TYR A 146 6.79 28.79 10.63
N THR A 147 7.83 27.94 10.56
CA THR A 147 7.80 26.73 9.71
C THR A 147 7.35 25.43 10.40
N ARG A 148 7.00 25.46 11.69
CA ARG A 148 6.71 24.26 12.51
C ARG A 148 7.82 23.20 12.46
N GLY A 149 9.08 23.62 12.28
CA GLY A 149 10.22 22.70 12.15
C GLY A 149 10.45 22.16 10.74
N MET A 150 9.64 22.53 9.75
CA MET A 150 9.93 22.23 8.36
C MET A 150 11.10 23.08 7.85
N THR A 151 12.03 22.42 7.17
CA THR A 151 13.17 23.06 6.49
C THR A 151 12.83 23.49 5.08
N GLN A 152 11.59 23.28 4.61
CA GLN A 152 11.10 23.73 3.32
C GLN A 152 9.99 24.76 3.53
N ALA A 153 9.94 25.82 2.73
CA ALA A 153 8.91 26.87 2.83
C ALA A 153 8.56 27.42 1.44
N ILE A 154 7.29 27.69 1.16
CA ILE A 154 6.86 28.37 -0.06
C ILE A 154 7.03 29.87 0.14
N MET A 155 7.69 30.56 -0.79
CA MET A 155 7.84 32.01 -0.75
C MET A 155 7.26 32.63 -2.02
N ILE A 156 6.31 33.56 -1.86
CA ILE A 156 5.56 34.19 -2.95
C ILE A 156 5.93 35.67 -3.01
N PRO A 157 6.76 36.10 -3.98
CA PRO A 157 7.06 37.51 -4.17
C PRO A 157 5.80 38.32 -4.50
N ILE A 158 5.61 39.44 -3.82
CA ILE A 158 4.59 40.43 -4.16
C ILE A 158 5.24 41.50 -5.03
N VAL A 159 4.83 41.53 -6.29
CA VAL A 159 5.28 42.43 -7.36
C VAL A 159 4.05 43.02 -8.05
N ALA A 160 4.09 44.31 -8.38
CA ALA A 160 2.99 45.08 -8.96
C ALA A 160 2.94 44.97 -10.49
N ASP A 161 4.11 44.92 -11.15
CA ASP A 161 4.24 44.82 -12.60
C ASP A 161 5.53 44.09 -13.02
N GLU A 162 5.67 43.84 -14.32
CA GLU A 162 6.80 43.11 -14.89
C GLU A 162 8.14 43.84 -14.69
N GLU A 163 8.10 45.18 -14.56
CA GLU A 163 9.27 46.02 -14.32
C GLU A 163 9.77 45.85 -12.87
N GLU A 164 8.86 45.88 -11.89
CA GLU A 164 9.16 45.60 -10.48
C GLU A 164 9.67 44.17 -10.30
N ARG A 165 9.10 43.18 -11.02
CA ARG A 165 9.62 41.81 -11.05
C ARG A 165 11.05 41.75 -11.58
N GLY A 166 11.33 42.46 -12.67
CA GLY A 166 12.67 42.56 -13.25
C GLY A 166 13.67 43.18 -12.27
N ALA A 167 13.26 44.26 -11.59
CA ALA A 167 14.07 44.93 -10.58
C ALA A 167 14.31 44.06 -9.32
N LEU A 168 13.34 43.23 -8.94
CA LEU A 168 13.40 42.38 -7.75
C LEU A 168 14.16 41.05 -7.93
N ALA A 169 14.29 40.56 -9.17
CA ALA A 169 14.89 39.27 -9.46
C ALA A 169 16.31 39.06 -8.83
N PRO A 170 17.24 40.04 -8.87
CA PRO A 170 18.54 39.90 -8.21
C PRO A 170 18.42 39.80 -6.69
N HIS A 171 17.53 40.59 -6.08
CA HIS A 171 17.32 40.61 -4.63
C HIS A 171 16.68 39.30 -4.14
N LEU A 172 15.67 38.78 -4.84
CA LEU A 172 15.02 37.50 -4.50
C LEU A 172 15.97 36.31 -4.68
N THR A 173 16.84 36.35 -5.69
CA THR A 173 17.91 35.36 -5.86
C THR A 173 18.85 35.37 -4.67
N ARG A 174 19.19 36.56 -4.15
CA ARG A 174 20.00 36.71 -2.94
C ARG A 174 19.30 36.15 -1.69
N LEU A 175 18.03 36.52 -1.46
CA LEU A 175 17.22 36.00 -0.35
C LEU A 175 17.15 34.47 -0.37
N SER A 176 16.90 33.88 -1.54
CA SER A 176 16.85 32.42 -1.69
C SER A 176 18.20 31.74 -1.39
N GLY A 177 19.31 32.39 -1.77
CA GLY A 177 20.66 31.93 -1.45
C GLY A 177 20.96 31.97 0.05
N GLU A 178 20.56 33.03 0.74
CA GLU A 178 20.74 33.17 2.20
C GLU A 178 19.88 32.15 2.96
N LEU A 179 18.60 32.00 2.62
CA LEU A 179 17.72 31.02 3.26
C LEU A 179 18.24 29.60 3.15
N LYS A 180 18.73 29.21 1.95
CA LYS A 180 19.34 27.89 1.74
C LYS A 180 20.60 27.70 2.58
N ARG A 181 21.43 28.74 2.76
CA ARG A 181 22.61 28.67 3.64
C ARG A 181 22.23 28.47 5.10
N CYS A 182 21.08 29.00 5.52
CA CYS A 182 20.58 28.86 6.88
C CYS A 182 19.62 27.66 7.09
N GLY A 183 19.50 26.75 6.11
CA GLY A 183 18.73 25.50 6.25
C GLY A 183 17.25 25.57 5.86
N ILE A 184 16.74 26.72 5.43
CA ILE A 184 15.39 26.85 4.86
C ILE A 184 15.48 26.81 3.35
N ILE A 185 14.88 25.81 2.72
CA ILE A 185 14.82 25.62 1.28
C ILE A 185 13.53 26.27 0.77
N PRO A 186 13.61 27.44 0.08
CA PRO A 186 12.45 28.06 -0.50
C PRO A 186 11.97 27.21 -1.68
N VAL A 187 10.78 26.62 -1.53
CA VAL A 187 10.06 25.89 -2.57
C VAL A 187 9.27 26.93 -3.37
N LEU A 188 9.99 27.73 -4.16
CA LEU A 188 9.42 28.80 -4.99
C LEU A 188 8.70 28.20 -6.20
N SER A 189 7.49 28.68 -6.52
CA SER A 189 6.80 28.31 -7.76
C SER A 189 5.88 29.37 -8.38
N VAL A 190 5.63 30.53 -7.76
CA VAL A 190 4.73 31.56 -8.33
C VAL A 190 4.98 32.92 -7.65
N ASP A 191 5.01 34.02 -8.41
CA ASP A 191 4.88 35.39 -7.86
C ASP A 191 3.43 35.90 -7.98
N SER A 192 3.11 37.04 -7.35
CA SER A 192 1.75 37.58 -7.38
C SER A 192 1.28 37.96 -8.79
N LEU A 193 2.16 38.32 -9.73
CA LEU A 193 1.78 38.66 -11.10
C LEU A 193 1.36 37.43 -11.89
N GLU A 194 2.04 36.30 -11.72
CA GLU A 194 1.60 35.03 -12.30
C GLU A 194 0.25 34.60 -11.72
N ILE A 195 0.05 34.77 -10.40
CA ILE A 195 -1.24 34.50 -9.75
C ILE A 195 -2.34 35.42 -10.32
N ILE A 196 -2.08 36.73 -10.44
CA ILE A 196 -3.03 37.71 -11.00
C ILE A 196 -3.32 37.42 -12.48
N LYS A 197 -2.31 37.07 -13.28
CA LYS A 197 -2.47 36.69 -14.69
C LYS A 197 -3.33 35.43 -14.83
N THR A 198 -3.25 34.47 -13.89
CA THR A 198 -4.14 33.29 -13.87
C THR A 198 -5.55 33.57 -13.35
N LEU A 199 -5.75 34.64 -12.56
CA LEU A 199 -7.03 34.99 -11.97
C LEU A 199 -7.90 35.91 -12.85
N ASP A 200 -7.41 36.39 -14.01
CA ASP A 200 -8.22 37.17 -14.96
C ASP A 200 -9.30 36.33 -15.66
N PRO A 201 -10.61 36.52 -15.35
CA PRO A 201 -11.69 35.70 -15.90
C PRO A 201 -12.25 36.24 -17.23
N GLN A 202 -11.81 37.40 -17.74
CA GLN A 202 -12.45 38.09 -18.88
C GLN A 202 -11.62 38.17 -20.17
N GLN A 203 -10.34 37.78 -20.17
CA GLN A 203 -9.63 37.45 -21.40
C GLN A 203 -9.69 35.92 -21.64
N SER A 204 -10.73 35.47 -22.33
CA SER A 204 -10.92 34.06 -22.69
C SER A 204 -10.15 33.70 -23.98
N PRO A 205 -9.27 32.68 -23.99
CA PRO A 205 -8.84 32.07 -25.25
C PRO A 205 -9.90 31.12 -25.84
N VAL A 206 -10.95 30.78 -25.09
CA VAL A 206 -11.81 29.61 -25.35
C VAL A 206 -13.10 29.96 -26.14
N ARG A 207 -13.50 31.23 -26.24
CA ARG A 207 -14.71 31.63 -27.00
C ARG A 207 -14.50 32.06 -28.46
N ILE A 208 -13.28 32.14 -28.98
CA ILE A 208 -13.03 32.41 -30.42
C ILE A 208 -12.85 31.12 -31.23
N VAL A 209 -12.36 30.02 -30.65
CA VAL A 209 -12.14 28.77 -31.40
C VAL A 209 -13.42 27.93 -31.57
N THR A 210 -14.46 28.19 -30.78
CA THR A 210 -15.68 27.36 -30.74
C THR A 210 -16.90 27.95 -31.46
N LYS A 211 -16.80 29.12 -32.11
CA LYS A 211 -17.90 29.66 -32.96
C LYS A 211 -17.54 29.97 -34.42
N GLY A 212 -16.26 29.88 -34.81
CA GLY A 212 -15.83 30.04 -36.20
C GLY A 212 -15.17 28.76 -36.72
N ARG A 213 -15.84 28.07 -37.64
CA ARG A 213 -15.24 26.98 -38.42
C ARG A 213 -14.07 27.55 -39.24
N GLY A 214 -12.84 27.14 -38.93
CA GLY A 214 -11.70 27.24 -39.85
C GLY A 214 -10.72 28.41 -39.63
N LYS A 215 -9.43 28.03 -39.57
CA LYS A 215 -8.22 28.82 -39.87
C LYS A 215 -7.78 29.93 -38.88
N HIS A 216 -6.45 29.96 -38.67
CA HIS A 216 -5.57 30.93 -37.98
C HIS A 216 -5.47 30.76 -36.44
N ALA A 217 -4.37 30.25 -35.86
CA ALA A 217 -2.98 30.78 -35.77
C ALA A 217 -2.99 32.20 -35.14
N SER A 218 -2.20 32.60 -34.14
CA SER A 218 -0.93 32.15 -33.56
C SER A 218 -0.60 33.12 -32.43
N GLU A 219 -0.03 32.67 -31.31
CA GLU A 219 1.10 33.34 -30.65
C GLU A 219 1.83 32.29 -29.77
N PRO A 220 3.16 32.38 -29.62
CA PRO A 220 4.03 31.23 -29.35
C PRO A 220 4.17 30.92 -27.86
N LEU A 221 4.16 29.63 -27.51
CA LEU A 221 4.56 29.10 -26.19
C LEU A 221 6.01 29.52 -25.84
N THR A 222 6.19 30.30 -24.76
CA THR A 222 7.51 30.71 -24.25
C THR A 222 8.23 29.52 -23.57
N GLU A 223 9.57 29.52 -23.58
CA GLU A 223 10.39 28.48 -22.91
C GLU A 223 10.15 28.46 -21.40
N GLU A 224 9.91 29.64 -20.81
CA GLU A 224 9.55 29.80 -19.41
C GLU A 224 8.18 29.20 -19.08
N TRP A 225 7.16 29.38 -19.95
CA TRP A 225 5.86 28.71 -19.79
C TRP A 225 6.02 27.19 -19.79
N PHE A 226 6.84 26.64 -20.69
CA PHE A 226 7.13 25.21 -20.73
C PHE A 226 7.84 24.72 -19.47
N ARG A 227 8.86 25.44 -18.97
CA ARG A 227 9.57 25.06 -17.73
C ARG A 227 8.68 25.18 -16.48
N ALA A 228 7.88 26.24 -16.37
CA ALA A 228 6.98 26.47 -15.24
C ALA A 228 5.82 25.46 -15.21
N HIS A 229 5.20 25.19 -16.37
CA HIS A 229 4.11 24.21 -16.46
C HIS A 229 4.61 22.78 -16.32
N TRP A 230 5.86 22.48 -16.68
CA TRP A 230 6.46 21.15 -16.45
C TRP A 230 6.53 20.78 -14.96
N VAL A 231 6.78 21.76 -14.09
CA VAL A 231 6.79 21.56 -12.63
C VAL A 231 5.36 21.56 -12.06
N HIS A 232 4.46 22.40 -12.59
CA HIS A 232 3.06 22.50 -12.15
C HIS A 232 2.23 21.24 -12.51
N LEU A 233 2.50 20.64 -13.68
CA LEU A 233 1.87 19.40 -14.14
C LEU A 233 2.25 18.17 -13.30
N ARG A 234 3.35 18.21 -12.53
CA ARG A 234 3.68 17.16 -11.55
C ARG A 234 2.82 17.20 -10.29
N THR A 235 2.19 18.33 -9.98
CA THR A 235 1.57 18.55 -8.66
C THR A 235 0.04 18.54 -8.69
N LEU A 236 -0.59 18.90 -9.81
CA LEU A 236 -2.06 18.98 -9.96
C LEU A 236 -2.77 17.64 -10.18
N VAL A 237 -2.03 16.55 -10.40
CA VAL A 237 -2.59 15.22 -10.73
C VAL A 237 -3.42 14.60 -9.60
N PHE A 238 -3.46 15.19 -8.40
CA PHE A 238 -4.04 14.54 -7.22
C PHE A 238 -5.27 15.19 -6.56
N LYS A 239 -5.83 16.33 -7.01
CA LYS A 239 -6.87 17.01 -6.18
C LYS A 239 -8.09 17.71 -6.83
N SER A 240 -8.41 17.61 -8.12
CA SER A 240 -9.71 18.14 -8.62
C SER A 240 -10.48 17.20 -9.53
N SER A 241 -11.77 17.06 -9.25
CA SER A 241 -12.80 16.36 -10.01
C SER A 241 -13.10 17.06 -11.34
N GLU A 242 -13.28 16.26 -12.40
CA GLU A 242 -13.58 16.58 -13.81
C GLU A 242 -12.36 16.78 -14.73
N GLU A 243 -12.26 15.86 -15.70
CA GLU A 243 -11.19 15.61 -16.70
C GLU A 243 -9.80 15.25 -16.16
N ASP A 244 -9.51 13.94 -16.19
CA ASP A 244 -8.21 13.31 -15.92
C ASP A 244 -7.08 14.19 -16.48
N PRO A 245 -6.15 14.68 -15.64
CA PRO A 245 -5.05 15.52 -16.10
C PRO A 245 -4.15 14.82 -17.13
N ILE A 246 -4.11 13.48 -17.16
CA ILE A 246 -3.52 12.69 -18.24
C ILE A 246 -4.40 12.75 -19.50
N ILE A 247 -5.73 12.75 -19.40
CA ILE A 247 -6.63 13.04 -20.53
C ILE A 247 -6.45 14.49 -20.98
N THR A 248 -6.40 15.49 -20.11
CA THR A 248 -6.21 16.90 -20.47
C THR A 248 -4.84 17.14 -21.12
N LEU A 249 -3.76 16.54 -20.60
CA LEU A 249 -2.46 16.47 -21.27
C LEU A 249 -2.54 15.69 -22.59
N ASN A 250 -3.25 14.55 -22.62
CA ASN A 250 -3.44 13.73 -23.82
C ASN A 250 -4.39 14.35 -24.86
N ARG A 251 -5.19 15.34 -24.48
CA ARG A 251 -6.25 15.94 -25.32
C ARG A 251 -5.87 17.34 -25.79
N LEU A 252 -5.11 18.10 -25.00
CA LEU A 252 -4.71 19.48 -25.34
C LEU A 252 -3.24 19.61 -25.78
N VAL A 253 -2.33 18.76 -25.30
CA VAL A 253 -0.88 18.90 -25.56
C VAL A 253 -0.32 17.73 -26.37
N ALA A 254 -0.57 16.48 -25.98
CA ALA A 254 0.03 15.29 -26.58
C ALA A 254 -0.40 14.98 -28.04
N PRO A 255 -1.61 15.34 -28.56
CA PRO A 255 -1.98 15.05 -29.94
C PRO A 255 -1.17 15.83 -30.99
N ARG A 256 -0.29 16.76 -30.58
CA ARG A 256 0.42 17.67 -31.49
C ARG A 256 1.80 17.18 -31.96
N PHE A 257 2.31 16.03 -31.52
CA PHE A 257 3.71 15.61 -31.78
C PHE A 257 3.82 14.20 -32.41
N THR A 258 4.44 14.05 -33.60
CA THR A 258 4.48 12.75 -34.33
C THR A 258 5.89 12.12 -34.48
N ILE A 259 6.98 12.89 -34.51
CA ILE A 259 8.37 12.38 -34.62
C ILE A 259 9.31 13.31 -33.83
N TYR A 260 10.28 12.75 -33.09
CA TYR A 260 11.35 13.53 -32.44
C TYR A 260 12.72 13.18 -33.02
N VAL A 261 13.48 14.19 -33.39
CA VAL A 261 14.90 14.05 -33.80
C VAL A 261 15.77 14.49 -32.62
N ILE A 262 16.61 13.58 -32.12
CA ILE A 262 17.41 13.78 -30.91
C ILE A 262 18.88 13.76 -31.27
N HIS A 263 19.50 14.94 -31.22
CA HIS A 263 20.93 15.12 -31.40
C HIS A 263 21.66 14.82 -30.09
N LEU A 264 22.59 13.87 -30.12
CA LEU A 264 23.33 13.44 -28.94
C LEU A 264 24.77 13.87 -29.05
N VAL A 265 25.17 14.85 -28.24
CA VAL A 265 26.55 15.37 -28.23
C VAL A 265 27.15 15.19 -26.85
N ARG A 266 28.29 14.50 -26.75
CA ARG A 266 28.92 14.22 -25.46
C ARG A 266 29.43 15.53 -24.84
N ALA A 267 28.90 15.90 -23.67
CA ALA A 267 29.28 17.06 -22.89
C ALA A 267 30.10 16.59 -21.68
N GLY A 268 31.43 16.58 -21.84
CA GLY A 268 32.35 16.15 -20.79
C GLY A 268 32.26 14.65 -20.47
N SER A 269 32.87 14.26 -19.36
CA SER A 269 33.06 12.86 -18.97
C SER A 269 31.75 12.13 -18.59
N ARG A 270 30.66 12.83 -18.26
CA ARG A 270 29.41 12.22 -17.75
C ARG A 270 28.09 12.80 -18.30
N GLY A 271 28.10 13.85 -19.11
CA GLY A 271 26.87 14.48 -19.64
C GLY A 271 26.64 14.23 -21.13
N LEU A 272 25.39 14.20 -21.56
CA LEU A 272 24.99 14.28 -22.97
C LEU A 272 24.22 15.60 -23.16
N ASN A 273 24.70 16.46 -24.05
CA ASN A 273 23.88 17.52 -24.62
C ASN A 273 22.88 16.85 -25.55
N VAL A 274 21.60 17.04 -25.26
CA VAL A 274 20.51 16.51 -26.07
C VAL A 274 19.80 17.68 -26.73
N ALA A 275 19.82 17.74 -28.06
CA ALA A 275 18.99 18.69 -28.82
C ALA A 275 17.82 17.92 -29.42
N LEU A 276 16.62 18.19 -28.90
CA LEU A 276 15.36 17.67 -29.41
C LEU A 276 14.84 18.63 -30.47
N TYR A 277 14.64 18.16 -31.70
CA TYR A 277 13.95 18.91 -32.73
C TYR A 277 12.60 18.27 -33.00
N GLU A 278 11.58 19.12 -32.97
CA GLU A 278 10.21 18.77 -33.32
C GLU A 278 9.95 19.24 -34.76
N PRO A 279 9.94 18.33 -35.75
CA PRO A 279 9.81 18.67 -37.16
C PRO A 279 8.52 19.44 -37.47
N LEU A 280 7.43 19.12 -36.76
CA LEU A 280 6.13 19.75 -36.96
C LEU A 280 6.02 21.18 -36.42
N GLN A 281 6.75 21.51 -35.34
CA GLN A 281 6.78 22.89 -34.81
C GLN A 281 8.02 23.67 -35.23
N LYS A 282 8.96 23.04 -35.95
CA LYS A 282 10.28 23.61 -36.25
C LYS A 282 10.97 24.16 -34.99
N LYS A 283 10.70 23.57 -33.82
CA LYS A 283 11.22 24.02 -32.53
C LYS A 283 12.30 23.07 -32.02
N ARG A 284 13.39 23.66 -31.55
CA ARG A 284 14.46 22.98 -30.82
C ARG A 284 14.21 23.12 -29.32
N TYR A 285 14.28 22.00 -28.62
CA TYR A 285 14.37 21.92 -27.18
C TYR A 285 15.79 21.44 -26.84
N GLY A 286 16.61 22.32 -26.29
CA GLY A 286 17.92 21.95 -25.77
C GLY A 286 17.79 21.47 -24.33
N ALA A 287 18.20 20.25 -24.05
CA ALA A 287 18.30 19.75 -22.67
C ALA A 287 19.74 19.31 -22.41
N LYS A 288 20.38 19.96 -21.42
CA LYS A 288 21.54 19.38 -20.73
C LYS A 288 20.98 18.44 -19.67
N GLY A 289 21.29 17.16 -19.76
CA GLY A 289 20.82 16.20 -18.77
C GLY A 289 21.40 14.83 -19.05
N MET A 290 21.20 13.90 -18.12
CA MET A 290 21.46 12.51 -18.48
C MET A 290 20.46 12.12 -19.56
N LEU A 291 20.91 11.34 -20.53
CA LEU A 291 20.03 10.84 -21.58
C LEU A 291 18.83 10.08 -20.97
N SER A 292 18.98 9.49 -19.77
CA SER A 292 17.88 8.93 -18.97
C SER A 292 16.79 9.94 -18.62
N ASP A 293 17.13 11.20 -18.33
CA ASP A 293 16.16 12.22 -17.90
C ASP A 293 15.37 12.74 -19.10
N VAL A 294 16.08 12.99 -20.23
CA VAL A 294 15.46 13.41 -21.49
C VAL A 294 14.61 12.28 -22.07
N LEU A 295 15.12 11.04 -22.03
CA LEU A 295 14.33 9.89 -22.39
C LEU A 295 13.16 9.71 -21.45
N GLY A 296 13.32 9.88 -20.13
CA GLY A 296 12.22 9.82 -19.16
C GLY A 296 11.07 10.76 -19.53
N CYS A 297 11.39 12.01 -19.89
CA CYS A 297 10.40 12.99 -20.35
C CYS A 297 9.75 12.62 -21.69
N LEU A 298 10.52 12.07 -22.63
CA LEU A 298 10.00 11.61 -23.92
C LEU A 298 9.14 10.34 -23.76
N LEU A 299 9.55 9.45 -22.86
CA LEU A 299 9.02 8.12 -22.60
C LEU A 299 7.63 8.14 -21.96
N GLU A 300 7.16 9.27 -21.44
CA GLU A 300 5.79 9.45 -20.95
C GLU A 300 4.79 9.95 -22.04
N ARG A 301 5.25 10.50 -23.18
CA ARG A 301 4.37 11.07 -24.26
C ARG A 301 4.14 10.14 -25.44
N GLN A 302 2.97 10.03 -26.07
CA GLN A 302 2.66 9.10 -27.19
C GLN A 302 3.54 9.09 -28.48
N ALA A 303 4.73 9.71 -28.53
CA ALA A 303 5.64 9.57 -29.67
C ALA A 303 6.06 8.10 -29.88
N LYS A 304 5.50 7.50 -30.94
CA LYS A 304 5.80 6.13 -31.36
C LYS A 304 7.17 5.99 -32.02
N GLN A 305 7.75 7.08 -32.52
CA GLN A 305 9.02 7.10 -33.26
C GLN A 305 9.97 8.18 -32.75
N VAL A 306 11.23 7.80 -32.53
CA VAL A 306 12.34 8.65 -32.09
C VAL A 306 13.52 8.40 -33.02
N ILE A 307 14.21 9.44 -33.49
CA ILE A 307 15.41 9.33 -34.34
C ILE A 307 16.59 9.92 -33.56
N PHE A 308 17.57 9.10 -33.19
CA PHE A 308 18.85 9.57 -32.65
C PHE A 308 19.82 9.92 -33.79
N LEU A 309 20.36 11.13 -33.75
CA LEU A 309 21.49 11.59 -34.56
C LEU A 309 22.72 11.71 -33.65
N PRO A 310 23.51 10.64 -33.48
CA PRO A 310 24.73 10.69 -32.70
C PRO A 310 25.84 11.47 -33.40
N THR A 311 26.76 12.02 -32.61
CA THR A 311 28.05 12.55 -33.09
C THR A 311 29.13 11.48 -33.02
N ASN A 312 30.26 11.74 -33.68
CA ASN A 312 31.45 10.89 -33.65
C ASN A 312 31.98 10.64 -32.22
N ARG A 313 31.58 11.49 -31.25
CA ARG A 313 31.95 11.40 -29.83
C ARG A 313 30.91 10.69 -28.96
N THR A 314 29.74 10.35 -29.49
CA THR A 314 28.68 9.67 -28.74
C THR A 314 29.03 8.18 -28.61
N ASP A 315 29.20 7.69 -27.39
CA ASP A 315 29.62 6.31 -27.19
C ASP A 315 28.53 5.33 -27.67
N ARG A 316 28.92 4.42 -28.56
CA ARG A 316 28.05 3.41 -29.19
C ARG A 316 27.31 2.57 -28.14
N PRO A 317 27.97 2.02 -27.09
CA PRO A 317 27.28 1.35 -25.99
C PRO A 317 26.16 2.16 -25.33
N THR A 318 26.33 3.45 -25.05
CA THR A 318 25.27 4.29 -24.45
C THR A 318 24.11 4.51 -25.42
N LEU A 319 24.39 4.80 -26.69
CA LEU A 319 23.37 4.86 -27.74
C LEU A 319 22.57 3.57 -27.86
N LEU A 320 23.26 2.43 -27.87
CA LEU A 320 22.63 1.12 -27.97
C LEU A 320 21.82 0.79 -26.71
N ARG A 321 22.30 1.16 -25.51
CA ARG A 321 21.53 1.06 -24.26
C ARG A 321 20.26 1.91 -24.31
N CYS A 322 20.35 3.14 -24.82
CA CYS A 322 19.21 4.05 -24.92
C CYS A 322 18.21 3.64 -25.99
N ARG A 323 18.67 3.19 -27.16
CA ARG A 323 17.82 2.53 -28.16
C ARG A 323 17.13 1.32 -27.55
N THR A 324 17.87 0.49 -26.83
CA THR A 324 17.33 -0.71 -26.16
C THR A 324 16.30 -0.33 -25.09
N ALA A 325 16.53 0.73 -24.31
CA ALA A 325 15.57 1.24 -23.33
C ALA A 325 14.29 1.76 -23.99
N LEU A 326 14.41 2.62 -25.03
CA LEU A 326 13.26 3.10 -25.81
C LEU A 326 12.48 1.95 -26.46
N THR A 327 13.19 0.98 -27.03
CA THR A 327 12.56 -0.19 -27.68
C THR A 327 11.88 -1.09 -26.64
N LYS A 328 12.50 -1.30 -25.46
CA LYS A 328 11.89 -2.02 -24.33
C LYS A 328 10.65 -1.30 -23.77
N MET A 329 10.54 0.00 -23.98
CA MET A 329 9.38 0.83 -23.59
C MET A 329 8.35 0.99 -24.71
N GLY A 330 8.43 0.16 -25.76
CA GLY A 330 7.44 0.12 -26.84
C GLY A 330 7.58 1.25 -27.87
N ARG A 331 8.74 1.91 -27.91
CA ARG A 331 9.00 3.01 -28.85
C ARG A 331 9.95 2.58 -29.94
N THR A 332 9.63 2.96 -31.16
CA THR A 332 10.52 2.74 -32.30
C THR A 332 11.62 3.80 -32.25
N CYS A 333 12.86 3.38 -32.00
CA CYS A 333 14.00 4.26 -31.98
C CYS A 333 14.95 3.93 -33.13
N TYR A 334 15.16 4.89 -34.01
CA TYR A 334 16.07 4.81 -35.15
C TYR A 334 17.38 5.52 -34.81
N LEU A 335 18.50 5.01 -35.30
CA LEU A 335 19.78 5.71 -35.29
C LEU A 335 20.12 6.09 -36.72
N VAL A 336 20.60 7.31 -36.91
CA VAL A 336 21.15 7.80 -38.18
C VAL A 336 22.57 8.27 -37.91
N PHE A 337 23.56 7.48 -38.32
CA PHE A 337 24.95 7.84 -38.19
C PHE A 337 25.36 8.86 -39.27
N PRO A 338 26.36 9.73 -38.99
CA PRO A 338 26.92 10.66 -39.96
C PRO A 338 27.27 10.02 -41.31
N SER A 339 27.77 8.78 -41.27
CA SER A 339 28.16 8.02 -42.46
C SER A 339 26.99 7.65 -43.37
N GLU A 340 25.76 7.70 -42.88
CA GLU A 340 24.55 7.33 -43.62
C GLU A 340 23.83 8.55 -44.22
N ILE A 341 24.39 9.75 -44.03
CA ILE A 341 23.90 11.02 -44.57
C ILE A 341 24.86 11.43 -45.70
N GLY A 342 24.37 12.16 -46.69
CA GLY A 342 25.09 12.59 -47.89
C GLY A 342 26.36 13.37 -47.60
N GLU A 343 27.31 13.36 -48.55
CA GLU A 343 28.64 13.97 -48.40
C GLU A 343 28.59 15.44 -47.95
N LYS A 344 27.57 16.20 -48.39
CA LYS A 344 27.30 17.58 -47.98
C LYS A 344 27.23 17.75 -46.45
N TYR A 345 26.72 16.76 -45.72
CA TYR A 345 26.53 16.83 -44.25
C TYR A 345 27.55 16.02 -43.45
N ARG A 346 28.27 15.07 -44.08
CA ARG A 346 29.34 14.30 -43.42
C ARG A 346 30.44 15.17 -42.84
N GLY A 347 30.87 16.20 -43.58
CA GLY A 347 31.93 17.12 -43.15
C GLY A 347 31.55 17.99 -41.95
N VAL A 348 30.25 18.14 -41.70
CA VAL A 348 29.72 19.07 -40.69
C VAL A 348 29.84 18.52 -39.27
N TYR A 349 29.95 17.19 -39.11
CA TYR A 349 30.07 16.46 -37.83
C TYR A 349 31.41 16.75 -37.10
N GLN A 350 31.64 18.01 -36.77
CA GLN A 350 32.71 18.46 -35.89
C GLN A 350 32.25 18.39 -34.44
N SER A 351 33.23 18.26 -33.54
CA SER A 351 33.05 18.03 -32.10
C SER A 351 32.28 19.12 -31.34
N ASP A 352 32.02 20.26 -31.97
CA ASP A 352 31.30 21.36 -31.37
C ASP A 352 29.78 21.28 -31.72
N PRO A 353 28.91 20.97 -30.74
CA PRO A 353 27.46 20.91 -30.95
C PRO A 353 26.88 22.22 -31.49
N ALA A 354 27.45 23.36 -31.13
CA ALA A 354 26.95 24.67 -31.54
C ALA A 354 27.23 24.93 -33.03
N ARG A 355 28.44 24.64 -33.50
CA ARG A 355 28.80 24.72 -34.94
C ARG A 355 28.02 23.72 -35.78
N TYR A 356 27.85 22.48 -35.30
CA TYR A 356 27.10 21.47 -36.04
C TYR A 356 25.64 21.92 -36.27
N TRP A 357 24.97 22.38 -35.21
CA TRP A 357 23.60 22.86 -35.34
C TRP A 357 23.50 24.11 -36.23
N SER A 358 24.47 25.04 -36.10
CA SER A 358 24.51 26.24 -36.93
C SER A 358 24.68 25.93 -38.42
N SER A 359 25.42 24.87 -38.74
CA SER A 359 25.64 24.43 -40.11
C SER A 359 24.46 23.65 -40.70
N LEU A 360 23.59 23.09 -39.84
CA LEU A 360 22.34 22.43 -40.24
C LEU A 360 21.15 23.36 -40.34
N CYS A 361 21.22 24.57 -39.78
CA CYS A 361 20.11 25.50 -39.79
C CYS A 361 20.23 26.44 -40.98
N GLU A 362 19.32 26.32 -41.95
CA GLU A 362 19.00 27.45 -42.82
C GLU A 362 18.22 28.48 -42.00
N VAL A 363 18.69 29.72 -42.03
CA VAL A 363 18.06 30.98 -41.57
C VAL A 363 16.63 30.79 -41.00
N LYS A 364 16.45 31.09 -39.71
CA LYS A 364 15.21 30.98 -38.88
C LYS A 364 15.06 29.74 -37.98
N GLY A 365 16.17 29.06 -37.64
CA GLY A 365 16.17 28.05 -36.56
C GLY A 365 15.46 26.73 -36.92
N SER A 366 15.09 26.55 -38.18
CA SER A 366 14.64 25.28 -38.73
C SER A 366 15.83 24.44 -39.19
N LEU A 367 15.71 23.11 -39.10
CA LEU A 367 16.61 22.21 -39.80
C LEU A 367 16.51 22.45 -41.31
N ASP A 368 17.66 22.42 -42.00
CA ASP A 368 17.78 22.29 -43.44
C ASP A 368 16.82 21.19 -43.93
N ALA A 369 16.02 21.53 -44.94
CA ALA A 369 14.98 20.65 -45.48
C ALA A 369 15.60 19.44 -46.19
N ASP A 370 16.72 19.61 -46.89
CA ASP A 370 17.48 18.55 -47.52
C ASP A 370 18.10 17.65 -46.44
N PHE A 371 18.63 18.22 -45.35
CA PHE A 371 19.12 17.41 -44.23
C PHE A 371 18.00 16.61 -43.56
N SER A 372 16.85 17.23 -43.31
CA SER A 372 15.67 16.51 -42.79
C SER A 372 15.25 15.39 -43.74
N PHE A 373 15.22 15.68 -45.05
CA PHE A 373 14.90 14.70 -46.09
C PHE A 373 15.89 13.54 -46.08
N GLU A 374 17.19 13.80 -46.00
CA GLU A 374 18.20 12.74 -45.92
C GLU A 374 18.09 11.94 -44.62
N VAL A 375 17.86 12.58 -43.47
CA VAL A 375 17.62 11.85 -42.21
C VAL A 375 16.40 10.94 -42.33
N TYR A 376 15.30 11.42 -42.91
CA TYR A 376 14.11 10.61 -43.14
C TYR A 376 14.33 9.51 -44.19
N ALA A 377 15.04 9.79 -45.27
CA ALA A 377 15.39 8.84 -46.31
C ALA A 377 16.28 7.73 -45.73
N THR A 378 17.25 8.08 -44.90
CA THR A 378 18.14 7.14 -44.23
C THR A 378 17.40 6.31 -43.19
N VAL A 379 16.49 6.90 -42.39
CA VAL A 379 15.61 6.11 -41.52
C VAL A 379 14.73 5.17 -42.35
N GLY A 380 14.15 5.64 -43.45
CA GLY A 380 13.34 4.82 -44.36
C GLY A 380 14.13 3.66 -44.98
N ASN A 381 15.35 3.94 -45.42
CA ASN A 381 16.26 2.95 -45.98
C ASN A 381 16.75 1.97 -44.92
N ASN A 382 17.05 2.43 -43.70
CA ASN A 382 17.42 1.57 -42.58
C ASN A 382 16.24 0.70 -42.14
N ILE A 383 15.01 1.20 -42.12
CA ILE A 383 13.80 0.40 -41.85
C ILE A 383 13.63 -0.66 -42.93
N ARG A 384 13.68 -0.28 -44.22
CA ARG A 384 13.56 -1.24 -45.33
C ARG A 384 14.67 -2.26 -45.30
N THR A 385 15.92 -1.84 -45.08
CA THR A 385 17.09 -2.73 -45.03
C THR A 385 17.03 -3.64 -43.81
N GLN A 386 16.56 -3.16 -42.65
CA GLN A 386 16.45 -3.96 -41.44
C GLN A 386 15.22 -4.87 -41.45
N GLN A 387 14.13 -4.48 -42.12
CA GLN A 387 13.02 -5.38 -42.44
C GLN A 387 13.46 -6.41 -43.47
N TYR A 388 14.14 -6.01 -44.54
CA TYR A 388 14.65 -6.92 -45.56
C TYR A 388 15.70 -7.86 -44.97
N LYS A 389 16.62 -7.38 -44.13
CA LYS A 389 17.56 -8.21 -43.36
C LYS A 389 16.86 -9.06 -42.32
N ARG A 390 15.91 -8.58 -41.52
CA ARG A 390 15.21 -9.47 -40.59
C ARG A 390 14.40 -10.52 -41.32
N THR A 391 13.77 -10.18 -42.43
CA THR A 391 13.02 -11.13 -43.24
C THR A 391 13.98 -12.10 -43.91
N ARG A 392 15.11 -11.63 -44.46
CA ARG A 392 16.12 -12.44 -45.14
C ARG A 392 17.07 -13.18 -44.20
N GLU A 393 17.35 -12.71 -42.99
CA GLU A 393 18.13 -13.38 -41.93
C GLU A 393 17.19 -14.32 -41.15
N ASN A 394 15.93 -13.96 -40.85
CA ASN A 394 14.99 -14.97 -40.33
C ASN A 394 14.57 -16.00 -41.39
N LEU A 395 14.69 -15.71 -42.69
CA LEU A 395 14.55 -16.71 -43.75
C LEU A 395 15.86 -17.48 -43.95
N LEU A 396 17.02 -16.82 -44.07
CA LEU A 396 18.31 -17.47 -44.36
C LEU A 396 18.96 -18.09 -43.12
N GLU A 397 18.93 -17.51 -41.93
CA GLU A 397 19.42 -18.18 -40.70
C GLU A 397 18.48 -19.32 -40.31
N LYS A 398 17.16 -19.18 -40.47
CA LYS A 398 16.26 -20.34 -40.28
C LYS A 398 16.32 -21.35 -41.42
N GLN A 399 16.81 -21.01 -42.60
CA GLN A 399 17.03 -21.97 -43.69
C GLN A 399 18.46 -22.53 -43.70
N ALA A 400 19.44 -21.89 -43.04
CA ALA A 400 20.85 -22.27 -43.06
C ALA A 400 21.40 -22.80 -41.72
N SER A 401 20.72 -22.58 -40.58
CA SER A 401 21.13 -23.13 -39.28
C SER A 401 20.11 -24.07 -38.64
N LEU A 402 18.94 -24.27 -39.25
CA LEU A 402 17.96 -25.31 -38.87
C LEU A 402 17.90 -26.45 -39.91
N SER A 403 18.75 -26.39 -40.94
CA SER A 403 18.83 -27.38 -42.02
C SER A 403 19.54 -28.69 -41.62
N SER A 404 19.91 -28.89 -40.35
CA SER A 404 20.40 -30.19 -39.86
C SER A 404 19.75 -30.70 -38.56
N GLU A 405 18.86 -29.94 -37.90
CA GLU A 405 18.19 -30.37 -36.66
C GLU A 405 16.78 -29.76 -36.51
N ASN A 406 15.82 -30.28 -37.26
CA ASN A 406 14.50 -30.74 -36.80
C ASN A 406 13.56 -30.83 -38.00
N ASN A 407 13.45 -32.04 -38.52
CA ASN A 407 12.55 -32.48 -39.61
C ASN A 407 11.04 -32.40 -39.27
N MET A 408 10.61 -31.46 -38.42
CA MET A 408 9.22 -31.37 -37.99
C MET A 408 8.43 -30.36 -38.84
N PRO A 409 7.29 -30.75 -39.46
CA PRO A 409 6.53 -29.90 -40.35
C PRO A 409 6.01 -28.63 -39.65
N ALA A 410 6.12 -27.50 -40.36
CA ALA A 410 5.50 -26.24 -39.95
C ALA A 410 3.97 -26.35 -40.01
N VAL A 411 3.28 -25.72 -39.06
CA VAL A 411 1.80 -25.70 -39.06
C VAL A 411 1.32 -24.87 -40.26
N THR A 412 0.46 -25.47 -41.08
CA THR A 412 -0.10 -24.85 -42.28
C THR A 412 -1.33 -24.00 -41.96
N ASN A 413 -1.65 -23.02 -42.81
CA ASN A 413 -2.91 -22.27 -42.69
C ASN A 413 -4.14 -23.19 -42.76
N SER A 414 -4.04 -24.29 -43.51
CA SER A 414 -5.09 -25.33 -43.59
C SER A 414 -5.36 -25.99 -42.24
N GLU A 415 -4.35 -26.20 -41.39
CA GLU A 415 -4.55 -26.74 -40.04
C GLU A 415 -5.23 -25.75 -39.10
N VAL A 416 -4.92 -24.45 -39.21
CA VAL A 416 -5.61 -23.38 -38.48
C VAL A 416 -7.07 -23.29 -38.91
N GLU A 417 -7.34 -23.36 -40.22
CA GLU A 417 -8.69 -23.40 -40.76
C GLU A 417 -9.45 -24.63 -40.28
N LYS A 418 -8.83 -25.83 -40.30
CA LYS A 418 -9.45 -27.07 -39.79
C LYS A 418 -9.82 -26.93 -38.31
N TRP A 419 -8.94 -26.36 -37.49
CA TRP A 419 -9.19 -26.11 -36.07
C TRP A 419 -10.40 -25.18 -35.85
N LEU A 420 -10.46 -24.06 -36.57
CA LEU A 420 -11.54 -23.07 -36.43
C LEU A 420 -12.85 -23.50 -37.10
N ARG A 421 -12.78 -24.37 -38.13
CA ARG A 421 -13.94 -24.81 -38.94
C ARG A 421 -15.06 -25.42 -38.08
N VAL A 422 -14.71 -26.08 -36.97
CA VAL A 422 -15.67 -26.68 -36.02
C VAL A 422 -16.70 -25.65 -35.52
N LEU A 423 -16.29 -24.39 -35.34
CA LEU A 423 -17.17 -23.30 -34.86
C LEU A 423 -18.14 -22.80 -35.94
N SER A 424 -17.86 -23.08 -37.21
CA SER A 424 -18.62 -22.64 -38.38
C SER A 424 -19.46 -23.74 -39.05
N LEU A 425 -19.46 -24.96 -38.51
CA LEU A 425 -20.28 -26.06 -39.05
C LEU A 425 -21.76 -25.69 -39.03
N ASP A 426 -22.51 -25.97 -40.09
CA ASP A 426 -23.94 -25.64 -40.17
C ASP A 426 -24.75 -26.24 -39.02
N LYS A 427 -24.41 -27.48 -38.61
CA LYS A 427 -25.00 -28.13 -37.44
C LYS A 427 -24.67 -27.36 -36.15
N ARG A 428 -23.43 -26.89 -35.98
CA ARG A 428 -23.01 -26.09 -34.83
C ARG A 428 -23.77 -24.77 -34.78
N VAL A 429 -23.79 -24.02 -35.88
CA VAL A 429 -24.51 -22.74 -36.00
C VAL A 429 -26.02 -22.92 -35.74
N SER A 430 -26.60 -24.03 -36.23
CA SER A 430 -28.01 -24.36 -35.98
C SER A 430 -28.27 -24.63 -34.50
N CYS A 431 -27.37 -25.34 -33.80
CA CYS A 431 -27.46 -25.55 -32.35
C CYS A 431 -27.32 -24.23 -31.57
N GLU A 432 -26.40 -23.34 -31.94
CA GLU A 432 -26.26 -22.01 -31.32
C GLU A 432 -27.55 -21.18 -31.48
N LYS A 433 -28.11 -21.14 -32.70
CA LYS A 433 -29.40 -20.48 -32.98
C LYS A 433 -30.56 -21.12 -32.21
N ALA A 434 -30.59 -22.45 -32.09
CA ALA A 434 -31.59 -23.15 -31.30
C ALA A 434 -31.47 -22.83 -29.81
N GLN A 435 -30.24 -22.71 -29.29
CA GLN A 435 -29.98 -22.30 -27.92
C GLN A 435 -30.45 -20.86 -27.67
N MET A 436 -30.25 -19.94 -28.62
CA MET A 436 -30.73 -18.55 -28.56
C MET A 436 -32.25 -18.45 -28.38
N ARG A 437 -33.03 -19.36 -28.97
CA ARG A 437 -34.50 -19.37 -28.84
C ARG A 437 -34.98 -19.61 -27.40
N LYS A 438 -34.14 -20.20 -26.52
CA LYS A 438 -34.47 -20.42 -25.10
C LYS A 438 -34.38 -19.15 -24.24
N TYR A 439 -33.92 -18.04 -24.82
CA TYR A 439 -33.75 -16.76 -24.14
C TYR A 439 -34.77 -15.70 -24.58
N LYS A 440 -35.88 -16.11 -25.21
CA LYS A 440 -36.91 -15.20 -25.74
C LYS A 440 -37.77 -14.56 -24.65
N LYS A 441 -38.18 -15.33 -23.65
CA LYS A 441 -39.03 -14.85 -22.55
C LYS A 441 -38.18 -14.67 -21.30
N TYR A 442 -37.67 -13.46 -21.11
CA TYR A 442 -36.78 -13.12 -20.01
C TYR A 442 -37.40 -12.05 -19.10
N LEU A 443 -36.95 -12.04 -17.84
CA LEU A 443 -37.25 -11.01 -16.85
C LEU A 443 -35.93 -10.37 -16.42
N VAL A 444 -35.81 -9.06 -16.60
CA VAL A 444 -34.63 -8.28 -16.21
C VAL A 444 -34.83 -7.73 -14.81
N ILE A 445 -33.87 -7.95 -13.93
CA ILE A 445 -33.88 -7.46 -12.55
C ILE A 445 -32.62 -6.64 -12.31
N ALA A 446 -32.81 -5.35 -12.01
CA ALA A 446 -31.80 -4.52 -11.37
C ALA A 446 -32.07 -4.51 -9.86
N PHE A 447 -31.02 -4.59 -9.05
CA PHE A 447 -31.16 -4.58 -7.59
C PHE A 447 -30.03 -3.79 -6.92
N MET A 448 -30.29 -3.35 -5.71
CA MET A 448 -29.29 -2.84 -4.76
C MET A 448 -29.37 -3.68 -3.50
N ALA A 449 -28.24 -3.96 -2.86
CA ALA A 449 -28.17 -4.72 -1.63
C ALA A 449 -27.29 -4.01 -0.60
N THR A 450 -27.46 -4.38 0.67
CA THR A 450 -26.53 -3.96 1.71
C THR A 450 -25.20 -4.70 1.58
N GLU A 451 -24.12 -4.02 1.95
CA GLU A 451 -22.73 -4.46 1.70
C GLU A 451 -21.94 -4.68 2.99
N PHE A 452 -22.61 -4.94 4.12
CA PHE A 452 -21.95 -5.13 5.41
C PHE A 452 -20.98 -6.30 5.36
N ALA A 453 -19.75 -6.07 5.84
CA ALA A 453 -18.77 -7.12 5.99
C ALA A 453 -19.16 -8.04 7.16
N ALA A 454 -19.19 -9.35 6.90
CA ALA A 454 -19.50 -10.35 7.93
C ALA A 454 -18.83 -11.67 7.58
N TYR A 455 -18.40 -12.39 8.61
CA TYR A 455 -17.65 -13.64 8.49
C TYR A 455 -16.36 -13.51 7.65
N THR A 456 -15.63 -12.40 7.80
CA THR A 456 -14.44 -12.00 7.00
C THR A 456 -14.69 -11.63 5.53
N ARG A 457 -15.91 -11.82 5.01
CA ARG A 457 -16.29 -11.50 3.62
C ARG A 457 -17.02 -10.15 3.53
N PRO A 458 -16.54 -9.19 2.72
CA PRO A 458 -17.31 -7.99 2.36
C PRO A 458 -18.60 -8.36 1.63
N ALA A 459 -19.71 -7.66 1.91
CA ALA A 459 -21.02 -7.94 1.32
C ALA A 459 -21.39 -9.45 1.31
N ASN A 460 -21.25 -10.13 2.45
CA ASN A 460 -21.55 -11.56 2.54
C ASN A 460 -23.06 -11.82 2.39
N PRO A 461 -23.55 -12.49 1.33
CA PRO A 461 -24.99 -12.68 1.09
C PRO A 461 -25.64 -13.66 2.08
N HIS A 462 -24.87 -14.33 2.94
CA HIS A 462 -25.36 -15.21 4.00
C HIS A 462 -25.49 -14.51 5.36
N ALA A 463 -24.97 -13.29 5.48
CA ALA A 463 -25.15 -12.48 6.68
C ALA A 463 -26.59 -11.96 6.77
N PRO A 464 -27.27 -12.08 7.92
CA PRO A 464 -28.63 -11.56 8.09
C PRO A 464 -28.75 -10.05 7.82
N ALA A 465 -27.68 -9.29 8.10
CA ALA A 465 -27.60 -7.84 7.82
C ALA A 465 -27.56 -7.52 6.33
N ASN A 466 -27.21 -8.50 5.47
CA ASN A 466 -27.16 -8.31 4.03
C ASN A 466 -28.48 -8.73 3.37
N TYR A 467 -29.15 -7.82 2.68
CA TYR A 467 -30.44 -8.04 2.02
C TYR A 467 -30.63 -7.14 0.80
N VAL A 468 -31.60 -7.46 -0.04
CA VAL A 468 -32.00 -6.64 -1.19
C VAL A 468 -32.70 -5.38 -0.66
N VAL A 469 -32.07 -4.22 -0.82
CA VAL A 469 -32.59 -2.91 -0.38
C VAL A 469 -33.62 -2.38 -1.35
N ALA A 470 -33.41 -2.57 -2.66
CA ALA A 470 -34.36 -2.12 -3.65
C ALA A 470 -34.20 -2.87 -4.97
N THR A 471 -35.28 -2.95 -5.75
CA THR A 471 -35.30 -3.60 -7.08
C THR A 471 -36.02 -2.76 -8.11
N SER A 472 -35.72 -3.00 -9.39
CA SER A 472 -36.53 -2.60 -10.54
C SER A 472 -36.58 -3.76 -11.54
N ILE A 473 -37.76 -4.01 -12.10
CA ILE A 473 -38.06 -5.22 -12.86
C ILE A 473 -38.69 -4.85 -14.20
N MET A 474 -38.16 -5.41 -15.29
CA MET A 474 -38.63 -5.21 -16.66
C MET A 474 -38.79 -6.54 -17.38
N ASP A 475 -39.86 -6.72 -18.13
CA ASP A 475 -40.11 -7.92 -18.91
C ASP A 475 -39.45 -7.90 -20.31
N TYR A 476 -39.61 -9.00 -21.04
CA TYR A 476 -39.08 -9.13 -22.40
C TYR A 476 -39.77 -8.24 -23.44
N GLN A 477 -40.92 -7.64 -23.11
CA GLN A 477 -41.62 -6.65 -23.94
C GLN A 477 -41.19 -5.21 -23.60
N GLN A 478 -40.13 -5.05 -22.79
CA GLN A 478 -39.63 -3.78 -22.27
C GLN A 478 -40.69 -3.04 -21.43
N GLN A 479 -41.69 -3.75 -20.91
CA GLN A 479 -42.63 -3.19 -19.96
C GLN A 479 -42.04 -3.32 -18.56
N VAL A 480 -42.05 -2.19 -17.84
CA VAL A 480 -41.61 -2.14 -16.46
C VAL A 480 -42.69 -2.79 -15.60
N VAL A 481 -42.40 -3.99 -15.10
CA VAL A 481 -43.29 -4.76 -14.22
C VAL A 481 -43.33 -4.13 -12.83
N GLU A 482 -42.16 -3.70 -12.36
CA GLU A 482 -41.99 -3.02 -11.08
C GLU A 482 -41.01 -1.86 -11.27
N PRO A 483 -41.47 -0.59 -11.24
CA PRO A 483 -40.61 0.54 -11.54
C PRO A 483 -39.48 0.67 -10.55
N TRP A 484 -39.80 0.61 -9.26
CA TRP A 484 -38.87 0.39 -8.18
C TRP A 484 -39.64 0.10 -6.90
N THR A 485 -39.05 -0.68 -5.99
CA THR A 485 -39.53 -0.85 -4.61
C THR A 485 -38.35 -0.83 -3.66
N LYS A 486 -38.48 -0.20 -2.49
CA LYS A 486 -37.49 -0.23 -1.41
C LYS A 486 -37.97 -1.17 -0.31
N TYR A 487 -37.07 -1.99 0.21
CA TYR A 487 -37.27 -2.95 1.28
C TYR A 487 -36.39 -2.57 2.47
N SER A 488 -36.83 -2.94 3.66
CA SER A 488 -36.19 -2.58 4.93
C SER A 488 -35.48 -3.75 5.60
N SER A 489 -35.72 -5.00 5.15
CA SER A 489 -35.18 -6.19 5.81
C SER A 489 -35.02 -7.42 4.90
N ARG A 490 -34.23 -8.40 5.38
CA ARG A 490 -34.05 -9.69 4.70
C ARG A 490 -35.37 -10.45 4.57
N GLY A 491 -35.69 -10.84 3.34
CA GLY A 491 -36.85 -11.68 3.02
C GLY A 491 -38.13 -10.93 2.66
N GLU A 492 -38.13 -9.60 2.76
CA GLU A 492 -39.25 -8.73 2.36
C GLU A 492 -39.42 -8.69 0.83
N PHE A 493 -38.31 -8.58 0.08
CA PHE A 493 -38.32 -8.82 -1.37
C PHE A 493 -38.73 -10.28 -1.65
N LYS A 494 -39.72 -10.44 -2.52
CA LYS A 494 -40.14 -11.72 -3.10
C LYS A 494 -40.14 -11.58 -4.61
N LEU A 495 -39.72 -12.63 -5.31
CA LEU A 495 -39.87 -12.67 -6.76
C LEU A 495 -41.36 -12.59 -7.14
N PRO A 496 -41.72 -11.81 -8.17
CA PRO A 496 -43.04 -11.93 -8.78
C PRO A 496 -43.21 -13.32 -9.38
N SER A 497 -44.45 -13.71 -9.68
CA SER A 497 -44.70 -14.97 -10.40
C SER A 497 -43.84 -15.03 -11.65
N LEU A 498 -43.05 -16.08 -11.78
CA LEU A 498 -42.22 -16.33 -12.96
C LEU A 498 -42.96 -17.17 -13.99
N GLU A 499 -44.25 -17.47 -13.79
CA GLU A 499 -45.10 -18.17 -14.74
C GLU A 499 -45.19 -17.38 -16.05
N GLY A 500 -44.58 -17.90 -17.11
CA GLY A 500 -44.45 -17.22 -18.41
C GLY A 500 -43.02 -16.76 -18.76
N PHE A 501 -42.09 -16.78 -17.82
CA PHE A 501 -40.67 -16.45 -18.04
C PHE A 501 -39.79 -17.72 -18.07
N ASP A 502 -38.77 -17.71 -18.91
CA ASP A 502 -37.81 -18.81 -19.06
C ASP A 502 -36.43 -18.44 -18.49
N VAL A 503 -36.11 -17.14 -18.40
CA VAL A 503 -34.79 -16.63 -18.02
C VAL A 503 -34.89 -15.44 -17.06
N ILE A 504 -34.10 -15.45 -15.99
CA ILE A 504 -33.82 -14.25 -15.18
C ILE A 504 -32.50 -13.63 -15.66
N VAL A 505 -32.51 -12.33 -15.95
CA VAL A 505 -31.33 -11.57 -16.41
C VAL A 505 -30.98 -10.54 -15.33
N CYS A 506 -29.74 -10.58 -14.86
CA CYS A 506 -29.29 -9.71 -13.78
C CYS A 506 -27.79 -9.41 -13.92
N HIS A 507 -27.34 -8.26 -13.42
CA HIS A 507 -25.91 -8.01 -13.22
C HIS A 507 -25.50 -8.56 -11.84
N ASP A 508 -24.46 -9.40 -11.79
CA ASP A 508 -24.09 -10.19 -10.60
C ASP A 508 -25.21 -11.10 -10.04
N VAL A 509 -25.78 -11.93 -10.94
CA VAL A 509 -26.90 -12.84 -10.59
C VAL A 509 -26.56 -13.82 -9.46
N LYS A 510 -25.28 -14.19 -9.26
CA LYS A 510 -24.88 -15.11 -8.19
C LYS A 510 -25.15 -14.48 -6.83
N HIS A 511 -24.74 -13.23 -6.64
CA HIS A 511 -24.98 -12.51 -5.40
C HIS A 511 -26.49 -12.33 -5.15
N PHE A 512 -27.25 -11.91 -6.17
CA PHE A 512 -28.70 -11.80 -6.09
C PHE A 512 -29.38 -13.11 -5.66
N VAL A 513 -29.10 -14.21 -6.37
CA VAL A 513 -29.67 -15.53 -6.10
C VAL A 513 -29.34 -16.03 -4.69
N LEU A 514 -28.15 -15.74 -4.17
CA LEU A 514 -27.79 -16.08 -2.79
C LEU A 514 -28.58 -15.28 -1.75
N LEU A 515 -28.91 -14.01 -2.02
CA LEU A 515 -29.76 -13.19 -1.15
C LEU A 515 -31.20 -13.73 -1.07
N ILE A 516 -31.72 -14.25 -2.18
CA ILE A 516 -33.11 -14.70 -2.30
C ILE A 516 -33.26 -16.24 -2.39
N TRP A 517 -32.23 -17.00 -2.01
CA TRP A 517 -32.18 -18.46 -2.21
C TRP A 517 -33.40 -19.21 -1.63
N ASP A 518 -33.95 -18.69 -0.54
CA ASP A 518 -35.06 -19.29 0.19
C ASP A 518 -36.44 -18.84 -0.33
N ASP A 519 -36.48 -18.06 -1.42
CA ASP A 519 -37.71 -17.71 -2.12
C ASP A 519 -38.34 -18.96 -2.80
N PRO A 520 -39.61 -19.31 -2.47
CA PRO A 520 -40.29 -20.44 -3.09
C PRO A 520 -40.41 -20.36 -4.61
N GLU A 521 -40.57 -19.15 -5.16
CA GLU A 521 -40.76 -18.95 -6.60
C GLU A 521 -39.45 -19.19 -7.36
N LEU A 522 -38.30 -18.79 -6.80
CA LEU A 522 -36.99 -19.16 -7.35
C LEU A 522 -36.82 -20.68 -7.42
N ARG A 523 -37.21 -21.40 -6.36
CA ARG A 523 -37.11 -22.87 -6.31
C ARG A 523 -38.02 -23.52 -7.37
N ARG A 524 -39.26 -23.03 -7.51
CA ARG A 524 -40.21 -23.48 -8.55
C ARG A 524 -39.65 -23.22 -9.96
N PHE A 525 -39.10 -22.04 -10.19
CA PHE A 525 -38.45 -21.64 -11.44
C PHE A 525 -37.28 -22.56 -11.82
N LEU A 526 -36.36 -22.80 -10.89
CA LEU A 526 -35.21 -23.68 -11.13
C LEU A 526 -35.64 -25.14 -11.36
N LYS A 527 -36.63 -25.65 -10.60
CA LYS A 527 -37.16 -27.02 -10.71
C LYS A 527 -37.81 -27.30 -12.07
N ARG A 528 -38.49 -26.32 -12.66
CA ARG A 528 -39.02 -26.43 -14.03
C ARG A 528 -38.00 -26.16 -15.15
N GLY A 529 -36.72 -25.96 -14.81
CA GLY A 529 -35.64 -25.77 -15.77
C GLY A 529 -35.37 -24.32 -16.17
N GLY A 530 -35.85 -23.35 -15.39
CA GLY A 530 -35.59 -21.92 -15.59
C GLY A 530 -34.08 -21.60 -15.63
N ARG A 531 -33.70 -20.62 -16.45
CA ARG A 531 -32.30 -20.24 -16.72
C ARG A 531 -31.98 -18.89 -16.09
N VAL A 532 -30.69 -18.63 -15.91
CA VAL A 532 -30.19 -17.31 -15.53
C VAL A 532 -29.21 -16.78 -16.58
N TRP A 533 -29.09 -15.47 -16.67
CA TRP A 533 -28.03 -14.79 -17.41
C TRP A 533 -27.42 -13.70 -16.55
N CYS A 534 -26.12 -13.84 -16.27
CA CYS A 534 -25.34 -12.84 -15.56
C CYS A 534 -24.59 -11.96 -16.56
N THR A 535 -24.94 -10.68 -16.69
CA THR A 535 -24.28 -9.80 -17.67
C THR A 535 -22.79 -9.59 -17.36
N MET A 536 -22.42 -9.57 -16.08
CA MET A 536 -21.02 -9.53 -15.63
C MET A 536 -20.22 -10.75 -16.10
N PHE A 537 -20.74 -11.95 -15.83
CA PHE A 537 -20.04 -13.20 -16.14
C PHE A 537 -20.02 -13.51 -17.64
N ALA A 538 -21.11 -13.17 -18.36
CA ALA A 538 -21.15 -13.26 -19.81
C ALA A 538 -20.08 -12.35 -20.44
N GLU A 539 -19.88 -11.14 -19.93
CA GLU A 539 -18.84 -10.24 -20.44
C GLU A 539 -17.44 -10.82 -20.23
N TYR A 540 -17.15 -11.36 -19.04
CA TYR A 540 -15.89 -12.06 -18.78
C TYR A 540 -15.59 -13.15 -19.81
N LEU A 541 -16.56 -14.00 -20.15
CA LEU A 541 -16.39 -15.08 -21.14
C LEU A 541 -16.27 -14.56 -22.58
N LEU A 542 -17.09 -13.57 -22.95
CA LEU A 542 -17.10 -12.98 -24.29
C LEU A 542 -15.86 -12.12 -24.56
N ASP A 543 -15.26 -11.56 -23.51
CA ASP A 543 -14.04 -10.77 -23.58
C ASP A 543 -12.75 -11.60 -23.42
N ALA A 544 -12.85 -12.92 -23.64
CA ALA A 544 -11.73 -13.87 -23.55
C ALA A 544 -11.02 -13.81 -22.18
N GLN A 545 -11.79 -13.63 -21.10
CA GLN A 545 -11.36 -13.68 -19.71
C GLN A 545 -10.35 -12.58 -19.33
N ARG A 546 -10.34 -11.47 -20.07
CA ARG A 546 -9.43 -10.34 -19.82
C ARG A 546 -9.91 -9.43 -18.70
N CYS A 547 -11.23 -9.24 -18.59
CA CYS A 547 -11.81 -8.40 -17.55
C CYS A 547 -12.03 -9.23 -16.28
N GLN A 548 -11.10 -9.14 -15.34
CA GLN A 548 -11.12 -9.92 -14.10
C GLN A 548 -11.93 -9.22 -13.00
N SER A 549 -12.21 -9.95 -11.92
CA SER A 549 -12.97 -9.46 -10.76
C SER A 549 -12.51 -8.08 -10.27
N GLY A 550 -13.46 -7.17 -10.05
CA GLY A 550 -13.23 -5.75 -9.76
C GLY A 550 -13.26 -4.82 -10.98
N SER A 551 -13.26 -5.35 -12.22
CA SER A 551 -13.26 -4.53 -13.46
C SER A 551 -14.53 -4.66 -14.33
N ASN A 552 -15.60 -5.25 -13.79
CA ASN A 552 -16.87 -5.47 -14.49
C ASN A 552 -18.06 -4.98 -13.67
N SER A 553 -18.01 -3.77 -13.12
CA SER A 553 -19.22 -3.15 -12.56
C SER A 553 -20.29 -3.00 -13.63
N LEU A 554 -21.56 -2.79 -13.24
CA LEU A 554 -22.62 -2.55 -14.22
C LEU A 554 -22.29 -1.36 -15.11
N HIS A 555 -21.70 -0.32 -14.53
CA HIS A 555 -21.24 0.87 -15.26
C HIS A 555 -20.18 0.51 -16.30
N ASP A 556 -19.13 -0.22 -15.94
CA ASP A 556 -18.05 -0.60 -16.86
C ASP A 556 -18.55 -1.49 -18.00
N VAL A 557 -19.42 -2.45 -17.69
CA VAL A 557 -20.00 -3.35 -18.69
C VAL A 557 -20.92 -2.55 -19.61
N ALA A 558 -21.83 -1.74 -19.07
CA ALA A 558 -22.75 -0.90 -19.87
C ALA A 558 -21.98 0.05 -20.80
N MET A 559 -20.89 0.67 -20.31
CA MET A 559 -20.03 1.54 -21.10
C MET A 559 -19.39 0.85 -22.31
N LYS A 560 -19.01 -0.44 -22.21
CA LYS A 560 -18.51 -1.23 -23.35
C LYS A 560 -19.55 -1.41 -24.45
N TYR A 561 -20.83 -1.34 -24.11
CA TYR A 561 -21.96 -1.39 -25.05
C TYR A 561 -22.50 0.02 -25.38
N GLY A 562 -21.78 1.09 -25.02
CA GLY A 562 -22.15 2.47 -25.32
C GLY A 562 -23.33 3.00 -24.49
N ILE A 563 -23.60 2.39 -23.34
CA ILE A 563 -24.71 2.77 -22.45
C ILE A 563 -24.14 3.45 -21.22
N LEU A 564 -24.60 4.67 -20.95
CA LEU A 564 -24.28 5.40 -19.73
C LEU A 564 -25.23 4.98 -18.61
N THR A 565 -24.67 4.55 -17.49
CA THR A 565 -25.44 4.34 -16.25
C THR A 565 -25.01 5.35 -15.19
N PRO A 566 -25.94 5.84 -14.36
CA PRO A 566 -25.58 6.62 -13.18
C PRO A 566 -24.72 5.79 -12.21
N GLN A 567 -24.01 6.45 -11.30
CA GLN A 567 -23.25 5.78 -10.24
C GLN A 567 -24.21 5.03 -9.30
N SER A 568 -23.77 3.88 -8.79
CA SER A 568 -24.57 3.03 -7.89
C SER A 568 -24.44 3.38 -6.42
N SER A 569 -23.48 4.23 -6.05
CA SER A 569 -23.21 4.61 -4.67
C SER A 569 -23.03 6.11 -4.53
N VAL A 570 -23.51 6.64 -3.41
CA VAL A 570 -23.04 7.91 -2.86
C VAL A 570 -22.10 7.51 -1.76
N LEU A 571 -20.84 7.80 -2.03
CA LEU A 571 -19.75 7.83 -1.09
C LEU A 571 -20.21 8.19 0.35
N GLY A 572 -19.65 7.58 1.39
CA GLY A 572 -19.95 7.82 2.82
C GLY A 572 -21.39 7.58 3.30
N LEU A 573 -22.33 7.25 2.41
CA LEU A 573 -23.66 6.73 2.74
C LEU A 573 -23.69 5.22 2.50
N SER A 574 -24.29 4.50 3.44
CA SER A 574 -24.58 3.07 3.23
C SER A 574 -25.75 2.91 2.25
N THR A 575 -25.85 1.77 1.54
CA THR A 575 -26.92 1.55 0.55
C THR A 575 -28.34 1.81 1.08
N PRO A 576 -28.72 1.39 2.31
CA PRO A 576 -30.03 1.72 2.91
C PRO A 576 -30.27 3.21 3.12
N ASP A 577 -29.20 3.99 3.37
CA ASP A 577 -29.25 5.41 3.69
C ASP A 577 -29.26 6.30 2.44
N LEU A 578 -29.13 5.71 1.24
CA LEU A 578 -29.19 6.45 -0.01
C LEU A 578 -30.56 7.14 -0.17
N PRO A 579 -30.59 8.40 -0.65
CA PRO A 579 -31.83 9.10 -0.93
C PRO A 579 -32.73 8.30 -1.87
N ILE A 580 -34.03 8.24 -1.59
CA ILE A 580 -34.99 7.48 -2.41
C ILE A 580 -34.92 7.89 -3.89
N ALA A 581 -34.79 9.19 -4.18
CA ALA A 581 -34.64 9.71 -5.54
C ALA A 581 -33.39 9.16 -6.25
N PHE A 582 -32.29 8.96 -5.53
CA PHE A 582 -31.07 8.37 -6.07
C PHE A 582 -31.29 6.88 -6.42
N ILE A 583 -31.89 6.13 -5.50
CA ILE A 583 -32.21 4.70 -5.70
C ILE A 583 -33.11 4.53 -6.94
N GLN A 584 -34.17 5.33 -7.04
CA GLN A 584 -35.09 5.35 -8.19
C GLN A 584 -34.36 5.62 -9.50
N HIS A 585 -33.60 6.71 -9.55
CA HIS A 585 -32.89 7.13 -10.76
C HIS A 585 -31.89 6.07 -11.21
N TYR A 586 -31.13 5.51 -10.27
CA TYR A 586 -30.18 4.44 -10.55
C TYR A 586 -30.87 3.18 -11.08
N LEU A 587 -31.88 2.66 -10.37
CA LEU A 587 -32.51 1.38 -10.70
C LEU A 587 -33.23 1.40 -12.05
N VAL A 588 -33.93 2.49 -12.38
CA VAL A 588 -34.61 2.64 -13.69
C VAL A 588 -33.60 2.66 -14.84
N ALA A 589 -32.47 3.36 -14.67
CA ALA A 589 -31.40 3.35 -15.67
C ALA A 589 -30.68 1.99 -15.74
N ALA A 590 -30.47 1.35 -14.60
CA ALA A 590 -29.81 0.05 -14.49
C ALA A 590 -30.60 -1.06 -15.18
N VAL A 591 -31.93 -1.12 -15.02
CA VAL A 591 -32.75 -2.18 -15.62
C VAL A 591 -32.77 -2.09 -17.16
N ASP A 592 -32.87 -0.87 -17.73
CA ASP A 592 -32.75 -0.63 -19.17
C ASP A 592 -31.35 -0.99 -19.68
N ALA A 593 -30.30 -0.60 -18.96
CA ALA A 593 -28.93 -0.93 -19.31
C ALA A 593 -28.68 -2.45 -19.33
N ILE A 594 -29.13 -3.18 -18.30
CA ILE A 594 -29.00 -4.64 -18.22
C ILE A 594 -29.74 -5.31 -19.39
N SER A 595 -30.95 -4.85 -19.72
CA SER A 595 -31.76 -5.35 -20.84
C SER A 595 -31.01 -5.24 -22.17
N ARG A 596 -30.45 -4.06 -22.46
CA ARG A 596 -29.71 -3.79 -23.71
C ARG A 596 -28.39 -4.56 -23.77
N VAL A 597 -27.61 -4.56 -22.69
CA VAL A 597 -26.35 -5.32 -22.58
C VAL A 597 -26.62 -6.80 -22.84
N PHE A 598 -27.66 -7.37 -22.22
CA PHE A 598 -28.04 -8.78 -22.41
C PHE A 598 -28.36 -9.11 -23.87
N GLN A 599 -29.15 -8.27 -24.55
CA GLN A 599 -29.49 -8.48 -25.95
C GLN A 599 -28.26 -8.46 -26.87
N GLU A 600 -27.35 -7.52 -26.66
CA GLU A 600 -26.10 -7.42 -27.43
C GLU A 600 -25.14 -8.58 -27.10
N GLN A 601 -25.04 -8.98 -25.83
CA GLN A 601 -24.29 -10.16 -25.41
C GLN A 601 -24.82 -11.45 -26.07
N LEU A 602 -26.15 -11.63 -26.16
CA LEU A 602 -26.74 -12.80 -26.83
C LEU A 602 -26.38 -12.84 -28.32
N LYS A 603 -26.47 -11.70 -29.01
CA LYS A 603 -26.09 -11.58 -30.43
C LYS A 603 -24.61 -11.89 -30.62
N LYS A 604 -23.74 -11.28 -29.79
CA LYS A 604 -22.29 -11.49 -29.79
C LYS A 604 -21.93 -12.94 -29.50
N ALA A 605 -22.57 -13.57 -28.51
CA ALA A 605 -22.34 -14.97 -28.15
C ALA A 605 -22.74 -15.92 -29.27
N CYS A 606 -23.91 -15.72 -29.88
CA CYS A 606 -24.40 -16.54 -30.99
C CYS A 606 -23.51 -16.37 -32.24
N GLY A 607 -23.16 -15.12 -32.61
CA GLY A 607 -22.31 -14.83 -33.76
C GLY A 607 -20.87 -15.35 -33.62
N ASN A 608 -20.38 -15.48 -32.39
CA ASN A 608 -19.06 -16.03 -32.08
C ASN A 608 -19.08 -17.56 -31.81
N SER A 609 -20.21 -18.24 -31.96
CA SER A 609 -20.40 -19.65 -31.56
C SER A 609 -19.98 -19.94 -30.11
N GLN A 610 -20.32 -19.03 -29.19
CA GLN A 610 -20.06 -19.14 -27.75
C GLN A 610 -21.32 -19.30 -26.91
N LEU A 611 -22.52 -19.21 -27.50
CA LEU A 611 -23.76 -19.15 -26.71
C LEU A 611 -24.03 -20.46 -25.95
N ILE A 612 -23.75 -21.62 -26.55
CA ILE A 612 -23.83 -22.92 -25.87
C ILE A 612 -22.85 -22.99 -24.69
N CYS A 613 -21.58 -22.62 -24.92
CA CYS A 613 -20.55 -22.54 -23.87
C CYS A 613 -21.02 -21.63 -22.73
N VAL A 614 -21.38 -20.37 -23.02
CA VAL A 614 -21.85 -19.40 -22.02
C VAL A 614 -23.07 -19.92 -21.25
N ALA A 615 -24.03 -20.58 -21.93
CA ALA A 615 -25.19 -21.16 -21.27
C ALA A 615 -24.82 -22.25 -20.25
N HIS A 616 -23.87 -23.13 -20.56
CA HIS A 616 -23.37 -24.11 -19.59
C HIS A 616 -22.62 -23.46 -18.43
N ARG A 617 -21.90 -22.38 -18.69
CA ARG A 617 -21.25 -21.59 -17.64
C ARG A 617 -22.28 -20.93 -16.72
N MET A 618 -23.45 -20.52 -17.21
CA MET A 618 -24.55 -20.02 -16.35
C MET A 618 -25.12 -21.10 -15.42
N ASP A 619 -25.25 -22.35 -15.90
CA ASP A 619 -25.63 -23.48 -15.04
C ASP A 619 -24.55 -23.78 -13.99
N SER A 620 -23.27 -23.68 -14.37
CA SER A 620 -22.16 -23.78 -13.42
C SER A 620 -22.18 -22.66 -12.38
N LEU A 621 -22.52 -21.42 -12.75
CA LEU A 621 -22.67 -20.31 -11.80
C LEU A 621 -23.74 -20.62 -10.75
N LEU A 622 -24.88 -21.21 -11.15
CA LEU A 622 -25.91 -21.66 -10.21
C LEU A 622 -25.42 -22.81 -9.31
N ALA A 623 -24.61 -23.73 -9.86
CA ALA A 623 -23.98 -24.77 -9.07
C ALA A 623 -23.03 -24.20 -8.01
N MET A 624 -22.18 -23.23 -8.38
CA MET A 624 -21.31 -22.53 -7.43
C MET A 624 -22.11 -21.77 -6.37
N ALA A 625 -23.22 -21.12 -6.73
CA ALA A 625 -24.14 -20.50 -5.78
C ALA A 625 -24.72 -21.55 -4.80
N SER A 626 -25.12 -22.71 -5.31
CA SER A 626 -25.61 -23.82 -4.49
C SER A 626 -24.55 -24.33 -3.50
N ILE A 627 -23.30 -24.42 -3.95
CA ILE A 627 -22.16 -24.83 -3.12
C ILE A 627 -21.89 -23.80 -2.01
N GLU A 628 -21.86 -22.51 -2.33
CA GLU A 628 -21.71 -21.43 -1.34
C GLU A 628 -22.84 -21.46 -0.31
N LYS A 629 -24.10 -21.60 -0.76
CA LYS A 629 -25.26 -21.68 0.13
C LYS A 629 -25.21 -22.89 1.05
N ALA A 630 -24.86 -24.05 0.51
CA ALA A 630 -24.78 -25.29 1.26
C ALA A 630 -23.73 -25.18 2.37
N GLY A 631 -22.54 -24.64 2.05
CA GLY A 631 -21.40 -24.55 2.96
C GLY A 631 -20.87 -25.92 3.41
N ILE A 632 -19.69 -25.92 4.00
CA ILE A 632 -19.10 -27.11 4.64
C ILE A 632 -19.41 -27.05 6.13
N HIS A 633 -19.98 -28.11 6.70
CA HIS A 633 -20.29 -28.15 8.12
C HIS A 633 -19.03 -28.40 8.93
N ILE A 634 -18.90 -27.70 10.06
CA ILE A 634 -17.73 -27.78 10.94
C ILE A 634 -18.15 -28.28 12.31
N ASP A 635 -17.36 -29.18 12.88
CA ASP A 635 -17.41 -29.51 14.30
C ASP A 635 -16.92 -28.32 15.12
N SER A 636 -17.87 -27.47 15.55
CA SER A 636 -17.56 -26.23 16.26
C SER A 636 -16.89 -26.45 17.61
N LYS A 637 -17.11 -27.60 18.26
CA LYS A 637 -16.46 -27.95 19.53
C LYS A 637 -14.99 -28.23 19.28
N GLU A 638 -14.68 -29.13 18.35
CA GLU A 638 -13.31 -29.45 17.97
C GLU A 638 -12.57 -28.22 17.44
N ALA A 639 -13.23 -27.41 16.62
CA ALA A 639 -12.62 -26.20 16.06
C ALA A 639 -12.32 -25.14 17.15
N THR A 640 -13.17 -25.03 18.19
CA THR A 640 -12.91 -24.16 19.35
C THR A 640 -11.74 -24.69 20.18
N LEU A 641 -11.66 -26.01 20.40
CA LEU A 641 -10.55 -26.66 21.11
C LEU A 641 -9.22 -26.43 20.38
N GLN A 642 -9.16 -26.70 19.07
CA GLN A 642 -7.96 -26.46 18.26
C GLN A 642 -7.58 -24.98 18.21
N ALA A 643 -8.54 -24.07 18.06
CA ALA A 643 -8.28 -22.63 18.08
C ALA A 643 -7.74 -22.16 19.43
N GLN A 644 -8.26 -22.69 20.55
CA GLN A 644 -7.76 -22.39 21.89
C GLN A 644 -6.35 -22.94 22.10
N ALA A 645 -6.06 -24.17 21.67
CA ALA A 645 -4.74 -24.78 21.72
C ALA A 645 -3.70 -23.96 20.92
N ILE A 646 -4.04 -23.56 19.70
CA ILE A 646 -3.22 -22.66 18.86
C ILE A 646 -3.01 -21.32 19.54
N ARG A 647 -4.07 -20.70 20.08
CA ARG A 647 -3.99 -19.39 20.75
C ARG A 647 -3.08 -19.44 21.96
N ASN A 648 -3.24 -20.46 22.81
CA ASN A 648 -2.39 -20.69 23.97
C ASN A 648 -0.93 -20.86 23.55
N ARG A 649 -0.66 -21.60 22.46
CA ARG A 649 0.69 -21.80 21.94
C ARG A 649 1.28 -20.54 21.33
N LEU A 650 0.50 -19.74 20.61
CA LEU A 650 0.93 -18.42 20.10
C LEU A 650 1.24 -17.47 21.25
N LEU A 651 0.40 -17.43 22.30
CA LEU A 651 0.66 -16.63 23.51
C LEU A 651 1.95 -17.08 24.23
N ALA A 652 2.19 -18.39 24.33
CA ALA A 652 3.43 -18.91 24.90
C ALA A 652 4.66 -18.53 24.06
N ILE A 653 4.55 -18.57 22.73
CA ILE A 653 5.61 -18.12 21.82
C ILE A 653 5.82 -16.61 21.94
N ASP A 654 4.75 -15.81 21.99
CA ASP A 654 4.85 -14.34 22.14
C ASP A 654 5.48 -13.94 23.47
N LYS A 655 5.13 -14.63 24.56
CA LYS A 655 5.77 -14.47 25.88
C LYS A 655 7.24 -14.88 25.84
N SER A 656 7.59 -15.93 25.09
CA SER A 656 8.99 -16.35 24.89
C SER A 656 9.76 -15.31 24.06
N LEU A 657 9.16 -14.81 22.97
CA LEU A 657 9.73 -13.77 22.13
C LEU A 657 9.92 -12.44 22.89
N SER A 658 9.05 -12.08 23.84
CA SER A 658 9.25 -10.86 24.64
C SER A 658 10.52 -10.90 25.50
N LEU A 659 11.03 -12.08 25.85
CA LEU A 659 12.32 -12.23 26.55
C LEU A 659 13.53 -11.90 25.65
N TYR A 660 13.33 -11.87 24.33
CA TYR A 660 14.36 -11.57 23.33
C TYR A 660 14.26 -10.15 22.76
N ALA A 661 13.46 -9.27 23.37
CA ALA A 661 13.39 -7.87 22.98
C ALA A 661 14.79 -7.24 23.06
N PRO A 662 15.26 -6.51 22.03
CA PRO A 662 16.61 -5.93 22.05
C PRO A 662 16.83 -4.97 23.23
N ASP A 663 17.95 -5.15 23.94
CA ASP A 663 18.35 -4.31 25.07
C ASP A 663 18.61 -2.85 24.65
N GLU A 664 18.87 -2.60 23.36
CA GLU A 664 19.05 -1.26 22.81
C GLU A 664 17.75 -0.44 22.75
N ILE A 665 16.58 -1.09 22.86
CA ILE A 665 15.28 -0.41 22.86
C ILE A 665 14.94 0.01 24.31
N PRO A 666 14.56 1.28 24.55
CA PRO A 666 14.10 1.73 25.87
C PRO A 666 13.01 0.82 26.43
N LEU A 667 13.07 0.48 27.72
CA LEU A 667 12.17 -0.50 28.35
C LEU A 667 10.67 -0.16 28.17
N ASP A 668 10.31 1.11 28.25
CA ASP A 668 8.96 1.63 28.02
C ASP A 668 8.50 1.48 26.55
N MET A 669 9.45 1.26 25.64
CA MET A 669 9.24 1.05 24.21
C MET A 669 9.36 -0.40 23.75
N GLN A 670 9.88 -1.33 24.57
CA GLN A 670 10.07 -2.72 24.14
C GLN A 670 8.75 -3.37 23.70
N ARG A 671 7.61 -2.98 24.30
CA ARG A 671 6.26 -3.39 23.89
C ARG A 671 5.87 -2.98 22.47
N PHE A 672 6.54 -1.97 21.89
CA PHE A 672 6.33 -1.50 20.52
C PHE A 672 7.25 -2.23 19.51
N PHE A 673 8.16 -3.08 19.97
CA PHE A 673 8.93 -3.94 19.07
C PHE A 673 8.03 -5.02 18.48
N ASP A 674 7.59 -4.77 17.25
CA ASP A 674 6.71 -5.68 16.51
C ASP A 674 7.48 -6.88 15.90
N TRP A 675 7.28 -8.07 16.48
CA TRP A 675 7.80 -9.36 15.97
C TRP A 675 7.18 -9.80 14.63
N THR A 676 6.13 -9.13 14.15
CA THR A 676 5.52 -9.37 12.83
C THR A 676 6.03 -8.40 11.76
N SER A 677 6.71 -7.32 12.16
CA SER A 677 7.29 -6.35 11.24
C SER A 677 8.56 -6.90 10.58
N LEU A 678 8.49 -7.12 9.25
CA LEU A 678 9.66 -7.53 8.45
C LEU A 678 10.84 -6.55 8.62
N GLN A 679 10.58 -5.26 8.82
CA GLN A 679 11.62 -4.26 9.06
C GLN A 679 12.30 -4.46 10.41
N HIS A 680 11.53 -4.72 11.47
CA HIS A 680 12.06 -4.98 12.80
C HIS A 680 12.83 -6.29 12.85
N LEU A 681 12.30 -7.36 12.25
CA LEU A 681 12.99 -8.65 12.13
C LEU A 681 14.29 -8.53 11.33
N GLN A 682 14.31 -7.75 10.24
CA GLN A 682 15.54 -7.50 9.48
C GLN A 682 16.60 -6.79 10.32
N ALA A 683 16.21 -5.74 11.08
CA ALA A 683 17.14 -5.03 11.96
C ALA A 683 17.61 -5.92 13.13
N TYR A 684 16.73 -6.77 13.67
CA TYR A 684 17.07 -7.76 14.71
C TYR A 684 18.12 -8.77 14.24
N PHE A 685 17.92 -9.40 13.07
CA PHE A 685 18.83 -10.42 12.57
C PHE A 685 20.12 -9.84 11.97
N PHE A 686 20.03 -8.77 11.18
CA PHE A 686 21.15 -8.29 10.35
C PHE A 686 21.65 -6.88 10.69
N GLY A 687 21.08 -6.24 11.71
CA GLY A 687 21.41 -4.89 12.14
C GLY A 687 20.73 -3.79 11.32
N GLY A 688 20.62 -2.60 11.90
CA GLY A 688 20.03 -1.40 11.26
C GLY A 688 19.16 -0.59 12.22
N SER A 689 18.58 0.49 11.70
CA SER A 689 17.71 1.37 12.49
C SER A 689 16.24 0.97 12.41
N ILE A 690 15.59 0.95 13.56
CA ILE A 690 14.13 0.92 13.68
C ILE A 690 13.63 2.26 14.22
N THR A 691 12.39 2.63 13.92
CA THR A 691 11.75 3.83 14.46
C THR A 691 10.51 3.39 15.23
N LEU A 692 10.47 3.69 16.52
CA LEU A 692 9.39 3.31 17.43
C LEU A 692 8.60 4.56 17.81
N GLY A 693 7.29 4.53 17.65
CA GLY A 693 6.42 5.63 18.04
C GLY A 693 6.07 5.57 19.52
N TYR A 694 6.04 6.71 20.21
CA TYR A 694 5.31 6.82 21.47
C TYR A 694 3.82 6.79 21.13
N THR A 695 3.10 5.74 21.56
CA THR A 695 1.63 5.83 21.60
C THR A 695 1.22 6.72 22.77
N ASP A 696 0.10 7.43 22.65
CA ASP A 696 -0.44 8.35 23.69
C ASP A 696 -0.54 7.74 25.11
N ILE A 697 -0.39 6.43 25.22
CA ILE A 697 -0.55 5.61 26.42
C ILE A 697 0.71 5.60 27.32
N SER A 698 1.89 6.08 26.88
CA SER A 698 3.16 5.87 27.62
C SER A 698 3.59 6.97 28.60
N ARG A 699 2.78 7.98 28.90
CA ARG A 699 3.24 9.14 29.69
C ARG A 699 3.18 8.86 31.20
N ASP A 700 4.23 9.24 31.92
CA ASP A 700 4.47 9.46 33.36
C ASP A 700 3.74 8.63 34.43
N SER A 701 4.41 8.27 35.53
CA SER A 701 3.69 7.75 36.70
C SER A 701 2.74 8.82 37.26
N SER A 702 1.66 8.39 37.89
CA SER A 702 0.75 9.29 38.62
C SER A 702 1.50 10.03 39.74
N THR A 703 2.50 9.40 40.35
CA THR A 703 3.40 9.98 41.37
C THR A 703 4.21 11.14 40.81
N TRP A 704 4.88 10.97 39.68
CA TRP A 704 5.64 12.04 39.02
C TRP A 704 4.75 13.24 38.65
N THR A 705 3.56 12.96 38.06
CA THR A 705 2.58 14.00 37.69
C THR A 705 2.12 14.78 38.92
N ALA A 706 1.88 14.10 40.04
CA ALA A 706 1.50 14.73 41.31
C ALA A 706 2.61 15.63 41.88
N HIS A 707 3.87 15.18 41.83
CA HIS A 707 5.03 15.93 42.35
C HIS A 707 5.24 17.24 41.58
N LEU A 708 5.14 17.19 40.25
CA LEU A 708 5.28 18.36 39.38
C LEU A 708 4.19 19.40 39.63
N ILE A 709 2.93 18.98 39.78
CA ILE A 709 1.81 19.90 39.99
C ILE A 709 1.86 20.51 41.38
N HIS A 710 2.24 19.72 42.40
CA HIS A 710 2.47 20.27 43.74
C HIS A 710 3.59 21.32 43.72
N LEU A 711 4.66 21.11 42.94
CA LEU A 711 5.75 22.07 42.80
C LEU A 711 5.25 23.37 42.17
N CYS A 712 4.44 23.25 41.11
CA CYS A 712 3.81 24.38 40.44
C CYS A 712 2.83 25.14 41.32
N HIS A 713 2.13 24.44 42.22
CA HIS A 713 1.25 25.05 43.22
C HIS A 713 2.04 25.81 44.28
N LYS A 714 3.17 25.25 44.75
CA LYS A 714 3.97 25.84 45.84
C LYS A 714 4.78 27.08 45.41
N TYR A 715 5.47 27.03 44.27
CA TYR A 715 6.36 28.11 43.83
C TYR A 715 5.84 28.92 42.62
N GLY A 716 4.66 28.59 42.10
CA GLY A 716 4.10 29.19 40.89
C GLY A 716 2.61 29.52 40.98
N ASN A 717 2.03 29.84 39.83
CA ASN A 717 0.61 30.13 39.69
C ASN A 717 -0.03 29.15 38.70
N LEU A 718 -0.74 28.15 39.23
CA LEU A 718 -1.46 27.14 38.43
C LEU A 718 -2.40 27.78 37.40
N GLY A 719 -2.91 28.99 37.65
CA GLY A 719 -3.80 29.72 36.74
C GLY A 719 -3.20 29.95 35.34
N LEU A 720 -1.86 29.97 35.25
CA LEU A 720 -1.14 30.10 33.98
C LEU A 720 -1.04 28.77 33.20
N MET A 721 -1.29 27.62 33.85
CA MET A 721 -1.26 26.28 33.23
C MET A 721 -2.65 25.82 32.72
N SER A 722 -3.52 26.74 32.30
CA SER A 722 -4.95 26.47 32.07
C SER A 722 -5.31 25.39 31.03
N ALA A 723 -4.37 24.95 30.20
CA ALA A 723 -4.53 23.90 29.19
C ALA A 723 -3.49 22.77 29.31
N ASP A 724 -2.83 22.64 30.47
CA ASP A 724 -1.75 21.67 30.66
C ASP A 724 -2.28 20.24 30.83
N VAL A 725 -1.68 19.29 30.10
CA VAL A 725 -2.05 17.87 30.10
C VAL A 725 -1.83 17.23 31.47
N HIS A 726 -0.80 17.64 32.21
CA HIS A 726 -0.54 17.14 33.56
C HIS A 726 -1.64 17.57 34.53
N LEU A 727 -2.11 18.83 34.45
CA LEU A 727 -3.25 19.29 35.25
C LEU A 727 -4.54 18.50 34.93
N GLN A 728 -4.79 18.21 33.65
CA GLN A 728 -5.96 17.41 33.25
C GLN A 728 -5.86 15.99 33.78
N ARG A 729 -4.68 15.39 33.64
CA ARG A 729 -4.41 14.05 34.11
C ARG A 729 -4.56 13.93 35.62
N PHE A 730 -3.95 14.82 36.39
CA PHE A 730 -4.08 14.85 37.85
C PHE A 730 -5.53 15.07 38.27
N ALA A 731 -6.26 15.95 37.60
CA ALA A 731 -7.69 16.12 37.85
C ALA A 731 -8.49 14.85 37.53
N SER A 732 -8.13 14.11 36.47
CA SER A 732 -8.76 12.82 36.14
C SER A 732 -8.44 11.75 37.17
N GLU A 733 -7.18 11.60 37.55
CA GLU A 733 -6.68 10.62 38.53
C GLU A 733 -7.22 10.88 39.94
N ARG A 734 -7.35 12.15 40.35
CA ARG A 734 -7.94 12.56 41.63
C ARG A 734 -9.46 12.70 41.58
N GLY A 735 -10.11 12.40 40.45
CA GLY A 735 -11.57 12.46 40.32
C GLY A 735 -12.19 13.86 40.43
N LEU A 736 -11.43 14.91 40.11
CA LEU A 736 -11.86 16.32 40.18
C LEU A 736 -12.83 16.68 39.03
N ARG A 737 -14.04 16.11 39.06
CA ARG A 737 -15.16 16.45 38.17
C ARG A 737 -15.94 17.64 38.75
N GLY A 738 -16.19 18.69 37.96
CA GLY A 738 -16.98 19.85 38.40
C GLY A 738 -16.89 21.07 37.51
N ALA A 739 -17.77 22.06 37.72
CA ALA A 739 -17.75 23.35 37.02
C ALA A 739 -16.59 24.25 37.49
N GLY A 740 -16.10 25.13 36.61
CA GLY A 740 -14.99 26.06 36.89
C GLY A 740 -13.72 25.78 36.07
N ARG A 741 -12.74 26.69 36.13
CA ARG A 741 -11.47 26.52 35.40
C ARG A 741 -10.62 25.43 36.05
N LEU A 742 -10.02 24.55 35.25
CA LEU A 742 -9.22 23.41 35.71
C LEU A 742 -8.16 23.77 36.77
N PRO A 743 -7.33 24.82 36.59
CA PRO A 743 -6.38 25.25 37.61
C PRO A 743 -6.99 25.57 38.98
N GLN A 744 -8.18 26.19 39.01
CA GLN A 744 -8.84 26.56 40.24
C GLN A 744 -9.35 25.33 40.99
N ARG A 745 -9.80 24.29 40.27
CA ARG A 745 -10.20 23.03 40.87
C ARG A 745 -9.03 22.31 41.52
N VAL A 746 -7.88 22.28 40.84
CA VAL A 746 -6.66 21.66 41.37
C VAL A 746 -6.08 22.48 42.54
N ALA A 747 -6.07 23.81 42.46
CA ALA A 747 -5.66 24.66 43.57
C ALA A 747 -6.52 24.42 44.81
N ARG A 748 -7.86 24.37 44.66
CA ARG A 748 -8.78 24.05 45.77
C ARG A 748 -8.56 22.65 46.34
N PHE A 749 -8.20 21.67 45.51
CA PHE A 749 -7.84 20.34 45.99
C PHE A 749 -6.64 20.41 46.93
N PHE A 750 -5.58 21.13 46.55
CA PHE A 750 -4.42 21.34 47.40
C PHE A 750 -4.71 22.17 48.65
N ASP A 751 -5.56 23.22 48.55
CA ASP A 751 -5.98 24.03 49.69
C ASP A 751 -6.79 23.21 50.71
N ALA A 752 -7.62 22.27 50.24
CA ALA A 752 -8.47 21.43 51.07
C ALA A 752 -7.74 20.22 51.69
N ASP A 753 -6.83 19.60 50.93
CA ASP A 753 -6.13 18.37 51.34
C ASP A 753 -5.11 18.64 52.46
N GLY A 754 -4.77 19.91 52.75
CA GLY A 754 -3.77 20.32 53.75
C GLY A 754 -2.34 19.87 53.44
N SER A 755 -2.19 18.91 52.53
CA SER A 755 -0.95 18.32 52.02
C SER A 755 -0.12 19.33 51.22
N SER A 756 -0.76 20.37 50.67
CA SER A 756 -0.11 21.50 49.99
C SER A 756 0.96 22.22 50.81
N ARG A 757 0.85 22.15 52.15
CA ARG A 757 1.84 22.72 53.07
C ARG A 757 2.93 21.73 53.51
N ARG A 758 2.77 20.43 53.24
CA ARG A 758 3.63 19.39 53.85
C ARG A 758 4.85 19.02 53.02
N ARG A 759 4.74 18.95 51.68
CA ARG A 759 5.88 18.46 50.89
C ARG A 759 7.07 19.43 50.89
N LYS A 760 8.25 18.88 51.17
CA LYS A 760 9.54 19.56 51.16
C LYS A 760 10.24 19.32 49.83
N TYR A 761 10.96 20.32 49.34
CA TYR A 761 11.75 20.21 48.12
C TYR A 761 13.22 20.39 48.46
N ARG A 762 14.00 19.34 48.21
CA ARG A 762 15.46 19.35 48.33
C ARG A 762 16.04 19.60 46.94
N LEU A 763 16.94 20.58 46.81
CA LEU A 763 17.59 20.91 45.54
C LEU A 763 19.04 20.46 45.63
N VAL A 764 19.46 19.63 44.68
CA VAL A 764 20.82 19.15 44.56
C VAL A 764 21.29 19.40 43.13
N VAL A 765 22.42 20.06 42.96
CA VAL A 765 23.02 20.29 41.64
C VAL A 765 23.96 19.13 41.32
N PHE A 766 23.96 18.59 40.10
CA PHE A 766 24.77 17.40 39.76
C PHE A 766 25.27 17.44 38.31
N ASP A 767 26.28 16.63 38.03
CA ASP A 767 26.90 16.47 36.72
C ASP A 767 27.54 15.07 36.56
N ILE A 768 27.66 14.57 35.32
CA ILE A 768 28.22 13.25 34.99
C ILE A 768 29.19 13.35 33.79
N GLU A 769 30.35 12.71 33.94
CA GLU A 769 31.25 12.45 32.81
C GLU A 769 31.10 11.00 32.32
N SER A 770 31.26 10.78 31.00
CA SER A 770 31.05 9.47 30.36
C SER A 770 32.13 9.09 29.34
N THR A 771 32.14 7.82 28.92
CA THR A 771 33.03 7.36 27.83
C THR A 771 32.66 7.94 26.46
N GLY A 772 31.48 8.53 26.31
CA GLY A 772 30.99 9.09 25.05
C GLY A 772 29.53 9.56 25.16
N LEU A 773 28.98 10.04 24.06
CA LEU A 773 27.67 10.72 24.05
C LEU A 773 26.48 9.79 23.77
N ASN A 774 26.70 8.48 23.57
CA ASN A 774 25.62 7.53 23.28
C ASN A 774 25.08 6.90 24.57
N THR A 775 23.97 7.44 25.07
CA THR A 775 23.30 7.01 26.31
C THR A 775 22.95 5.51 26.35
N ALA A 776 22.77 4.85 25.20
CA ALA A 776 22.50 3.42 25.13
C ALA A 776 23.74 2.56 25.37
N THR A 777 24.92 2.99 24.90
CA THR A 777 26.11 2.13 24.83
C THR A 777 27.28 2.62 25.68
N ASP A 778 27.48 3.92 25.86
CA ASP A 778 28.58 4.50 26.65
C ASP A 778 28.37 4.32 28.16
N ALA A 779 29.42 4.47 28.97
CA ALA A 779 29.41 4.23 30.42
C ALA A 779 29.78 5.50 31.21
N ILE A 780 29.28 5.62 32.45
CA ILE A 780 29.62 6.69 33.39
C ILE A 780 31.06 6.49 33.89
N ILE A 781 31.85 7.57 33.98
CA ILE A 781 33.24 7.58 34.49
C ILE A 781 33.45 8.52 35.69
N GLU A 782 32.59 9.51 35.90
CA GLU A 782 32.57 10.36 37.09
C GLU A 782 31.13 10.79 37.39
N VAL A 783 30.76 10.85 38.66
CA VAL A 783 29.47 11.42 39.13
C VAL A 783 29.76 12.37 40.27
N ALA A 784 29.21 13.59 40.21
CA ALA A 784 29.30 14.53 41.33
C ALA A 784 28.00 15.28 41.57
N ALA A 785 27.82 15.74 42.81
CA ALA A 785 26.67 16.54 43.23
C ALA A 785 26.99 17.48 44.41
N PHE A 786 26.24 18.58 44.49
CA PHE A 786 26.35 19.61 45.53
C PHE A 786 24.96 20.01 46.04
N ASP A 787 24.76 19.93 47.37
CA ASP A 787 23.59 20.45 48.06
C ASP A 787 23.92 21.83 48.69
N PRO A 788 23.45 22.94 48.11
CA PRO A 788 23.81 24.28 48.58
C PRO A 788 23.14 24.67 49.89
N VAL A 789 22.05 23.99 50.29
CA VAL A 789 21.32 24.31 51.53
C VAL A 789 21.95 23.59 52.71
N GLU A 790 22.30 22.31 52.53
CA GLU A 790 22.97 21.51 53.55
C GLU A 790 24.50 21.74 53.56
N GLY A 791 25.05 22.33 52.49
CA GLY A 791 26.49 22.55 52.33
C GLY A 791 27.28 21.25 52.15
N THR A 792 26.66 20.20 51.58
CA THR A 792 27.28 18.89 51.39
C THR A 792 27.60 18.62 49.93
N SER A 793 28.60 17.77 49.64
CA SER A 793 28.96 17.36 48.28
C SER A 793 29.17 15.85 48.20
N PHE A 794 28.98 15.29 47.01
CA PHE A 794 29.30 13.92 46.64
C PHE A 794 30.15 13.96 45.37
N SER A 795 31.23 13.18 45.30
CA SER A 795 32.01 13.01 44.07
C SER A 795 32.67 11.64 44.08
N SER A 796 32.62 10.95 42.95
CA SER A 796 33.29 9.66 42.77
C SER A 796 33.66 9.44 41.30
N LEU A 797 34.92 9.06 41.06
CA LEU A 797 35.29 8.38 39.83
C LEU A 797 34.64 7.00 39.78
N VAL A 798 34.37 6.52 38.57
CA VAL A 798 33.73 5.23 38.28
C VAL A 798 34.60 4.46 37.31
N ASN A 799 34.87 3.20 37.61
CA ASN A 799 35.51 2.30 36.65
C ASN A 799 34.48 1.84 35.59
N PRO A 800 34.58 2.28 34.32
CA PRO A 800 33.60 1.95 33.28
C PRO A 800 33.77 0.53 32.71
N GLN A 801 34.79 -0.20 33.18
CA GLN A 801 35.16 -1.54 32.73
C GLN A 801 35.44 -1.64 31.22
N ARG A 802 35.84 -0.51 30.62
CA ARG A 802 36.21 -0.39 29.20
C ARG A 802 37.22 0.76 29.03
N PRO A 803 38.04 0.75 27.97
CA PRO A 803 38.90 1.88 27.66
C PRO A 803 38.09 3.16 27.40
N ILE A 804 38.55 4.28 27.94
CA ILE A 804 38.00 5.60 27.67
C ILE A 804 38.51 6.08 26.29
N PRO A 805 37.64 6.45 25.34
CA PRO A 805 38.06 6.98 24.05
C PRO A 805 38.93 8.25 24.19
N PRO A 806 40.01 8.40 23.39
CA PRO A 806 40.89 9.57 23.47
C PRO A 806 40.19 10.92 23.27
N GLN A 807 39.10 10.95 22.49
CA GLN A 807 38.32 12.17 22.30
C GLN A 807 37.60 12.61 23.58
N SER A 808 37.13 11.66 24.40
CA SER A 808 36.47 11.94 25.68
C SER A 808 37.50 12.43 26.69
N THR A 809 38.65 11.72 26.82
CA THR A 809 39.77 12.13 27.68
C THR A 809 40.28 13.54 27.36
N ALA A 810 40.23 13.97 26.10
CA ALA A 810 40.65 15.33 25.72
C ALA A 810 39.73 16.45 26.27
N ILE A 811 38.52 16.13 26.72
CA ILE A 811 37.53 17.07 27.24
C ILE A 811 37.57 17.11 28.76
N HIS A 812 37.33 15.98 29.42
CA HIS A 812 37.19 15.90 30.89
C HIS A 812 38.52 15.57 31.62
N HIS A 813 39.60 15.35 30.87
CA HIS A 813 40.95 15.06 31.39
C HIS A 813 41.07 13.79 32.28
N ILE A 814 40.08 12.90 32.26
CA ILE A 814 40.11 11.60 32.97
C ILE A 814 40.72 10.55 32.04
N THR A 815 41.78 9.91 32.52
CA THR A 815 42.51 8.86 31.80
C THR A 815 42.13 7.47 32.31
N ASP A 816 42.37 6.42 31.51
CA ASP A 816 42.18 5.03 31.94
C ASP A 816 42.92 4.73 33.28
N SER A 817 44.11 5.30 33.47
CA SER A 817 44.88 5.15 34.71
C SER A 817 44.20 5.77 35.94
N MET A 818 43.41 6.82 35.77
CA MET A 818 42.70 7.47 36.89
C MET A 818 41.50 6.63 37.39
N VAL A 819 40.83 5.90 36.48
CA VAL A 819 39.64 5.09 36.81
C VAL A 819 39.95 3.63 37.11
N GLN A 820 41.18 3.17 36.87
CA GLN A 820 41.55 1.76 37.05
C GLN A 820 41.32 1.25 38.48
N GLY A 821 41.57 2.09 39.49
CA GLY A 821 41.35 1.79 40.92
C GLY A 821 40.02 2.32 41.49
N ALA A 822 39.18 2.94 40.66
CA ALA A 822 37.91 3.52 41.10
C ALA A 822 36.84 2.44 41.37
N PRO A 823 35.85 2.70 42.24
CA PRO A 823 34.73 1.80 42.48
C PRO A 823 33.92 1.52 41.21
N ARG A 824 33.20 0.40 41.21
CA ARG A 824 32.32 0.02 40.08
C ARG A 824 31.06 0.89 40.07
N LEU A 825 30.44 1.03 38.90
CA LEU A 825 29.21 1.81 38.76
C LEU A 825 28.12 1.40 39.76
N SER A 826 27.99 0.10 40.05
CA SER A 826 27.05 -0.43 41.05
C SER A 826 27.26 0.17 42.45
N GLU A 827 28.50 0.16 42.93
CA GLU A 827 28.89 0.66 44.26
C GLU A 827 28.66 2.18 44.36
N VAL A 828 29.04 2.92 43.31
CA VAL A 828 28.85 4.38 43.24
C VAL A 828 27.37 4.72 43.16
N THR A 829 26.58 3.98 42.39
CA THR A 829 25.13 4.19 42.26
C THR A 829 24.42 4.03 43.60
N GLN A 830 24.74 2.98 44.36
CA GLN A 830 24.16 2.78 45.69
C GLN A 830 24.60 3.88 46.68
N ALA A 831 25.87 4.29 46.64
CA ALA A 831 26.37 5.38 47.47
C ALA A 831 25.69 6.72 47.14
N PHE A 832 25.48 7.00 45.85
CA PHE A 832 24.80 8.19 45.37
C PHE A 832 23.31 8.18 45.72
N ALA A 833 22.63 7.03 45.61
CA ALA A 833 21.25 6.86 46.03
C ALA A 833 21.06 7.14 47.54
N ARG A 834 22.01 6.71 48.38
CA ARG A 834 22.02 7.06 49.82
C ARG A 834 22.22 8.55 50.05
N TYR A 835 23.15 9.19 49.33
CA TYR A 835 23.35 10.65 49.41
C TYR A 835 22.08 11.43 49.03
N LEU A 836 21.34 10.95 48.03
CA LEU A 836 20.07 11.55 47.59
C LEU A 836 18.85 11.14 48.44
N ARG A 837 19.02 10.28 49.45
CA ARG A 837 17.96 9.72 50.32
C ARG A 837 16.91 8.92 49.55
N LEU A 838 17.33 8.22 48.49
CA LEU A 838 16.47 7.37 47.65
C LEU A 838 16.50 5.89 48.09
N SER A 839 17.47 5.50 48.91
CA SER A 839 17.56 4.13 49.45
C SER A 839 16.45 3.85 50.47
N GLU A 840 15.96 2.61 50.47
CA GLU A 840 14.97 2.11 51.41
C GLU A 840 15.44 2.34 52.86
N GLY A 841 14.64 3.04 53.67
CA GLY A 841 14.96 3.41 55.06
C GLY A 841 15.52 4.84 55.27
N GLN A 842 15.98 5.54 54.24
CA GLN A 842 16.40 6.96 54.33
C GLN A 842 15.39 7.93 53.69
N ARG A 843 14.42 7.41 52.95
CA ARG A 843 13.43 8.17 52.20
C ARG A 843 12.42 8.85 53.14
N ASP A 844 12.32 10.18 53.04
CA ASP A 844 11.18 10.94 53.56
C ASP A 844 10.09 10.94 52.48
N GLU A 845 8.92 10.36 52.78
CA GLU A 845 7.79 10.28 51.84
C GLU A 845 7.26 11.66 51.45
N ASP A 846 7.48 12.68 52.30
CA ASP A 846 7.10 14.07 52.07
C ASP A 846 8.19 14.89 51.37
N GLU A 847 9.41 14.36 51.19
CA GLU A 847 10.52 15.02 50.49
C GLU A 847 10.59 14.62 49.01
N VAL A 848 10.67 15.61 48.13
CA VAL A 848 10.94 15.43 46.70
C VAL A 848 12.30 16.04 46.38
N THR A 849 13.22 15.21 45.88
CA THR A 849 14.56 15.63 45.48
C THR A 849 14.54 16.12 44.03
N ILE A 850 15.02 17.34 43.82
CA ILE A 850 15.17 17.99 42.51
C ILE A 850 16.65 18.01 42.16
N LEU A 851 17.03 17.21 41.18
CA LEU A 851 18.36 17.20 40.60
C LEU A 851 18.45 18.22 39.47
N ILE A 852 19.28 19.25 39.65
CA ILE A 852 19.54 20.27 38.63
C ILE A 852 20.87 19.97 37.93
N GLY A 853 20.84 19.84 36.61
CA GLY A 853 22.04 19.68 35.76
C GLY A 853 22.05 20.67 34.60
N HIS A 854 23.15 20.71 33.84
CA HIS A 854 23.25 21.54 32.65
C HIS A 854 23.07 20.70 31.38
N ASN A 855 21.98 20.92 30.62
CA ASN A 855 21.59 20.07 29.49
C ASN A 855 21.32 18.59 29.89
N VAL A 856 20.81 18.42 31.12
CA VAL A 856 20.66 17.13 31.83
C VAL A 856 19.91 16.05 31.05
N PHE A 857 18.95 16.44 30.22
CA PHE A 857 18.07 15.52 29.49
C PHE A 857 18.76 14.80 28.33
N ALA A 858 19.85 15.35 27.81
CA ALA A 858 20.53 14.80 26.63
C ALA A 858 21.50 13.66 26.97
N LEU A 859 22.04 13.63 28.19
CA LEU A 859 23.12 12.71 28.56
C LEU A 859 22.99 12.21 30.02
N ASP A 860 22.99 13.11 30.99
CA ASP A 860 23.10 12.81 32.42
C ASP A 860 21.92 11.99 32.97
N GLU A 861 20.68 12.43 32.73
CA GLU A 861 19.50 11.72 33.22
C GLU A 861 19.41 10.30 32.61
N PRO A 862 19.51 10.10 31.28
CA PRO A 862 19.49 8.76 30.70
C PRO A 862 20.55 7.82 31.28
N LEU A 863 21.80 8.30 31.45
CA LEU A 863 22.88 7.50 32.02
C LEU A 863 22.63 7.17 33.49
N LEU A 864 22.20 8.15 34.30
CA LEU A 864 21.93 7.97 35.72
C LEU A 864 20.72 7.06 35.96
N ARG A 865 19.64 7.20 35.19
CA ARG A 865 18.47 6.31 35.29
C ARG A 865 18.82 4.88 34.93
N ARG A 866 19.68 4.66 33.93
CA ARG A 866 20.17 3.32 33.59
C ARG A 866 20.96 2.71 34.75
N ALA A 867 21.78 3.51 35.43
CA ALA A 867 22.52 3.09 36.62
C ALA A 867 21.58 2.79 37.82
N PHE A 868 20.64 3.68 38.15
CA PHE A 868 19.65 3.43 39.22
C PHE A 868 18.82 2.17 38.95
N ARG A 869 18.44 1.92 37.70
CA ARG A 869 17.69 0.72 37.32
C ARG A 869 18.53 -0.55 37.50
N SER A 870 19.82 -0.54 37.17
CA SER A 870 20.67 -1.73 37.36
C SER A 870 20.82 -2.12 38.83
N GLU A 871 20.64 -1.17 39.74
CA GLU A 871 20.70 -1.37 41.20
C GLU A 871 19.32 -1.35 41.88
N SER A 872 18.22 -1.42 41.12
CA SER A 872 16.84 -1.38 41.63
C SER A 872 16.52 -0.19 42.56
N VAL A 873 17.12 0.97 42.32
CA VAL A 873 16.86 2.19 43.10
C VAL A 873 15.54 2.82 42.66
N ASP A 874 14.63 3.07 43.61
CA ASP A 874 13.39 3.79 43.35
C ASP A 874 13.65 5.28 43.07
N THR A 875 13.04 5.79 41.99
CA THR A 875 13.18 7.17 41.54
C THR A 875 11.85 7.94 41.51
N GLU A 876 10.79 7.44 42.15
CA GLU A 876 9.48 8.11 42.16
C GLU A 876 9.51 9.51 42.82
N ASN A 877 10.32 9.71 43.87
CA ASN A 877 10.48 11.01 44.54
C ASN A 877 11.56 11.91 43.89
N LEU A 878 12.02 11.57 42.69
CA LEU A 878 13.09 12.27 41.98
C LEU A 878 12.55 13.06 40.79
N LEU A 879 12.87 14.36 40.72
CA LEU A 879 12.62 15.22 39.56
C LEU A 879 13.96 15.72 38.98
N PHE A 880 14.08 15.74 37.67
CA PHE A 880 15.24 16.34 36.97
C PHE A 880 14.88 17.74 36.47
N CYS A 881 15.83 18.67 36.57
CA CYS A 881 15.67 20.04 36.13
C CYS A 881 16.85 20.49 35.26
N ASP A 882 16.57 20.99 34.06
CA ASP A 882 17.57 21.50 33.13
C ASP A 882 17.82 23.00 33.33
N SER A 883 19.00 23.34 33.86
CA SER A 883 19.44 24.72 34.03
C SER A 883 19.59 25.48 32.71
N LEU A 884 19.92 24.82 31.60
CA LEU A 884 20.05 25.46 30.30
C LEU A 884 18.70 26.04 29.86
N THR A 885 17.63 25.31 30.13
CA THR A 885 16.26 25.75 29.86
C THR A 885 15.83 26.88 30.78
N ILE A 886 16.18 26.82 32.06
CA ILE A 886 15.93 27.89 33.03
C ILE A 886 16.61 29.20 32.59
N LEU A 887 17.90 29.14 32.20
CA LEU A 887 18.68 30.30 31.75
C LEU A 887 18.16 30.86 30.41
N LYS A 888 17.66 30.00 29.50
CA LYS A 888 16.94 30.45 28.29
C LYS A 888 15.65 31.20 28.64
N GLY A 889 14.90 30.71 29.63
CA GLY A 889 13.72 31.39 30.16
C GLY A 889 14.06 32.78 30.71
N LEU A 890 15.12 32.88 31.53
CA LEU A 890 15.64 34.15 32.05
C LEU A 890 16.07 35.10 30.92
N LYS A 891 16.83 34.60 29.93
CA LYS A 891 17.24 35.38 28.76
C LYS A 891 16.03 36.00 28.05
N GLN A 892 14.98 35.22 27.81
CA GLN A 892 13.76 35.72 27.16
C GLN A 892 13.02 36.74 28.03
N GLU A 893 12.97 36.54 29.36
CA GLU A 893 12.37 37.49 30.31
C GLU A 893 13.13 38.84 30.31
N LEU A 894 14.46 38.80 30.33
CA LEU A 894 15.32 39.99 30.28
C LEU A 894 15.23 40.72 28.93
N GLN A 895 15.12 39.99 27.80
CA GLN A 895 14.92 40.58 26.46
C GLN A 895 13.61 41.35 26.32
N GLY A 896 12.55 40.94 27.04
CA GLY A 896 11.23 41.58 27.00
C GLY A 896 11.02 42.71 28.02
N SER A 897 11.92 42.85 29.01
CA SER A 897 11.76 43.81 30.10
C SER A 897 12.08 45.24 29.65
N LYS A 898 11.12 46.16 29.80
CA LYS A 898 11.35 47.61 29.62
C LYS A 898 12.15 48.24 30.77
N LYS A 899 12.42 47.51 31.85
CA LYS A 899 13.16 48.03 33.01
C LYS A 899 14.66 47.85 32.76
N ASP A 900 15.29 48.94 32.34
CA ASP A 900 16.74 49.02 32.12
C ASP A 900 17.53 49.12 33.43
N SER A 901 17.65 48.03 34.19
CA SER A 901 18.69 47.97 35.23
C SER A 901 20.04 47.61 34.59
N LYS A 902 21.12 48.26 35.03
CA LYS A 902 22.48 48.00 34.53
C LYS A 902 22.90 46.54 34.78
N PHE A 903 22.41 45.94 35.86
CA PHE A 903 22.61 44.54 36.20
C PHE A 903 21.94 43.62 35.17
N ASP A 904 20.66 43.85 34.88
CA ASP A 904 19.86 43.03 33.95
C ASP A 904 20.45 43.04 32.54
N ARG A 905 20.94 44.20 32.06
CA ARG A 905 21.64 44.28 30.77
C ARG A 905 22.94 43.49 30.77
N GLY A 906 23.74 43.56 31.83
CA GLY A 906 24.99 42.81 31.95
C GLY A 906 24.76 41.30 31.92
N VAL A 907 23.77 40.80 32.67
CA VAL A 907 23.38 39.39 32.64
C VAL A 907 22.84 38.99 31.27
N LEU A 908 21.99 39.82 30.67
CA LEU A 908 21.43 39.56 29.33
C LEU A 908 22.52 39.42 28.26
N ASP A 909 23.53 40.29 28.27
CA ASP A 909 24.65 40.22 27.33
C ASP A 909 25.42 38.90 27.48
N ILE A 910 25.70 38.48 28.72
CA ILE A 910 26.38 37.21 29.02
C ILE A 910 25.56 36.02 28.50
N LEU A 911 24.26 35.95 28.84
CA LEU A 911 23.36 34.88 28.38
C LEU A 911 23.16 34.89 26.85
N THR A 912 23.35 36.04 26.20
CA THR A 912 23.20 36.16 24.76
C THR A 912 24.41 35.61 24.01
N ASN A 913 25.62 35.83 24.53
CA ASN A 913 26.86 35.39 23.92
C ASN A 913 27.01 33.87 23.90
N SER A 914 26.81 33.22 25.05
CA SER A 914 26.95 31.76 25.15
C SER A 914 26.22 31.26 26.38
N LEU A 915 25.51 30.15 26.21
CA LEU A 915 24.87 29.42 27.31
C LEU A 915 25.67 28.18 27.73
N ARG A 916 26.89 28.01 27.24
CA ARG A 916 27.79 26.96 27.72
C ARG A 916 28.23 27.29 29.15
N LEU A 917 28.25 26.30 30.03
CA LEU A 917 28.64 26.49 31.44
C LEU A 917 29.97 27.24 31.60
N SER A 918 31.00 26.86 30.83
CA SER A 918 32.31 27.52 30.88
C SER A 918 32.26 29.03 30.57
N SER A 919 31.48 29.43 29.56
CA SER A 919 31.29 30.85 29.22
C SER A 919 30.47 31.61 30.27
N LEU A 920 29.53 30.94 30.94
CA LEU A 920 28.69 31.54 31.98
C LEU A 920 29.50 31.81 33.25
N VAL A 921 30.38 30.88 33.63
CA VAL A 921 31.31 31.03 34.76
C VAL A 921 32.19 32.27 34.56
N GLU A 922 32.82 32.39 33.39
CA GLU A 922 33.66 33.54 33.05
C GLU A 922 32.87 34.85 32.99
N GLY A 923 31.72 34.85 32.29
CA GLY A 923 30.90 36.04 32.10
C GLY A 923 30.29 36.58 33.40
N LEU A 924 29.78 35.70 34.26
CA LEU A 924 29.18 36.08 35.55
C LEU A 924 30.20 36.25 36.67
N ARG A 925 31.51 36.18 36.36
CA ARG A 925 32.63 36.30 37.30
C ARG A 925 32.49 35.36 38.51
N VAL A 926 32.12 34.12 38.22
CA VAL A 926 32.12 33.04 39.22
C VAL A 926 33.55 32.53 39.32
N GLU A 927 34.16 32.60 40.50
CA GLU A 927 35.49 32.04 40.74
C GLU A 927 35.40 30.51 40.82
N ALA A 928 36.04 29.81 39.88
CA ALA A 928 36.10 28.36 39.86
C ALA A 928 37.22 27.83 40.76
N ASP A 929 36.85 26.93 41.68
CA ASP A 929 37.78 26.15 42.49
C ASP A 929 38.03 24.80 41.80
N GLY A 930 38.85 24.81 40.75
CA GLY A 930 39.22 23.62 39.97
C GLY A 930 39.20 23.83 38.45
N GLU A 931 39.57 22.77 37.72
CA GLU A 931 39.46 22.72 36.26
C GLU A 931 38.00 22.44 35.87
N LEU A 932 37.45 23.27 34.98
CA LEU A 932 36.15 23.00 34.34
C LEU A 932 36.21 21.68 33.55
N HIS A 933 35.06 21.03 33.32
CA HIS A 933 34.93 19.67 32.74
C HIS A 933 35.29 18.53 33.71
N ARG A 934 35.31 18.83 35.01
CA ARG A 934 35.26 17.82 36.07
C ARG A 934 33.90 17.93 36.73
N ALA A 935 33.22 16.81 36.91
CA ALA A 935 31.83 16.80 37.35
C ALA A 935 31.63 17.58 38.68
N ASP A 936 32.58 17.48 39.62
CA ASP A 936 32.50 18.19 40.92
C ASP A 936 32.59 19.71 40.77
N THR A 937 33.52 20.19 39.95
CA THR A 937 33.69 21.61 39.66
C THR A 937 32.48 22.14 38.90
N ASP A 938 32.03 21.44 37.86
CA ASP A 938 30.91 21.86 37.01
C ASP A 938 29.59 21.92 37.81
N ALA A 939 29.31 20.94 38.68
CA ALA A 939 28.13 20.96 39.55
C ALA A 939 28.14 22.15 40.54
N LYS A 940 29.28 22.44 41.18
CA LYS A 940 29.41 23.60 42.10
C LYS A 940 29.29 24.92 41.36
N MET A 941 29.96 25.05 40.23
CA MET A 941 29.93 26.25 39.40
C MET A 941 28.54 26.56 38.88
N LEU A 942 27.78 25.53 38.49
CA LEU A 942 26.41 25.69 38.03
C LEU A 942 25.50 26.34 39.08
N TRP A 943 25.66 26.00 40.38
CA TRP A 943 24.92 26.67 41.45
C TRP A 943 25.19 28.17 41.51
N PHE A 944 26.48 28.56 41.52
CA PHE A 944 26.86 29.97 41.58
C PHE A 944 26.48 30.75 40.32
N VAL A 945 26.52 30.10 39.16
CA VAL A 945 25.99 30.64 37.90
C VAL A 945 24.50 30.97 38.05
N LEU A 946 23.68 30.07 38.60
CA LEU A 946 22.25 30.35 38.82
C LEU A 946 22.05 31.50 39.83
N VAL A 947 22.77 31.50 40.95
CA VAL A 947 22.68 32.55 41.99
C VAL A 947 23.05 33.93 41.44
N ASN A 948 24.12 34.03 40.65
CA ASN A 948 24.58 35.27 40.05
C ASN A 948 23.67 35.71 38.90
N ALA A 949 23.22 34.79 38.04
CA ALA A 949 22.31 35.11 36.93
C ALA A 949 20.97 35.68 37.44
N PHE A 950 20.43 35.16 38.54
CA PHE A 950 19.19 35.66 39.13
C PHE A 950 19.36 36.88 40.06
N GLY A 951 20.58 37.33 40.31
CA GLY A 951 20.82 38.46 41.22
C GLY A 951 20.38 38.19 42.67
N ILE A 952 20.43 36.92 43.10
CA ILE A 952 20.03 36.47 44.45
C ILE A 952 21.23 36.21 45.36
N GLY A 953 22.42 36.65 44.94
CA GLY A 953 23.61 36.70 45.79
C GLY A 953 23.34 37.52 47.07
N GLY A 954 23.82 37.03 48.21
CA GLY A 954 23.63 37.67 49.53
C GLY A 954 22.37 37.26 50.30
N LYS A 955 21.42 36.54 49.68
CA LYS A 955 20.34 35.85 50.43
C LYS A 955 20.88 34.59 51.12
N ASP A 956 20.23 34.15 52.19
CA ASP A 956 20.52 32.84 52.80
C ASP A 956 20.23 31.69 51.82
N ALA A 957 20.90 30.55 51.97
CA ALA A 957 20.84 29.44 51.03
C ALA A 957 19.41 28.89 50.84
N VAL A 958 18.58 28.90 51.88
CA VAL A 958 17.18 28.46 51.81
C VAL A 958 16.37 29.38 50.90
N LYS A 959 16.51 30.70 51.06
CA LYS A 959 15.89 31.67 50.15
C LYS A 959 16.45 31.59 48.74
N GLN A 960 17.75 31.36 48.57
CA GLN A 960 18.33 31.17 47.24
C GLN A 960 17.71 29.97 46.52
N ARG A 961 17.59 28.83 47.21
CA ARG A 961 16.90 27.64 46.68
C ARG A 961 15.48 27.97 46.25
N ASP A 962 14.70 28.63 47.12
CA ASP A 962 13.30 28.92 46.85
C ASP A 962 13.11 29.85 45.64
N GLU A 963 14.01 30.81 45.46
CA GLU A 963 14.02 31.69 44.27
C GLU A 963 14.39 30.91 43.00
N VAL A 964 15.41 30.04 43.05
CA VAL A 964 15.78 29.19 41.90
C VAL A 964 14.62 28.27 41.50
N LEU A 965 13.95 27.63 42.49
CA LEU A 965 12.77 26.81 42.22
C LEU A 965 11.59 27.63 41.70
N SER A 966 11.41 28.87 42.18
CA SER A 966 10.40 29.78 41.63
C SER A 966 10.68 30.16 40.19
N HIS A 967 11.94 30.42 39.82
CA HIS A 967 12.33 30.67 38.44
C HIS A 967 12.16 29.42 37.56
N ALA A 968 12.47 28.22 38.07
CA ALA A 968 12.24 26.97 37.36
C ALA A 968 10.74 26.74 37.08
N VAL A 969 9.89 26.90 38.11
CA VAL A 969 8.43 26.79 37.95
C VAL A 969 7.88 27.86 37.01
N ARG A 970 8.35 29.11 37.11
CA ARG A 970 7.97 30.18 36.19
C ARG A 970 8.32 29.83 34.75
N THR A 971 9.51 29.28 34.51
CA THR A 971 9.96 28.83 33.18
C THR A 971 9.08 27.72 32.63
N LEU A 972 8.76 26.71 33.45
CA LEU A 972 7.83 25.62 33.08
C LEU A 972 6.45 26.16 32.70
N VAL A 973 5.95 27.14 33.46
CA VAL A 973 4.61 27.70 33.30
C VAL A 973 4.50 28.64 32.09
N LEU A 974 5.51 29.48 31.85
CA LEU A 974 5.54 30.42 30.71
C LEU A 974 5.82 29.70 29.39
N TYR A 975 6.66 28.68 29.45
CA TYR A 975 7.12 27.93 28.30
C TYR A 975 6.85 26.44 28.51
N PRO A 976 5.58 26.00 28.59
CA PRO A 976 5.23 24.58 28.78
C PRO A 976 5.76 23.73 27.64
N GLY A 977 5.90 24.34 26.45
CA GLY A 977 6.58 23.73 25.32
C GLY A 977 8.08 23.53 25.54
N VAL A 978 8.78 24.35 26.33
CA VAL A 978 10.25 24.34 26.49
C VAL A 978 10.72 23.62 27.77
N GLY A 979 9.78 23.25 28.65
CA GLY A 979 9.90 22.78 30.05
C GLY A 979 11.26 22.32 30.60
N CYS A 980 11.76 23.03 31.61
CA CYS A 980 12.96 22.67 32.37
C CYS A 980 12.82 21.36 33.17
N PHE A 981 11.62 20.80 33.33
CA PHE A 981 11.39 19.51 33.98
C PHE A 981 11.00 18.39 32.98
N LEU A 982 11.11 18.63 31.67
CA LEU A 982 10.65 17.72 30.61
C LEU A 982 11.73 17.53 29.52
N PRO A 983 12.19 16.29 29.23
CA PRO A 983 13.15 16.02 28.15
C PRO A 983 12.64 16.49 26.78
N GLN A 984 13.51 17.10 25.96
CA GLN A 984 13.16 17.51 24.59
C GLN A 984 12.71 16.33 23.71
N GLU A 985 13.22 15.14 23.97
CA GLU A 985 12.90 13.91 23.22
C GLU A 985 11.45 13.48 23.37
N ARG A 986 10.78 13.83 24.47
CA ARG A 986 9.34 13.58 24.66
C ARG A 986 8.45 14.45 23.76
N ARG A 987 9.03 15.36 22.96
CA ARG A 987 8.33 16.08 21.88
C ARG A 987 8.34 15.34 20.55
N LYS A 988 9.21 14.34 20.36
CA LYS A 988 9.22 13.56 19.12
C LYS A 988 8.25 12.41 19.29
N ASP A 989 7.28 12.30 18.39
CA ASP A 989 6.32 11.18 18.37
C ASP A 989 7.02 9.83 18.13
N CYS A 990 8.31 9.83 17.75
CA CYS A 990 9.09 8.63 17.48
C CYS A 990 10.55 8.73 17.97
N VAL A 991 11.12 7.59 18.36
CA VAL A 991 12.54 7.38 18.68
C VAL A 991 13.15 6.42 17.66
N THR A 992 14.33 6.77 17.13
CA THR A 992 15.11 5.89 16.25
C THR A 992 16.14 5.11 17.07
N VAL A 993 16.04 3.78 17.07
CA VAL A 993 16.96 2.87 17.77
C VAL A 993 17.82 2.13 16.75
N GLN A 994 19.13 2.05 17.00
CA GLN A 994 20.06 1.25 16.18
C GLN A 994 20.27 -0.13 16.81
N LEU A 995 19.99 -1.19 16.05
CA LEU A 995 20.20 -2.57 16.47
C LEU A 995 21.48 -3.14 15.85
N PRO A 996 22.32 -3.88 16.60
CA PRO A 996 23.59 -4.40 16.11
C PRO A 996 23.45 -5.64 15.19
N GLY A 997 22.32 -6.34 15.26
CA GLY A 997 22.08 -7.58 14.51
C GLY A 997 22.64 -8.83 15.20
N VAL A 998 21.81 -9.83 15.47
CA VAL A 998 22.24 -11.05 16.20
C VAL A 998 23.01 -12.07 15.34
N CYS A 999 22.85 -12.04 14.01
CA CYS A 999 23.48 -13.04 13.13
C CYS A 999 25.01 -12.99 13.20
N PHE A 1000 25.61 -11.81 13.42
CA PHE A 1000 27.06 -11.66 13.51
C PHE A 1000 27.68 -12.37 14.72
N LYS A 1001 26.89 -12.65 15.76
CA LYS A 1001 27.33 -13.41 16.94
C LYS A 1001 27.31 -14.93 16.68
N ALA A 1002 26.35 -15.43 15.89
CA ALA A 1002 26.14 -16.86 15.67
C ALA A 1002 26.78 -17.42 14.39
N ILE A 1003 26.89 -16.62 13.33
CA ILE A 1003 27.39 -17.05 12.00
C ILE A 1003 28.75 -16.40 11.74
N LYS A 1004 29.82 -17.20 11.73
CA LYS A 1004 31.18 -16.70 11.46
C LYS A 1004 31.43 -16.33 9.99
N GLU A 1005 30.71 -16.96 9.06
CA GLU A 1005 30.93 -16.79 7.62
C GLU A 1005 30.18 -15.57 7.07
N LYS A 1006 30.91 -14.48 6.77
CA LYS A 1006 30.33 -13.23 6.22
C LYS A 1006 29.52 -13.44 4.94
N ARG A 1007 29.95 -14.35 4.06
CA ARG A 1007 29.27 -14.66 2.78
C ARG A 1007 27.86 -15.21 3.01
N THR A 1008 27.69 -16.04 4.03
CA THR A 1008 26.39 -16.62 4.39
C THR A 1008 25.45 -15.54 4.92
N ILE A 1009 25.94 -14.62 5.76
CA ILE A 1009 25.16 -13.46 6.23
C ILE A 1009 24.72 -12.57 5.06
N GLU A 1010 25.62 -12.25 4.12
CA GLU A 1010 25.27 -11.43 2.94
C GLU A 1010 24.24 -12.08 2.01
N GLN A 1011 24.27 -13.41 1.88
CA GLN A 1011 23.27 -14.14 1.10
C GLN A 1011 21.91 -14.13 1.81
N LEU A 1012 21.88 -14.35 3.13
CA LEU A 1012 20.64 -14.35 3.91
C LEU A 1012 20.01 -12.95 3.96
N ARG A 1013 20.80 -11.88 4.11
CA ARG A 1013 20.33 -10.48 4.12
C ARG A 1013 19.64 -10.06 2.82
N LYS A 1014 19.93 -10.74 1.69
CA LYS A 1014 19.30 -10.49 0.38
C LYS A 1014 18.01 -11.29 0.15
N ARG A 1015 17.69 -12.25 1.01
CA ARG A 1015 16.47 -13.07 0.92
C ARG A 1015 15.35 -12.45 1.74
N HIS A 1016 14.10 -12.76 1.39
CA HIS A 1016 12.97 -12.47 2.26
C HIS A 1016 13.04 -13.38 3.49
N LEU A 1017 12.76 -12.83 4.68
CA LEU A 1017 12.62 -13.62 5.90
C LEU A 1017 11.35 -14.47 5.81
N ASP A 1018 11.52 -15.72 5.40
CA ASP A 1018 10.47 -16.73 5.22
C ASP A 1018 10.83 -18.03 5.96
N GLU A 1019 9.96 -19.06 5.92
CA GLU A 1019 10.22 -20.35 6.55
C GLU A 1019 11.57 -20.95 6.14
N ALA A 1020 11.93 -20.88 4.84
CA ALA A 1020 13.18 -21.43 4.35
C ALA A 1020 14.39 -20.71 4.98
N THR A 1021 14.29 -19.40 5.17
CA THR A 1021 15.33 -18.58 5.80
C THR A 1021 15.41 -18.86 7.31
N PHE A 1022 14.28 -18.98 8.00
CA PHE A 1022 14.27 -19.34 9.43
C PHE A 1022 14.80 -20.75 9.70
N VAL A 1023 14.51 -21.73 8.84
CA VAL A 1023 15.11 -23.08 8.93
C VAL A 1023 16.65 -22.99 8.84
N VAL A 1024 17.19 -22.12 7.99
CA VAL A 1024 18.65 -21.92 7.89
C VAL A 1024 19.19 -21.23 9.16
N LEU A 1025 18.53 -20.19 9.66
CA LEU A 1025 18.94 -19.49 10.88
C LEU A 1025 18.88 -20.39 12.12
N GLN A 1026 17.84 -21.23 12.23
CA GLN A 1026 17.69 -22.20 13.31
C GLN A 1026 18.83 -23.24 13.30
N ARG A 1027 19.29 -23.69 12.12
CA ARG A 1027 20.46 -24.59 12.00
C ARG A 1027 21.75 -23.96 12.52
N HIS A 1028 21.82 -22.62 12.58
CA HIS A 1028 22.92 -21.88 13.19
C HIS A 1028 22.69 -21.56 14.68
N LYS A 1029 21.80 -22.30 15.36
CA LYS A 1029 21.51 -22.18 16.80
C LYS A 1029 20.95 -20.82 17.23
N LEU A 1030 20.23 -20.13 16.34
CA LEU A 1030 19.46 -18.93 16.70
C LEU A 1030 18.06 -19.34 17.17
N GLU A 1031 17.85 -19.42 18.48
CA GLU A 1031 16.60 -19.88 19.10
C GLU A 1031 15.38 -19.05 18.67
N VAL A 1032 15.54 -17.73 18.57
CA VAL A 1032 14.49 -16.81 18.08
C VAL A 1032 14.00 -17.18 16.69
N ALA A 1033 14.88 -17.68 15.80
CA ALA A 1033 14.45 -18.14 14.48
C ALA A 1033 13.60 -19.42 14.57
N GLY A 1034 13.86 -20.29 15.56
CA GLY A 1034 13.04 -21.46 15.83
C GLY A 1034 11.64 -21.08 16.36
N LEU A 1035 11.56 -20.10 17.27
CA LEU A 1035 10.28 -19.57 17.77
C LEU A 1035 9.47 -18.90 16.66
N LEU A 1036 10.11 -18.07 15.82
CA LEU A 1036 9.46 -17.43 14.67
C LEU A 1036 9.02 -18.44 13.60
N LEU A 1037 9.80 -19.50 13.36
CA LEU A 1037 9.40 -20.59 12.47
C LEU A 1037 8.15 -21.32 12.99
N GLN A 1038 8.13 -21.66 14.29
CA GLN A 1038 6.95 -22.27 14.92
C GLN A 1038 5.74 -21.35 14.88
N LYS A 1039 5.92 -20.05 15.16
CA LYS A 1039 4.87 -19.03 15.05
C LYS A 1039 4.30 -19.00 13.63
N LEU A 1040 5.17 -18.90 12.62
CA LEU A 1040 4.77 -18.84 11.21
C LEU A 1040 4.06 -20.13 10.75
N GLN A 1041 4.54 -21.29 11.20
CA GLN A 1041 3.91 -22.59 10.91
C GLN A 1041 2.55 -22.73 11.59
N LEU A 1042 2.41 -22.29 12.84
CA LEU A 1042 1.12 -22.24 13.52
C LEU A 1042 0.18 -21.26 12.84
N GLU A 1043 0.60 -20.03 12.54
CA GLU A 1043 -0.24 -19.05 11.85
C GLU A 1043 -0.69 -19.54 10.46
N ARG A 1044 0.19 -20.21 9.70
CA ARG A 1044 -0.16 -20.85 8.42
C ARG A 1044 -1.06 -22.07 8.59
N GLY A 1045 -0.75 -22.92 9.57
CA GLY A 1045 -1.44 -24.18 9.85
C GLY A 1045 -2.82 -23.99 10.49
N SER A 1046 -2.98 -22.92 11.27
CA SER A 1046 -4.27 -22.43 11.78
C SER A 1046 -5.20 -22.02 10.65
N ALA A 1047 -4.62 -21.69 9.48
CA ALA A 1047 -5.26 -21.21 8.28
C ALA A 1047 -6.27 -20.07 8.58
N ASN A 1048 -6.92 -19.52 7.55
CA ASN A 1048 -8.04 -18.60 7.79
C ASN A 1048 -9.25 -19.29 8.45
N PHE A 1049 -9.11 -20.55 8.91
CA PHE A 1049 -10.18 -21.39 9.45
C PHE A 1049 -10.30 -21.36 10.97
N LEU A 1050 -9.18 -21.31 11.69
CA LEU A 1050 -9.16 -21.35 13.17
C LEU A 1050 -8.99 -19.97 13.83
N HIS A 1051 -9.11 -18.87 13.06
CA HIS A 1051 -9.02 -17.52 13.61
C HIS A 1051 -10.27 -17.15 14.41
N SER A 1052 -10.14 -17.02 15.73
CA SER A 1052 -11.20 -16.54 16.62
C SER A 1052 -11.43 -15.04 16.50
N GLY A 1053 -12.69 -14.62 16.37
CA GLY A 1053 -13.11 -13.22 16.48
C GLY A 1053 -13.06 -12.71 17.92
N THR A 1054 -13.45 -11.44 18.10
CA THR A 1054 -13.49 -10.77 19.41
C THR A 1054 -14.49 -11.40 20.39
N ASP A 1055 -15.49 -12.12 19.87
CA ASP A 1055 -16.50 -12.86 20.64
C ASP A 1055 -16.09 -14.30 20.98
N GLY A 1056 -14.86 -14.70 20.64
CA GLY A 1056 -14.33 -16.05 20.86
C GLY A 1056 -14.81 -17.11 19.86
N ARG A 1057 -15.78 -16.80 18.99
CA ARG A 1057 -16.22 -17.70 17.90
C ARG A 1057 -15.23 -17.61 16.75
N LEU A 1058 -15.17 -18.66 15.92
CA LEU A 1058 -14.39 -18.60 14.69
C LEU A 1058 -14.95 -17.54 13.74
N SER A 1059 -14.10 -16.61 13.33
CA SER A 1059 -14.46 -15.43 12.53
C SER A 1059 -15.12 -15.75 11.19
N ILE A 1060 -14.88 -16.93 10.63
CA ILE A 1060 -15.47 -17.38 9.35
C ILE A 1060 -16.73 -18.26 9.53
N LEU A 1061 -17.04 -18.66 10.76
CA LEU A 1061 -18.08 -19.64 11.06
C LEU A 1061 -19.43 -18.94 11.13
N HIS A 1062 -20.35 -19.36 10.26
CA HIS A 1062 -21.71 -18.83 10.25
C HIS A 1062 -22.50 -19.36 11.47
N SER A 1063 -23.64 -18.73 11.77
CA SER A 1063 -24.48 -19.10 12.93
C SER A 1063 -24.96 -20.55 12.92
N ASP A 1064 -25.03 -21.19 11.75
CA ASP A 1064 -25.42 -22.59 11.57
C ASP A 1064 -24.25 -23.59 11.53
N ASN A 1065 -23.09 -23.20 12.08
CA ASN A 1065 -21.85 -23.99 12.13
C ASN A 1065 -21.37 -24.44 10.75
N LYS A 1066 -21.49 -23.57 9.74
CA LYS A 1066 -20.96 -23.83 8.39
C LYS A 1066 -19.97 -22.76 7.98
N VAL A 1067 -19.02 -23.17 7.17
CA VAL A 1067 -18.12 -22.26 6.45
C VAL A 1067 -18.58 -22.15 5.01
N ARG A 1068 -18.76 -20.92 4.55
CA ARG A 1068 -19.23 -20.59 3.20
C ARG A 1068 -18.19 -19.74 2.51
N GLN A 1069 -17.39 -20.39 1.67
CA GLN A 1069 -16.45 -19.72 0.77
C GLN A 1069 -17.16 -18.76 -0.18
N TYR A 1070 -16.43 -17.75 -0.66
CA TYR A 1070 -16.77 -17.03 -1.88
C TYR A 1070 -16.09 -17.72 -3.07
N ILE A 1071 -16.89 -18.22 -4.02
CA ILE A 1071 -16.40 -18.82 -5.26
C ILE A 1071 -16.50 -17.76 -6.36
N ASP A 1072 -15.35 -17.36 -6.88
CA ASP A 1072 -15.26 -16.39 -7.96
C ASP A 1072 -15.06 -17.11 -9.31
N LEU A 1073 -15.93 -16.80 -10.27
CA LEU A 1073 -15.88 -17.35 -11.63
C LEU A 1073 -15.21 -16.41 -12.64
N THR A 1074 -14.87 -15.18 -12.24
CA THR A 1074 -14.32 -14.11 -13.09
C THR A 1074 -12.88 -13.71 -12.74
N ALA A 1075 -12.23 -14.39 -11.80
CA ALA A 1075 -10.89 -14.00 -11.34
C ALA A 1075 -9.73 -14.48 -12.24
N THR A 1076 -9.84 -15.66 -12.87
CA THR A 1076 -8.70 -16.28 -13.57
C THR A 1076 -8.64 -15.91 -15.05
N THR A 1077 -7.54 -16.22 -15.74
CA THR A 1077 -7.47 -16.17 -17.23
C THR A 1077 -7.60 -17.55 -17.86
N THR A 1078 -7.91 -18.57 -17.05
CA THR A 1078 -7.85 -20.00 -17.41
C THR A 1078 -9.15 -20.73 -17.08
N SER A 1079 -10.27 -20.02 -17.02
CA SER A 1079 -11.63 -20.47 -16.72
C SER A 1079 -11.86 -21.15 -15.38
N ARG A 1080 -10.81 -21.40 -14.58
CA ARG A 1080 -10.92 -21.99 -13.24
C ARG A 1080 -11.62 -21.02 -12.29
N THR A 1081 -12.35 -21.58 -11.33
CA THR A 1081 -12.87 -20.82 -10.19
C THR A 1081 -11.77 -20.60 -9.16
N THR A 1082 -11.86 -19.51 -8.41
CA THR A 1082 -11.07 -19.29 -7.20
C THR A 1082 -11.96 -19.25 -5.97
N SER A 1083 -11.39 -19.54 -4.81
CA SER A 1083 -12.09 -19.52 -3.52
C SER A 1083 -11.46 -18.53 -2.56
N SER A 1084 -12.25 -17.85 -1.73
CA SER A 1084 -11.77 -16.86 -0.73
C SER A 1084 -12.74 -16.71 0.45
N TYR A 1085 -12.26 -16.14 1.56
CA TYR A 1085 -13.04 -15.83 2.78
C TYR A 1085 -13.79 -17.01 3.47
N PRO A 1086 -13.14 -18.14 3.79
CA PRO A 1086 -11.77 -18.56 3.49
C PRO A 1086 -11.68 -19.33 2.16
N SER A 1087 -10.46 -19.61 1.70
CA SER A 1087 -10.26 -20.45 0.51
C SER A 1087 -10.44 -21.95 0.84
N CYS A 1088 -11.62 -22.52 0.59
CA CYS A 1088 -11.85 -23.97 0.73
C CYS A 1088 -11.20 -24.82 -0.37
N GLN A 1089 -10.52 -24.20 -1.35
CA GLN A 1089 -9.68 -24.91 -2.32
C GLN A 1089 -8.28 -25.23 -1.77
N ASN A 1090 -7.85 -24.53 -0.71
CA ASN A 1090 -6.50 -24.65 -0.13
C ASN A 1090 -6.50 -25.29 1.27
N ILE A 1091 -7.55 -26.05 1.60
CA ILE A 1091 -7.58 -26.85 2.85
C ILE A 1091 -6.39 -27.82 2.78
N PRO A 1092 -5.41 -27.73 3.70
CA PRO A 1092 -4.24 -28.59 3.64
C PRO A 1092 -4.62 -30.07 3.69
N LYS A 1093 -3.78 -30.93 3.09
CA LYS A 1093 -3.94 -32.38 3.17
C LYS A 1093 -3.49 -32.90 4.53
N ASP A 1094 -3.92 -34.11 4.86
CA ASP A 1094 -3.74 -34.72 6.18
C ASP A 1094 -2.26 -34.91 6.55
N ASP A 1095 -1.39 -35.07 5.55
CA ASP A 1095 0.08 -35.12 5.72
C ASP A 1095 0.70 -33.77 6.14
N LYS A 1096 -0.08 -32.70 6.20
CA LYS A 1096 0.37 -31.33 6.50
C LYS A 1096 -0.40 -30.65 7.63
N SER A 1097 -1.65 -31.05 7.88
CA SER A 1097 -2.49 -30.45 8.91
C SER A 1097 -3.66 -31.38 9.23
N SER A 1098 -4.06 -31.37 10.49
CA SER A 1098 -5.27 -32.03 10.98
C SER A 1098 -6.57 -31.30 10.62
N LEU A 1099 -6.51 -30.16 9.93
CA LEU A 1099 -7.66 -29.28 9.68
C LEU A 1099 -8.84 -30.00 9.00
N ARG A 1100 -8.58 -31.03 8.17
CA ARG A 1100 -9.60 -31.82 7.49
C ARG A 1100 -10.55 -32.56 8.44
N HIS A 1101 -10.10 -32.91 9.66
CA HIS A 1101 -10.94 -33.51 10.70
C HIS A 1101 -12.07 -32.60 11.21
N LEU A 1102 -11.95 -31.28 11.02
CA LEU A 1102 -12.97 -30.32 11.43
C LEU A 1102 -14.20 -30.36 10.53
N PHE A 1103 -14.03 -30.76 9.27
CA PHE A 1103 -15.08 -30.73 8.27
C PHE A 1103 -15.81 -32.07 8.26
N VAL A 1104 -17.00 -32.06 8.85
CA VAL A 1104 -17.84 -33.23 9.08
C VAL A 1104 -19.14 -33.12 8.29
N SER A 1105 -19.87 -34.22 8.14
CA SER A 1105 -21.21 -34.17 7.53
C SER A 1105 -22.21 -33.41 8.41
N ARG A 1106 -23.10 -32.62 7.80
CA ARG A 1106 -24.24 -31.99 8.51
C ARG A 1106 -25.25 -32.97 9.09
N PHE A 1107 -25.18 -34.24 8.68
CA PHE A 1107 -26.09 -35.30 9.14
C PHE A 1107 -25.48 -36.14 10.28
N GLY A 1108 -24.36 -35.70 10.86
CA GLY A 1108 -23.67 -36.42 11.94
C GLY A 1108 -23.23 -37.82 11.51
N GLU A 1109 -23.36 -38.81 12.41
CA GLU A 1109 -22.96 -40.20 12.16
C GLU A 1109 -23.68 -40.85 10.96
N LYS A 1110 -24.87 -40.35 10.61
CA LYS A 1110 -25.68 -40.83 9.47
C LYS A 1110 -25.30 -40.18 8.14
N GLY A 1111 -24.25 -39.37 8.10
CA GLY A 1111 -23.82 -38.67 6.89
C GLY A 1111 -22.38 -38.96 6.48
N ARG A 1112 -22.09 -38.76 5.20
CA ARG A 1112 -20.75 -38.92 4.63
C ARG A 1112 -20.40 -37.70 3.80
N CYS A 1113 -19.16 -37.25 3.95
CA CYS A 1113 -18.49 -36.40 2.98
C CYS A 1113 -18.08 -37.30 1.79
N VAL A 1114 -18.34 -36.85 0.58
CA VAL A 1114 -17.98 -37.58 -0.64
C VAL A 1114 -17.15 -36.69 -1.54
N GLU A 1115 -16.01 -37.16 -2.01
CA GLU A 1115 -15.21 -36.53 -3.05
C GLU A 1115 -15.37 -37.31 -4.36
N ILE A 1116 -15.72 -36.63 -5.45
CA ILE A 1116 -15.80 -37.19 -6.80
C ILE A 1116 -14.85 -36.39 -7.70
N ASP A 1117 -13.73 -37.02 -8.08
CA ASP A 1117 -12.60 -36.35 -8.75
C ASP A 1117 -12.34 -36.92 -10.15
N TYR A 1118 -12.08 -36.04 -11.13
CA TYR A 1118 -11.69 -36.49 -12.47
C TYR A 1118 -10.24 -37.01 -12.46
N SER A 1119 -10.06 -38.23 -12.95
CA SER A 1119 -8.72 -38.81 -13.08
C SER A 1119 -7.94 -38.16 -14.23
N GLN A 1120 -6.90 -37.39 -13.90
CA GLN A 1120 -5.93 -36.82 -14.87
C GLN A 1120 -6.57 -35.88 -15.91
N LEU A 1121 -7.52 -35.02 -15.50
CA LEU A 1121 -8.29 -34.16 -16.41
C LEU A 1121 -7.42 -33.41 -17.43
N GLU A 1122 -6.35 -32.73 -17.00
CA GLU A 1122 -5.50 -31.97 -17.91
C GLU A 1122 -4.73 -32.82 -18.91
N ILE A 1123 -4.36 -34.06 -18.55
CA ILE A 1123 -3.64 -34.96 -19.46
C ILE A 1123 -4.61 -35.48 -20.54
N VAL A 1124 -5.83 -35.83 -20.14
CA VAL A 1124 -6.89 -36.23 -21.07
C VAL A 1124 -7.24 -35.08 -22.01
N VAL A 1125 -7.37 -33.86 -21.47
CA VAL A 1125 -7.60 -32.66 -22.29
C VAL A 1125 -6.43 -32.40 -23.26
N MET A 1126 -5.18 -32.57 -22.82
CA MET A 1126 -4.04 -32.46 -23.72
C MET A 1126 -4.15 -33.47 -24.87
N ALA A 1127 -4.48 -34.73 -24.59
CA ALA A 1127 -4.69 -35.76 -25.61
C ALA A 1127 -5.81 -35.39 -26.60
N VAL A 1128 -6.92 -34.85 -26.10
CA VAL A 1128 -8.03 -34.38 -26.92
C VAL A 1128 -7.60 -33.21 -27.83
N LEU A 1129 -6.91 -32.20 -27.29
CA LEU A 1129 -6.56 -31.00 -28.05
C LEU A 1129 -5.40 -31.25 -29.03
N CYS A 1130 -4.48 -32.16 -28.72
CA CYS A 1130 -3.35 -32.47 -29.60
C CYS A 1130 -3.66 -33.56 -30.65
N GLU A 1131 -4.72 -34.33 -30.44
CA GLU A 1131 -5.15 -35.44 -31.29
C GLU A 1131 -4.06 -36.50 -31.54
N ASP A 1132 -3.12 -36.67 -30.60
CA ASP A 1132 -2.05 -37.68 -30.70
C ASP A 1132 -2.61 -39.10 -30.53
N GLU A 1133 -2.51 -39.92 -31.57
CA GLU A 1133 -3.15 -41.25 -31.60
C GLU A 1133 -2.58 -42.19 -30.54
N ARG A 1134 -1.27 -42.11 -30.27
CA ARG A 1134 -0.60 -42.96 -29.30
C ARG A 1134 -0.95 -42.55 -27.88
N LEU A 1135 -0.95 -41.25 -27.58
CA LEU A 1135 -1.38 -40.75 -26.28
C LEU A 1135 -2.85 -41.11 -26.00
N VAL A 1136 -3.73 -40.98 -27.00
CA VAL A 1136 -5.14 -41.40 -26.90
C VAL A 1136 -5.23 -42.91 -26.64
N SER A 1137 -4.47 -43.72 -27.36
CA SER A 1137 -4.42 -45.18 -27.17
C SER A 1137 -3.95 -45.55 -25.76
N ASP A 1138 -2.83 -44.98 -25.30
CA ASP A 1138 -2.24 -45.23 -23.98
C ASP A 1138 -3.24 -44.88 -22.87
N LEU A 1139 -3.90 -43.71 -22.95
CA LEU A 1139 -4.90 -43.30 -21.96
C LEU A 1139 -6.14 -44.23 -21.96
N ASN A 1140 -6.61 -44.64 -23.14
CA ASN A 1140 -7.73 -45.58 -23.27
C ASN A 1140 -7.40 -46.98 -22.71
N GLN A 1141 -6.13 -47.40 -22.80
CA GLN A 1141 -5.63 -48.64 -22.21
C GLN A 1141 -5.38 -48.53 -20.68
N GLY A 1142 -5.57 -47.33 -20.09
CA GLY A 1142 -5.38 -47.11 -18.66
C GLY A 1142 -3.92 -46.97 -18.24
N VAL A 1143 -3.03 -46.60 -19.17
CA VAL A 1143 -1.62 -46.31 -18.86
C VAL A 1143 -1.54 -45.13 -17.87
N ASP A 1144 -0.80 -45.32 -16.78
CA ASP A 1144 -0.52 -44.24 -15.83
C ASP A 1144 0.56 -43.33 -16.41
N PHE A 1145 0.14 -42.16 -16.89
CA PHE A 1145 1.04 -41.23 -17.57
C PHE A 1145 2.15 -40.67 -16.67
N HIS A 1146 1.95 -40.64 -15.34
CA HIS A 1146 3.01 -40.27 -14.40
C HIS A 1146 4.06 -41.37 -14.31
N VAL A 1147 3.64 -42.63 -14.30
CA VAL A 1147 4.56 -43.77 -14.34
C VAL A 1147 5.29 -43.85 -15.68
N LYS A 1148 4.60 -43.57 -16.80
CA LYS A 1148 5.21 -43.47 -18.13
C LYS A 1148 6.28 -42.37 -18.19
N ARG A 1149 6.00 -41.19 -17.63
CA ARG A 1149 7.03 -40.13 -17.51
C ARG A 1149 8.16 -40.50 -16.55
N ALA A 1150 7.86 -41.26 -15.49
CA ALA A 1150 8.88 -41.77 -14.57
C ALA A 1150 9.86 -42.72 -15.28
N SER A 1151 9.38 -43.59 -16.17
CA SER A 1151 10.26 -44.50 -16.92
C SER A 1151 11.21 -43.76 -17.86
N PHE A 1152 10.81 -42.59 -18.38
CA PHE A 1152 11.66 -41.78 -19.26
C PHE A 1152 12.91 -41.22 -18.59
N PHE A 1153 12.82 -40.76 -17.34
CA PHE A 1153 13.98 -40.17 -16.62
C PHE A 1153 14.64 -41.11 -15.61
N SER A 1154 13.97 -42.19 -15.16
CA SER A 1154 14.57 -43.12 -14.19
C SER A 1154 15.32 -44.28 -14.83
N GLY A 1155 15.07 -44.56 -16.12
CA GLY A 1155 15.60 -45.75 -16.80
C GLY A 1155 14.93 -47.07 -16.38
N ILE A 1156 13.94 -47.03 -15.47
CA ILE A 1156 13.21 -48.20 -15.00
C ILE A 1156 11.99 -48.44 -15.91
N SER A 1157 11.66 -49.70 -16.23
CA SER A 1157 10.53 -50.02 -17.10
C SER A 1157 9.17 -49.58 -16.49
N TYR A 1158 8.18 -49.32 -17.35
CA TYR A 1158 6.83 -48.96 -16.92
C TYR A 1158 6.25 -50.01 -15.96
N ASP A 1159 6.36 -51.30 -16.32
CA ASP A 1159 5.79 -52.41 -15.55
C ASP A 1159 6.42 -52.55 -14.17
N GLU A 1160 7.74 -52.37 -14.06
CA GLU A 1160 8.44 -52.43 -12.78
C GLU A 1160 7.99 -51.30 -11.84
N ILE A 1161 7.91 -50.06 -12.35
CA ILE A 1161 7.43 -48.92 -11.56
C ILE A 1161 5.96 -49.10 -11.19
N TYR A 1162 5.11 -49.50 -12.13
CA TYR A 1162 3.67 -49.63 -11.93
C TYR A 1162 3.34 -50.73 -10.92
N ASN A 1163 3.94 -51.91 -11.07
CA ASN A 1163 3.72 -53.03 -10.16
C ASN A 1163 4.30 -52.74 -8.77
N GLY A 1164 5.50 -52.15 -8.69
CA GLY A 1164 6.09 -51.76 -7.41
C GLY A 1164 5.30 -50.67 -6.69
N TYR A 1165 4.79 -49.68 -7.44
CA TYR A 1165 3.86 -48.66 -6.92
C TYR A 1165 2.58 -49.29 -6.37
N LYS A 1166 1.97 -50.23 -7.11
CA LYS A 1166 0.74 -50.92 -6.68
C LYS A 1166 0.93 -51.81 -5.46
N ARG A 1167 2.14 -52.34 -5.24
CA ARG A 1167 2.53 -53.06 -4.01
C ARG A 1167 2.82 -52.14 -2.81
N GLY A 1168 2.82 -50.82 -2.99
CA GLY A 1168 3.08 -49.86 -1.92
C GLY A 1168 4.56 -49.66 -1.59
N GLU A 1169 5.47 -50.02 -2.48
CA GLU A 1169 6.91 -49.86 -2.23
C GLU A 1169 7.33 -48.39 -2.21
N ALA A 1170 7.97 -47.96 -1.11
CA ALA A 1170 8.32 -46.56 -0.85
C ALA A 1170 9.14 -45.90 -1.98
N LYS A 1171 10.06 -46.65 -2.61
CA LYS A 1171 10.86 -46.18 -3.76
C LYS A 1171 9.98 -45.76 -4.93
N PHE A 1172 9.04 -46.61 -5.35
CA PHE A 1172 8.19 -46.39 -6.51
C PHE A 1172 7.06 -45.39 -6.22
N LEU A 1173 6.57 -45.34 -4.97
CA LEU A 1173 5.69 -44.27 -4.49
C LEU A 1173 6.36 -42.89 -4.60
N LYS A 1174 7.61 -42.77 -4.13
CA LYS A 1174 8.40 -41.53 -4.22
C LYS A 1174 8.66 -41.16 -5.69
N LEU A 1175 9.01 -42.14 -6.52
CA LEU A 1175 9.30 -41.92 -7.95
C LEU A 1175 8.06 -41.41 -8.70
N ARG A 1176 6.90 -42.06 -8.52
CA ARG A 1176 5.63 -41.62 -9.10
C ARG A 1176 5.23 -40.23 -8.60
N LYS A 1177 5.47 -39.89 -7.32
CA LYS A 1177 5.22 -38.55 -6.74
C LYS A 1177 6.07 -37.45 -7.40
N VAL A 1178 7.36 -37.73 -7.64
CA VAL A 1178 8.26 -36.81 -8.37
C VAL A 1178 7.79 -36.64 -9.81
N ALA A 1179 7.46 -37.73 -10.51
CA ALA A 1179 6.96 -37.68 -11.89
C ALA A 1179 5.61 -36.96 -12.02
N LYS A 1180 4.73 -37.06 -11.02
CA LYS A 1180 3.50 -36.26 -10.93
C LYS A 1180 3.80 -34.76 -10.85
N THR A 1181 4.77 -34.36 -10.03
CA THR A 1181 5.21 -32.96 -9.93
C THR A 1181 5.78 -32.46 -11.26
N PHE A 1182 6.68 -33.22 -11.87
CA PHE A 1182 7.20 -32.96 -13.22
C PHE A 1182 6.07 -32.82 -14.25
N SER A 1183 5.09 -33.73 -14.21
CA SER A 1183 3.99 -33.78 -15.17
C SER A 1183 3.16 -32.50 -15.21
N PHE A 1184 2.76 -32.01 -14.04
CA PHE A 1184 2.00 -30.77 -13.93
C PHE A 1184 2.83 -29.56 -14.34
N GLN A 1185 4.08 -29.49 -13.87
CA GLN A 1185 4.95 -28.36 -14.22
C GLN A 1185 5.25 -28.30 -15.72
N ARG A 1186 5.45 -29.46 -16.36
CA ARG A 1186 5.64 -29.57 -17.81
C ARG A 1186 4.39 -29.13 -18.58
N LEU A 1187 3.18 -29.55 -18.16
CA LEU A 1187 1.90 -29.07 -18.70
C LEU A 1187 1.73 -27.56 -18.53
N TYR A 1188 2.14 -27.01 -17.38
CA TYR A 1188 2.14 -25.58 -17.10
C TYR A 1188 3.24 -24.79 -17.84
N GLY A 1189 4.05 -25.47 -18.64
CA GLY A 1189 5.06 -24.87 -19.51
C GLY A 1189 6.39 -24.55 -18.81
N ALA A 1190 6.68 -25.16 -17.66
CA ALA A 1190 7.96 -25.01 -16.97
C ALA A 1190 9.12 -25.44 -17.88
N GLY A 1191 10.14 -24.58 -17.96
CA GLY A 1191 11.41 -24.91 -18.61
C GLY A 1191 12.30 -25.79 -17.74
N VAL A 1192 13.33 -26.37 -18.35
CA VAL A 1192 14.31 -27.26 -17.68
C VAL A 1192 14.90 -26.65 -16.39
N PRO A 1193 15.27 -25.35 -16.33
CA PRO A 1193 15.81 -24.77 -15.09
C PRO A 1193 14.84 -24.82 -13.91
N LEU A 1194 13.55 -24.58 -14.15
CA LEU A 1194 12.53 -24.62 -13.09
C LEU A 1194 12.25 -26.07 -12.67
N LEU A 1195 12.10 -26.97 -13.64
CA LEU A 1195 11.89 -28.40 -13.39
C LEU A 1195 13.02 -29.01 -12.54
N HIS A 1196 14.28 -28.69 -12.86
CA HIS A 1196 15.43 -29.14 -12.07
C HIS A 1196 15.33 -28.67 -10.62
N LYS A 1197 15.04 -27.38 -10.42
CA LYS A 1197 14.93 -26.78 -9.09
C LYS A 1197 13.82 -27.40 -8.23
N THR A 1198 12.69 -27.79 -8.81
CA THR A 1198 11.51 -28.25 -8.06
C THR A 1198 11.40 -29.76 -7.93
N THR A 1199 11.96 -30.51 -8.88
CA THR A 1199 11.90 -31.99 -8.87
C THR A 1199 13.19 -32.62 -8.35
N GLY A 1200 14.31 -31.90 -8.41
CA GLY A 1200 15.65 -32.43 -8.11
C GLY A 1200 16.25 -33.32 -9.20
N ILE A 1201 15.54 -33.54 -10.31
CA ILE A 1201 16.02 -34.36 -11.43
C ILE A 1201 17.17 -33.61 -12.15
N PRO A 1202 18.32 -34.24 -12.45
CA PRO A 1202 19.42 -33.64 -13.19
C PRO A 1202 18.96 -33.01 -14.53
N VAL A 1203 19.62 -31.91 -14.93
CA VAL A 1203 19.29 -31.18 -16.16
C VAL A 1203 19.34 -32.08 -17.40
N GLN A 1204 20.33 -32.96 -17.48
CA GLN A 1204 20.52 -33.91 -18.59
C GLN A 1204 19.33 -34.90 -18.69
N ASP A 1205 18.94 -35.50 -17.57
CA ASP A 1205 17.81 -36.45 -17.53
C ASP A 1205 16.48 -35.77 -17.88
N LEU A 1206 16.29 -34.50 -17.49
CA LEU A 1206 15.12 -33.71 -17.87
C LEU A 1206 15.08 -33.42 -19.38
N GLN A 1207 16.22 -33.09 -19.99
CA GLN A 1207 16.31 -32.86 -21.44
C GLN A 1207 16.02 -34.13 -22.22
N GLU A 1208 16.62 -35.25 -21.81
CA GLU A 1208 16.39 -36.57 -22.42
C GLU A 1208 14.94 -37.03 -22.25
N CYS A 1209 14.35 -36.82 -21.07
CA CYS A 1209 12.94 -37.12 -20.80
C CYS A 1209 12.00 -36.31 -21.72
N ILE A 1210 12.26 -35.02 -21.89
CA ILE A 1210 11.47 -34.16 -22.79
C ILE A 1210 11.63 -34.63 -24.24
N ARG A 1211 12.85 -34.98 -24.68
CA ARG A 1211 13.10 -35.50 -26.03
C ARG A 1211 12.31 -36.80 -26.28
N ARG A 1212 12.39 -37.77 -25.37
CA ARG A 1212 11.64 -39.04 -25.45
C ARG A 1212 10.12 -38.81 -25.46
N GLU A 1213 9.62 -37.89 -24.66
CA GLU A 1213 8.20 -37.51 -24.68
C GLU A 1213 7.77 -36.94 -26.03
N GLU A 1214 8.58 -36.05 -26.62
CA GLU A 1214 8.27 -35.42 -27.91
C GLU A 1214 8.39 -36.40 -29.08
N GLU A 1215 9.24 -37.43 -28.98
CA GLU A 1215 9.34 -38.53 -29.94
C GLU A 1215 8.20 -39.54 -29.81
N GLU A 1216 7.82 -39.90 -28.59
CA GLU A 1216 6.74 -40.83 -28.30
C GLU A 1216 5.36 -40.23 -28.65
N TYR A 1217 5.17 -38.93 -28.36
CA TYR A 1217 3.90 -38.19 -28.51
C TYR A 1217 4.08 -36.89 -29.32
N PRO A 1218 4.40 -36.98 -30.62
CA PRO A 1218 4.72 -35.82 -31.47
C PRO A 1218 3.56 -34.82 -31.61
N GLY A 1219 2.31 -35.26 -31.40
CA GLY A 1219 1.12 -34.42 -31.43
C GLY A 1219 1.16 -33.28 -30.40
N ILE A 1220 1.81 -33.48 -29.24
CA ILE A 1220 1.96 -32.45 -28.19
C ILE A 1220 2.72 -31.23 -28.75
N SER A 1221 3.87 -31.47 -29.39
CA SER A 1221 4.69 -30.40 -29.98
C SER A 1221 3.99 -29.73 -31.16
N ARG A 1222 3.26 -30.49 -31.97
CA ARG A 1222 2.42 -29.94 -33.06
C ARG A 1222 1.32 -29.04 -32.52
N PHE A 1223 0.63 -29.45 -31.45
CA PHE A 1223 -0.42 -28.66 -30.80
C PHE A 1223 0.08 -27.31 -30.29
N HIS A 1224 1.23 -27.27 -29.61
CA HIS A 1224 1.81 -26.01 -29.14
C HIS A 1224 2.07 -25.03 -30.30
N ARG A 1225 2.56 -25.54 -31.45
CA ARG A 1225 2.73 -24.73 -32.67
C ARG A 1225 1.39 -24.28 -33.25
N LEU A 1226 0.37 -25.15 -33.23
CA LEU A 1226 -0.97 -24.82 -33.73
C LEU A 1226 -1.62 -23.73 -32.89
N ALA A 1227 -1.66 -23.88 -31.57
CA ALA A 1227 -2.19 -22.87 -30.65
C ALA A 1227 -1.49 -21.50 -30.84
N ARG A 1228 -0.16 -21.52 -30.99
CA ARG A 1228 0.63 -20.33 -31.32
C ARG A 1228 0.24 -19.71 -32.66
N THR A 1229 0.02 -20.53 -33.69
CA THR A 1229 -0.33 -20.04 -35.04
C THR A 1229 -1.75 -19.49 -35.08
N VAL A 1230 -2.70 -20.14 -34.39
CA VAL A 1230 -4.07 -19.65 -34.17
C VAL A 1230 -4.04 -18.28 -33.47
N ALA A 1231 -3.17 -18.10 -32.47
CA ALA A 1231 -3.00 -16.83 -31.77
C ALA A 1231 -2.43 -15.73 -32.69
N LEU A 1232 -1.47 -16.03 -33.56
CA LEU A 1232 -0.78 -15.05 -34.43
C LEU A 1232 -1.44 -14.77 -35.77
N ARG A 1233 -2.56 -15.43 -36.10
CA ARG A 1233 -3.24 -15.25 -37.37
C ARG A 1233 -3.68 -13.79 -37.59
N ALA A 1234 -3.73 -13.35 -38.85
CA ALA A 1234 -3.99 -11.96 -39.21
C ALA A 1234 -5.35 -11.42 -38.73
N ASN A 1235 -6.37 -12.27 -38.67
CA ASN A 1235 -7.73 -11.93 -38.24
C ASN A 1235 -8.02 -12.30 -36.77
N ASN A 1236 -6.98 -12.33 -35.91
CA ASN A 1236 -7.18 -12.59 -34.49
C ASN A 1236 -8.11 -11.53 -33.87
N PRO A 1237 -9.16 -11.90 -33.11
CA PRO A 1237 -10.12 -10.94 -32.57
C PRO A 1237 -9.58 -10.11 -31.39
N GLY A 1238 -8.33 -10.34 -30.98
CA GLY A 1238 -7.70 -9.66 -29.88
C GLY A 1238 -7.13 -8.28 -30.23
N LEU A 1239 -6.59 -7.60 -29.22
CA LEU A 1239 -5.91 -6.31 -29.39
C LEU A 1239 -4.46 -6.51 -29.87
N PRO A 1240 -3.73 -5.48 -30.35
CA PRO A 1240 -2.38 -5.64 -30.88
C PRO A 1240 -1.35 -6.37 -29.98
N THR A 1241 -1.60 -6.42 -28.66
CA THR A 1241 -0.76 -7.13 -27.67
C THR A 1241 -1.50 -8.26 -26.94
N HIS A 1242 -2.73 -8.56 -27.34
CA HIS A 1242 -3.60 -9.56 -26.72
C HIS A 1242 -4.03 -10.53 -27.81
N PHE A 1243 -3.44 -11.71 -27.86
CA PHE A 1243 -3.79 -12.72 -28.86
C PHE A 1243 -4.80 -13.69 -28.28
N ILE A 1244 -5.80 -14.08 -29.06
CA ILE A 1244 -6.86 -14.99 -28.61
C ILE A 1244 -6.71 -16.35 -29.28
N VAL A 1245 -6.83 -17.43 -28.52
CA VAL A 1245 -7.04 -18.78 -29.06
C VAL A 1245 -8.48 -19.20 -28.76
N GLU A 1246 -9.23 -19.49 -29.80
CA GLU A 1246 -10.56 -20.09 -29.71
C GLU A 1246 -10.44 -21.61 -29.64
N LEU A 1247 -11.03 -22.20 -28.61
CA LEU A 1247 -11.10 -23.64 -28.40
C LEU A 1247 -12.29 -24.25 -29.15
N PRO A 1248 -12.34 -25.58 -29.38
CA PRO A 1248 -13.39 -26.22 -30.17
C PRO A 1248 -14.84 -26.00 -29.65
N THR A 1249 -15.00 -25.76 -28.35
CA THR A 1249 -16.28 -25.41 -27.70
C THR A 1249 -16.69 -23.94 -27.90
N GLY A 1250 -15.82 -23.10 -28.46
CA GLY A 1250 -16.02 -21.66 -28.59
C GLY A 1250 -15.46 -20.85 -27.41
N LEU A 1251 -14.97 -21.50 -26.36
CA LEU A 1251 -14.27 -20.81 -25.28
C LEU A 1251 -13.04 -20.08 -25.83
N ARG A 1252 -12.85 -18.82 -25.40
CA ARG A 1252 -11.73 -17.97 -25.83
C ARG A 1252 -10.73 -17.77 -24.70
N VAL A 1253 -9.45 -17.90 -25.04
CA VAL A 1253 -8.32 -17.77 -24.11
C VAL A 1253 -7.39 -16.67 -24.61
N CYS A 1254 -7.08 -15.70 -23.76
CA CYS A 1254 -6.24 -14.56 -24.12
C CYS A 1254 -4.78 -14.72 -23.64
N TYR A 1255 -3.83 -14.33 -24.50
CA TYR A 1255 -2.40 -14.24 -24.23
C TYR A 1255 -1.95 -12.78 -24.34
N LYS A 1256 -1.47 -12.21 -23.24
CA LYS A 1256 -0.86 -10.89 -23.24
C LYS A 1256 0.64 -11.03 -23.45
N THR A 1257 1.19 -10.44 -24.51
CA THR A 1257 2.64 -10.36 -24.72
C THR A 1257 3.02 -9.04 -25.37
N ARG A 1258 4.18 -8.49 -24.96
CA ARG A 1258 4.82 -7.35 -25.64
C ARG A 1258 5.76 -7.83 -26.75
N ASP A 1259 6.18 -9.09 -26.71
CA ASP A 1259 7.12 -9.70 -27.65
C ASP A 1259 6.36 -10.63 -28.59
N VAL A 1260 6.58 -10.50 -29.91
CA VAL A 1260 5.97 -11.33 -30.97
C VAL A 1260 6.39 -12.82 -30.87
N VAL A 1261 7.28 -13.15 -29.93
CA VAL A 1261 7.72 -14.52 -29.66
C VAL A 1261 6.77 -15.16 -28.66
N LEU A 1262 5.65 -15.70 -29.15
CA LEU A 1262 4.70 -16.54 -28.38
C LEU A 1262 5.28 -17.92 -27.97
N ASN A 1263 6.48 -17.96 -27.38
CA ASN A 1263 7.01 -19.13 -26.66
C ASN A 1263 6.94 -18.89 -25.14
N LEU A 1264 5.74 -18.57 -24.66
CA LEU A 1264 5.44 -18.34 -23.24
C LEU A 1264 4.78 -19.59 -22.64
N PRO A 1265 5.08 -19.99 -21.38
CA PRO A 1265 4.37 -21.06 -20.66
C PRO A 1265 2.83 -21.00 -20.77
N PRO A 1266 2.17 -19.82 -20.75
CA PRO A 1266 0.76 -19.66 -21.11
C PRO A 1266 0.29 -20.38 -22.37
N VAL A 1267 1.04 -20.33 -23.49
CA VAL A 1267 0.62 -20.94 -24.77
C VAL A 1267 0.47 -22.46 -24.64
N LYS A 1268 1.32 -23.09 -23.83
CA LYS A 1268 1.21 -24.52 -23.51
C LYS A 1268 0.07 -24.79 -22.53
N ASN A 1269 -0.01 -24.00 -21.46
CA ASN A 1269 -0.93 -24.24 -20.35
C ASN A 1269 -2.38 -23.84 -20.63
N TYR A 1270 -2.62 -22.58 -21.00
CA TYR A 1270 -3.95 -21.98 -20.89
C TYR A 1270 -5.01 -22.70 -21.73
N PRO A 1271 -4.76 -23.19 -22.97
CA PRO A 1271 -5.75 -23.98 -23.69
C PRO A 1271 -6.18 -25.22 -22.93
N ILE A 1272 -5.21 -25.94 -22.35
CA ILE A 1272 -5.42 -27.20 -21.63
C ILE A 1272 -6.21 -26.93 -20.34
N GLN A 1273 -5.74 -26.00 -19.53
CA GLN A 1273 -6.37 -25.69 -18.25
C GLN A 1273 -7.77 -25.07 -18.42
N SER A 1274 -7.96 -24.21 -19.42
CA SER A 1274 -9.25 -23.56 -19.69
C SER A 1274 -10.28 -24.56 -20.20
N PHE A 1275 -9.88 -25.46 -21.11
CA PHE A 1275 -10.78 -26.48 -21.62
C PHE A 1275 -11.15 -27.49 -20.54
N GLY A 1276 -10.18 -27.95 -19.73
CA GLY A 1276 -10.46 -28.81 -18.58
C GLY A 1276 -11.43 -28.16 -17.59
N ALA A 1277 -11.18 -26.91 -17.21
CA ALA A 1277 -12.07 -26.16 -16.32
C ALA A 1277 -13.48 -25.98 -16.91
N GLU A 1278 -13.61 -25.77 -18.22
CA GLU A 1278 -14.90 -25.68 -18.91
C GLU A 1278 -15.66 -27.01 -18.86
N LEU A 1279 -14.99 -28.12 -19.20
CA LEU A 1279 -15.57 -29.45 -19.18
C LEU A 1279 -16.09 -29.80 -17.78
N ALA A 1280 -15.24 -29.69 -16.75
CA ALA A 1280 -15.63 -29.98 -15.38
C ALA A 1280 -16.83 -29.14 -14.96
N GLN A 1281 -16.76 -27.82 -15.13
CA GLN A 1281 -17.83 -26.91 -14.70
C GLN A 1281 -19.15 -27.10 -15.46
N MET A 1282 -19.11 -27.47 -16.74
CA MET A 1282 -20.30 -27.83 -17.50
C MET A 1282 -21.00 -29.06 -16.92
N MET A 1283 -20.23 -30.08 -16.53
CA MET A 1283 -20.78 -31.28 -15.90
C MET A 1283 -21.30 -30.99 -14.50
N ILE A 1284 -20.62 -30.16 -13.70
CA ILE A 1284 -21.13 -29.70 -12.41
C ILE A 1284 -22.45 -28.93 -12.56
N GLY A 1285 -22.61 -28.13 -13.62
CA GLY A 1285 -23.88 -27.50 -13.96
C GLY A 1285 -25.00 -28.52 -14.22
N ARG A 1286 -24.69 -29.65 -14.87
CA ARG A 1286 -25.65 -30.76 -15.05
C ARG A 1286 -25.98 -31.45 -13.72
N VAL A 1287 -24.98 -31.71 -12.88
CA VAL A 1287 -25.18 -32.28 -11.53
C VAL A 1287 -26.09 -31.38 -10.71
N PHE A 1288 -25.88 -30.07 -10.70
CA PHE A 1288 -26.78 -29.11 -10.05
C PHE A 1288 -28.23 -29.25 -10.52
N ARG A 1289 -28.46 -29.37 -11.84
CA ARG A 1289 -29.81 -29.55 -12.39
C ARG A 1289 -30.45 -30.86 -11.91
N GLN A 1290 -29.66 -31.93 -11.72
CA GLN A 1290 -30.15 -33.18 -11.15
C GLN A 1290 -30.55 -33.01 -9.68
N PHE A 1291 -29.68 -32.37 -8.87
CA PHE A 1291 -29.97 -32.08 -7.46
C PHE A 1291 -31.25 -31.25 -7.32
N VAL A 1292 -31.43 -30.20 -8.13
CA VAL A 1292 -32.65 -29.38 -8.12
C VAL A 1292 -33.90 -30.20 -8.47
N ARG A 1293 -33.85 -31.05 -9.50
CA ARG A 1293 -34.99 -31.92 -9.87
C ARG A 1293 -35.39 -32.85 -8.73
N LYS A 1294 -34.41 -33.50 -8.10
CA LYS A 1294 -34.58 -34.37 -6.93
C LYS A 1294 -34.83 -33.60 -5.63
N SER A 1295 -34.97 -32.28 -5.68
CA SER A 1295 -35.17 -31.41 -4.50
C SER A 1295 -34.10 -31.67 -3.44
N PHE A 1296 -32.83 -31.76 -3.87
CA PHE A 1296 -31.65 -32.10 -3.07
C PHE A 1296 -31.80 -33.46 -2.36
N TYR A 1297 -32.33 -34.44 -3.11
CA TYR A 1297 -32.69 -35.79 -2.64
C TYR A 1297 -33.58 -35.76 -1.37
N GLY A 1298 -34.58 -34.87 -1.38
CA GLY A 1298 -35.43 -34.62 -0.21
C GLY A 1298 -34.67 -33.91 0.93
N GLN A 1299 -33.79 -32.97 0.60
CA GLN A 1299 -32.90 -32.26 1.55
C GLN A 1299 -31.90 -33.18 2.29
N LYS A 1300 -31.50 -34.29 1.65
CA LYS A 1300 -30.57 -35.29 2.19
C LYS A 1300 -29.23 -35.36 1.47
N ALA A 1301 -29.01 -34.57 0.41
CA ALA A 1301 -27.72 -34.48 -0.25
C ALA A 1301 -27.45 -33.06 -0.78
N PHE A 1302 -26.24 -32.56 -0.55
CA PHE A 1302 -25.83 -31.20 -0.96
C PHE A 1302 -24.45 -31.22 -1.60
N MET A 1303 -24.25 -30.42 -2.65
CA MET A 1303 -22.90 -30.08 -3.14
C MET A 1303 -22.30 -29.05 -2.18
N ILE A 1304 -21.12 -29.29 -1.64
CA ILE A 1304 -20.53 -28.48 -0.55
C ILE A 1304 -19.18 -27.84 -0.87
N ASN A 1305 -18.44 -28.35 -1.87
CA ASN A 1305 -17.20 -27.74 -2.33
C ASN A 1305 -16.93 -28.10 -3.81
N PHE A 1306 -16.12 -27.28 -4.49
CA PHE A 1306 -15.60 -27.57 -5.83
C PHE A 1306 -14.16 -27.09 -5.94
N VAL A 1307 -13.24 -28.04 -6.12
CA VAL A 1307 -11.80 -27.82 -6.12
C VAL A 1307 -11.22 -28.28 -7.45
N HIS A 1308 -11.11 -27.34 -8.39
CA HIS A 1308 -10.59 -27.55 -9.75
C HIS A 1308 -11.41 -28.55 -10.59
N ASP A 1309 -11.18 -29.83 -10.39
CA ASP A 1309 -11.75 -30.98 -11.10
C ASP A 1309 -12.46 -31.97 -10.15
N SER A 1310 -12.48 -31.66 -8.86
CA SER A 1310 -13.13 -32.44 -7.79
C SER A 1310 -14.40 -31.75 -7.27
N LEU A 1311 -15.50 -32.51 -7.21
CA LEU A 1311 -16.77 -32.13 -6.59
C LEU A 1311 -16.91 -32.80 -5.22
N TRP A 1312 -17.26 -32.01 -4.21
CA TRP A 1312 -17.54 -32.54 -2.87
C TRP A 1312 -19.04 -32.50 -2.56
N LEU A 1313 -19.55 -33.60 -2.00
CA LEU A 1313 -20.93 -33.76 -1.54
C LEU A 1313 -20.99 -34.02 -0.03
N ASP A 1314 -22.12 -33.66 0.57
CA ASP A 1314 -22.52 -34.02 1.92
C ASP A 1314 -23.85 -34.78 1.82
N CYS A 1315 -23.81 -36.08 2.07
CA CYS A 1315 -24.90 -37.01 1.78
C CYS A 1315 -25.30 -37.82 3.01
N HIS A 1316 -26.60 -37.90 3.28
CA HIS A 1316 -27.15 -38.84 4.26
C HIS A 1316 -27.05 -40.27 3.70
N MET A 1317 -26.71 -41.24 4.56
CA MET A 1317 -26.51 -42.65 4.18
C MET A 1317 -27.69 -43.24 3.39
N SER A 1318 -28.93 -42.86 3.73
CA SER A 1318 -30.14 -43.36 3.05
C SER A 1318 -30.28 -42.97 1.57
N VAL A 1319 -29.49 -42.02 1.07
CA VAL A 1319 -29.50 -41.60 -0.33
C VAL A 1319 -28.10 -41.61 -0.95
N LEU A 1320 -27.09 -42.10 -0.21
CA LEU A 1320 -25.69 -42.01 -0.59
C LEU A 1320 -25.43 -42.73 -1.92
N GLU A 1321 -25.81 -44.00 -2.01
CA GLU A 1321 -25.60 -44.83 -3.20
C GLU A 1321 -26.29 -44.23 -4.44
N GLU A 1322 -27.58 -43.87 -4.33
CA GLU A 1322 -28.33 -43.22 -5.43
C GLU A 1322 -27.66 -41.91 -5.87
N CYS A 1323 -27.32 -41.03 -4.92
CA CYS A 1323 -26.75 -39.72 -5.20
C CYS A 1323 -25.36 -39.83 -5.85
N VAL A 1324 -24.50 -40.70 -5.33
CA VAL A 1324 -23.16 -40.92 -5.85
C VAL A 1324 -23.22 -41.57 -7.23
N HIS A 1325 -24.06 -42.59 -7.43
CA HIS A 1325 -24.22 -43.26 -8.72
C HIS A 1325 -24.72 -42.30 -9.81
N GLU A 1326 -25.76 -41.51 -9.53
CA GLU A 1326 -26.28 -40.51 -10.48
C GLU A 1326 -25.24 -39.41 -10.77
N THR A 1327 -24.51 -38.93 -9.76
CA THR A 1327 -23.48 -37.88 -9.92
C THR A 1327 -22.31 -38.39 -10.75
N ARG A 1328 -21.80 -39.58 -10.43
CA ARG A 1328 -20.73 -40.27 -11.17
C ARG A 1328 -21.13 -40.47 -12.63
N THR A 1329 -22.33 -41.00 -12.88
CA THR A 1329 -22.86 -41.22 -14.24
C THR A 1329 -22.86 -39.91 -15.03
N ILE A 1330 -23.38 -38.83 -14.44
CA ILE A 1330 -23.38 -37.52 -15.09
C ILE A 1330 -21.95 -37.08 -15.40
N MET A 1331 -21.00 -37.19 -14.47
CA MET A 1331 -19.62 -36.73 -14.68
C MET A 1331 -18.87 -37.55 -15.74
N GLU A 1332 -19.06 -38.87 -15.78
CA GLU A 1332 -18.41 -39.77 -16.75
C GLU A 1332 -18.97 -39.58 -18.17
N GLU A 1333 -20.22 -39.17 -18.35
CA GLU A 1333 -20.88 -38.92 -19.65
C GLU A 1333 -20.32 -37.73 -20.46
N VAL A 1334 -19.28 -37.04 -19.98
CA VAL A 1334 -18.78 -35.79 -20.58
C VAL A 1334 -18.42 -35.92 -22.06
N ASP A 1335 -17.86 -37.06 -22.48
CA ASP A 1335 -17.49 -37.34 -23.88
C ASP A 1335 -18.71 -37.41 -24.81
N THR A 1336 -19.72 -38.18 -24.42
CA THR A 1336 -20.98 -38.32 -25.17
C THR A 1336 -21.78 -37.02 -25.15
N TYR A 1337 -21.78 -36.33 -24.01
CA TYR A 1337 -22.50 -35.07 -23.83
C TYR A 1337 -21.90 -33.94 -24.67
N VAL A 1338 -20.58 -33.78 -24.65
CA VAL A 1338 -19.87 -32.77 -25.44
C VAL A 1338 -20.05 -33.03 -26.93
N ALA A 1339 -19.92 -34.28 -27.38
CA ALA A 1339 -20.13 -34.62 -28.79
C ALA A 1339 -21.55 -34.32 -29.29
N LYS A 1340 -22.56 -34.53 -28.44
CA LYS A 1340 -23.96 -34.18 -28.74
C LYS A 1340 -24.19 -32.67 -28.73
N THR A 1341 -23.60 -31.97 -27.77
CA THR A 1341 -23.88 -30.56 -27.48
C THR A 1341 -23.10 -29.61 -28.40
N PHE A 1342 -21.88 -29.98 -28.78
CA PHE A 1342 -20.98 -29.21 -29.63
C PHE A 1342 -20.65 -30.02 -30.90
N PRO A 1343 -21.51 -29.96 -31.94
CA PRO A 1343 -21.28 -30.70 -33.18
C PRO A 1343 -19.87 -30.45 -33.74
N GLY A 1344 -19.12 -31.52 -33.98
CA GLY A 1344 -17.75 -31.48 -34.48
C GLY A 1344 -16.65 -31.60 -33.40
N VAL A 1345 -17.00 -31.51 -32.11
CA VAL A 1345 -16.07 -31.77 -31.00
C VAL A 1345 -16.21 -33.22 -30.55
N LYS A 1346 -15.13 -34.01 -30.56
CA LYS A 1346 -15.13 -35.40 -30.08
C LYS A 1346 -14.06 -35.58 -29.01
N LEU A 1347 -14.46 -36.05 -27.83
CA LEU A 1347 -13.50 -36.46 -26.80
C LEU A 1347 -13.19 -37.95 -27.03
N LYS A 1348 -12.01 -38.26 -27.58
CA LYS A 1348 -11.61 -39.65 -27.92
C LYS A 1348 -11.17 -40.49 -26.71
N VAL A 1349 -11.07 -39.86 -25.55
CA VAL A 1349 -10.69 -40.48 -24.29
C VAL A 1349 -11.80 -40.19 -23.30
N PRO A 1350 -12.52 -41.21 -22.80
CA PRO A 1350 -13.55 -41.03 -21.79
C PRO A 1350 -12.89 -40.61 -20.47
N LEU A 1351 -13.49 -39.63 -19.80
CA LEU A 1351 -13.00 -39.13 -18.51
C LEU A 1351 -13.56 -40.01 -17.38
N LYS A 1352 -12.67 -40.70 -16.69
CA LYS A 1352 -13.02 -41.52 -15.51
C LYS A 1352 -13.05 -40.65 -14.26
N VAL A 1353 -13.88 -41.03 -13.30
CA VAL A 1353 -13.91 -40.40 -11.97
C VAL A 1353 -13.56 -41.40 -10.88
N SER A 1354 -12.90 -40.93 -9.83
CA SER A 1354 -12.74 -41.66 -8.57
C SER A 1354 -13.72 -41.12 -7.53
N VAL A 1355 -14.20 -42.00 -6.66
CA VAL A 1355 -15.11 -41.66 -5.56
C VAL A 1355 -14.45 -42.06 -4.25
N ASP A 1356 -14.28 -41.10 -3.35
CA ASP A 1356 -13.85 -41.34 -1.99
C ASP A 1356 -14.95 -40.87 -1.01
N CYS A 1357 -15.19 -41.63 0.06
CA CYS A 1357 -16.22 -41.34 1.06
C CYS A 1357 -15.63 -41.38 2.48
N GLY A 1358 -16.06 -40.47 3.35
CA GLY A 1358 -15.59 -40.39 4.72
C GLY A 1358 -16.62 -39.80 5.69
N VAL A 1359 -16.52 -40.13 6.98
CA VAL A 1359 -17.27 -39.49 8.07
C VAL A 1359 -16.86 -38.02 8.26
N ASP A 1360 -15.60 -37.71 7.93
CA ASP A 1360 -15.01 -36.38 7.83
C ASP A 1360 -14.08 -36.32 6.61
N MET A 1361 -13.55 -35.14 6.28
CA MET A 1361 -12.66 -34.97 5.11
C MET A 1361 -11.26 -35.56 5.27
N CYS A 1362 -10.91 -36.10 6.45
CA CYS A 1362 -9.62 -36.74 6.72
C CYS A 1362 -9.72 -38.27 6.56
N ALA A 1363 -10.79 -38.88 7.07
CA ALA A 1363 -11.05 -40.32 7.00
C ALA A 1363 -11.69 -40.76 5.66
N MET A 1364 -11.14 -40.30 4.53
CA MET A 1364 -11.69 -40.60 3.19
C MET A 1364 -11.18 -41.96 2.68
N GLU A 1365 -12.09 -42.83 2.26
CA GLU A 1365 -11.79 -44.16 1.70
C GLU A 1365 -12.36 -44.31 0.29
N SER A 1366 -11.61 -44.91 -0.63
CA SER A 1366 -12.05 -45.12 -2.01
C SER A 1366 -13.17 -46.16 -2.10
N VAL A 1367 -14.28 -45.76 -2.71
CA VAL A 1367 -15.47 -46.58 -2.92
C VAL A 1367 -15.63 -46.87 -4.41
N LYS A 1368 -15.81 -48.15 -4.75
CA LYS A 1368 -16.14 -48.54 -6.13
C LYS A 1368 -17.65 -48.63 -6.31
N ASP A 1369 -18.24 -49.73 -5.84
CA ASP A 1369 -19.67 -50.02 -5.98
C ASP A 1369 -20.27 -50.69 -4.73
N ASP A 1370 -19.49 -50.83 -3.65
CA ASP A 1370 -19.95 -51.39 -2.36
C ASP A 1370 -19.82 -50.32 -1.26
N PHE A 1371 -20.96 -49.87 -0.74
CA PHE A 1371 -21.05 -48.84 0.31
C PHE A 1371 -21.22 -49.44 1.72
N SER A 1372 -21.27 -50.78 1.85
CA SER A 1372 -21.60 -51.46 3.11
C SER A 1372 -20.60 -51.17 4.23
N ALA A 1373 -19.30 -51.14 3.90
CA ALA A 1373 -18.22 -50.87 4.85
C ALA A 1373 -18.33 -49.48 5.49
N LEU A 1374 -18.86 -48.49 4.76
CA LEU A 1374 -18.95 -47.11 5.22
C LEU A 1374 -19.83 -46.98 6.47
N ALA A 1375 -20.85 -47.83 6.65
CA ALA A 1375 -21.73 -47.79 7.81
C ALA A 1375 -20.97 -48.03 9.14
N SER A 1376 -19.84 -48.72 9.08
CA SER A 1376 -19.00 -49.05 10.24
C SER A 1376 -17.89 -48.03 10.54
N GLN A 1377 -17.67 -47.06 9.64
CA GLN A 1377 -16.61 -46.06 9.78
C GLN A 1377 -16.86 -45.16 11.00
N GLN A 1378 -15.82 -44.96 11.82
CA GLN A 1378 -15.84 -44.09 13.01
C GLN A 1378 -14.86 -42.93 12.82
N ARG A 1379 -15.08 -41.82 13.53
CA ARG A 1379 -14.10 -40.71 13.59
C ARG A 1379 -12.89 -41.14 14.42
N SER A 1380 -11.70 -40.74 13.99
CA SER A 1380 -10.45 -40.86 14.77
C SER A 1380 -10.57 -40.11 16.11
N LYS A 1381 -9.96 -40.63 17.19
CA LYS A 1381 -9.99 -40.00 18.52
C LYS A 1381 -9.08 -38.77 18.57
N SER A 1382 -9.46 -37.74 19.35
CA SER A 1382 -8.68 -36.48 19.44
C SER A 1382 -7.26 -36.67 19.99
N SER A 1383 -6.95 -37.76 20.69
CA SER A 1383 -5.61 -38.05 21.20
C SER A 1383 -4.57 -38.28 20.09
N GLU A 1384 -5.00 -38.60 18.86
CA GLU A 1384 -4.09 -38.69 17.70
C GLU A 1384 -3.72 -37.31 17.13
N LEU A 1385 -4.50 -36.26 17.44
CA LEU A 1385 -4.22 -34.88 17.01
C LEU A 1385 -3.06 -34.24 17.75
N ASP A 1386 -2.78 -34.65 18.99
CA ASP A 1386 -1.63 -34.15 19.77
C ASP A 1386 -0.30 -34.47 19.07
N ALA A 1387 -0.23 -35.55 18.29
CA ALA A 1387 0.96 -35.96 17.54
C ALA A 1387 1.25 -35.09 16.31
N LEU A 1388 0.28 -34.29 15.84
CA LEU A 1388 0.41 -33.45 14.64
C LEU A 1388 0.94 -32.04 14.93
N ILE A 1389 1.12 -31.67 16.20
CA ILE A 1389 1.80 -30.44 16.60
C ILE A 1389 3.24 -30.79 16.98
N PRO A 1390 4.28 -30.32 16.26
CA PRO A 1390 5.66 -30.74 16.50
C PRO A 1390 6.06 -30.58 17.99
N GLU A 1391 6.57 -31.64 18.61
CA GLU A 1391 7.15 -31.61 19.95
C GLU A 1391 8.21 -30.51 20.02
N LEU A 1392 8.12 -29.64 21.03
CA LEU A 1392 9.23 -28.76 21.40
C LEU A 1392 10.41 -29.66 21.80
N SER A 1393 11.60 -29.38 21.28
CA SER A 1393 12.82 -29.99 21.81
C SER A 1393 12.85 -29.77 23.32
N LYS A 1394 13.10 -30.84 24.10
CA LYS A 1394 13.15 -30.83 25.57
C LYS A 1394 13.92 -29.63 26.17
N GLU A 1395 14.94 -29.14 25.46
CA GLU A 1395 15.76 -27.98 25.85
C GLU A 1395 14.95 -26.67 26.02
N VAL A 1396 13.83 -26.48 25.34
CA VAL A 1396 13.01 -25.24 25.44
C VAL A 1396 12.00 -25.33 26.59
N THR A 1397 11.47 -26.53 26.85
CA THR A 1397 10.51 -26.78 27.94
C THR A 1397 11.14 -26.68 29.34
N ASP A 1398 12.42 -26.99 29.50
CA ASP A 1398 13.10 -26.96 30.81
C ASP A 1398 13.52 -25.54 31.25
N SER A 1399 13.42 -24.54 30.37
CA SER A 1399 13.80 -23.14 30.66
C SER A 1399 12.63 -22.23 31.03
N VAL A 1400 11.41 -22.77 31.04
CA VAL A 1400 10.16 -22.02 31.26
C VAL A 1400 9.35 -22.67 32.38
N GLU A 1401 9.79 -22.50 33.63
CA GLU A 1401 8.90 -22.64 34.79
C GLU A 1401 7.91 -21.46 34.77
N ILE A 1402 6.78 -21.63 34.08
CA ILE A 1402 5.61 -20.78 34.28
C ILE A 1402 4.67 -21.55 35.20
N THR A 1403 4.72 -21.21 36.49
CA THR A 1403 3.60 -21.40 37.41
C THR A 1403 2.38 -20.67 36.84
N VAL A 1404 1.26 -21.40 36.84
CA VAL A 1404 -0.07 -21.11 36.26
C VAL A 1404 -0.53 -19.67 36.42
#